data_AF-A0A067KU99-F1
#
_entry.id   AF-A0A067KU99-F1
#
_cell.length_a   1.000
_cell.length_b   1.000
_cell.length_c   1.000
_cell.angle_alpha   90.00
_cell.angle_beta   90.00
_cell.angle_gamma   90.00
#
_symmetry.space_group_name_H-M   'P 1'
#
loop_
_entity.id
_entity.type
_entity.pdbx_description
1 polymer ?
#
loop_
_entity_poly.entity_id
_entity_poly.type
_entity_poly.pdbx_seq_one_letter_code
_entity_poly.pdbx_strand_id
1 'polypeptide(L)'
;MALRKLERQKKDILEELKKENSIKIILEGEAGVGKTWMAREICESAISGGICYASLWLSLNMKFDDWLLYESIARQLSVHFTSEEWEHDENNMNYEQTLESLKRRILTKLKALRSANQDGNKCLILILDDEGKKMKEDLILPKLKTVIPESDQNMLKVVISRRNDNGGQISEDAGAVIKVEPNVFTIESLSEDESLALLRHSVDKRVAEVSDFGQLSVAIAKKSFHLPAAIILVAGALNYIGQHDSKIWTMESALEEAANDLIPLLQCTYDMLPRRLDDCFWHSMQLFSRYGGVHYNELITHWLIEGYLGSFNHLEEAYDHGHQILMELINCGILKIQEDNIIVMEGLLLNLVDRRHRGFFGTASVGLASVLDDEKWRGLGRVTQIDGIIKTLLTGKKGDNISTIVIDGSRLSREVPQTFFQYMPELEVLVLFNPRLNLLPSSLSKMSNLFVLVLRGCDLLEDVSCIKDLKNLTVLEISNAFSLKKIPDNLFEQMSHIRSLNLSGLSIKSLPSISNLKELRWLNLRQCSRLEDLPKLQAFTNLEVLDLCSATSFKRFQDKNFAPLQKLQILDLSHTKIQRLPIFQDAKVFPYLRNLKRLLLNGCNCLARLPSLKPLSGLQILDLSGAVILKEINDESFEKKDDLKVLDLSGTLISQLSFDNLNICDLKLKGCSNLEELPCTETLKQLELLDLSDACNLVRIKDKSFEHLKLLRCLNLSKTKITSLPSISNLPNLRKLLLRDCSSIKKLQNIEGLVRLEVLDLSGCRSLTVIQEESFKQMSRLQTLNLSEAKIKCIPYLCNPSNLLHLVLRNCTNLEKLPPLDSLSKLEVLDLSGSSSLSEIKAESIECLTSLEILDLSKVKVEGTLSISGLSNLINLRQLSLQDCLTLESEPHLEAFTKLTVLDLSGTAVRSFPSLDKLSQLCKLLLRGCSSLEKLPPLKSLRYLQVLDLSGTRIKKLPDGISELTCLTHLDLPDLKVIEEVGWENINRIPEELNWDQCSISQPVEIHSDNKQKPSILVNGTKFFQFLKENSKLGETYLKQIFFSVYPMNQDTDPTIYRPNDELMNNIYFQLKHFSHPKERVQTMEIHGFNEFPSDLEDILKDVEYVFLVENVCMTSLSDLGGGNMKKMKGCWLERCSELKSILCNGTDVELGENLEILCVSNLPKLQSLCSEKVNFNNLQDLHIDCCTMLESICPLPSQLENLKILQIKFCERLKTVFTSNKSSKCVCPRLHTLRLLELPELTSIGAMLPALDTFDPRRCPKLKDSKESLKRETEPL
;
A
#
# COMPACT_ATOMS: atom_id res chain seq x y z
N MET A 1 27.47 17.04 32.67
CA MET A 1 27.88 16.09 33.74
C MET A 1 27.67 14.64 33.32
N ALA A 2 26.62 14.34 32.54
CA ALA A 2 26.30 13.03 31.95
C ALA A 2 27.46 12.21 31.39
N LEU A 3 28.05 12.74 30.31
CA LEU A 3 29.22 12.16 29.66
C LEU A 3 30.36 11.96 30.66
N ARG A 4 30.48 12.74 31.75
CA ARG A 4 31.56 12.59 32.72
C ARG A 4 31.39 11.39 33.66
N LYS A 5 30.17 10.94 33.99
CA LYS A 5 29.97 9.74 34.84
C LYS A 5 30.20 8.47 34.02
N LEU A 6 29.61 8.39 32.82
CA LEU A 6 29.83 7.30 31.87
C LEU A 6 31.29 7.25 31.40
N GLU A 7 31.91 8.40 31.06
CA GLU A 7 33.35 8.45 30.75
C GLU A 7 34.23 8.10 31.95
N ARG A 8 33.80 8.41 33.18
CA ARG A 8 34.53 7.99 34.38
C ARG A 8 34.43 6.49 34.58
N GLN A 9 33.24 5.90 34.49
CA GLN A 9 33.07 4.43 34.55
C GLN A 9 33.82 3.73 33.41
N LYS A 10 33.72 4.24 32.18
CA LYS A 10 34.51 3.77 31.02
C LYS A 10 36.00 3.85 31.33
N LYS A 11 36.49 4.96 31.87
CA LYS A 11 37.89 5.12 32.28
C LYS A 11 38.29 4.15 33.38
N ASP A 12 37.44 3.95 34.39
CA ASP A 12 37.69 3.02 35.49
C ASP A 12 37.75 1.57 34.97
N ILE A 13 36.86 1.19 34.05
CA ILE A 13 36.87 -0.10 33.37
C ILE A 13 38.12 -0.26 32.48
N LEU A 14 38.52 0.78 31.75
CA LEU A 14 39.74 0.78 30.94
C LEU A 14 41.01 0.70 31.80
N GLU A 15 41.06 1.34 32.97
CA GLU A 15 42.15 1.20 33.93
C GLU A 15 42.19 -0.21 34.53
N GLU A 16 41.02 -0.81 34.81
CA GLU A 16 40.92 -2.20 35.24
C GLU A 16 41.43 -3.16 34.16
N LEU A 17 41.07 -2.91 32.90
CA LEU A 17 41.59 -3.62 31.73
C LEU A 17 43.11 -3.44 31.54
N LYS A 18 43.79 -2.48 32.18
CA LYS A 18 45.26 -2.37 32.14
C LYS A 18 45.96 -3.23 33.20
N LYS A 19 45.26 -3.67 34.25
CA LYS A 19 45.87 -4.47 35.32
C LYS A 19 46.17 -5.89 34.85
N GLU A 20 47.34 -6.42 35.22
CA GLU A 20 47.79 -7.77 34.84
C GLU A 20 46.89 -8.89 35.43
N ASN A 21 46.31 -8.68 36.62
CA ASN A 21 45.47 -9.68 37.29
C ASN A 21 43.99 -9.66 36.86
N SER A 22 43.55 -8.66 36.08
CA SER A 22 42.14 -8.54 35.67
C SER A 22 41.90 -9.24 34.33
N ILE A 23 41.44 -10.48 34.41
CA ILE A 23 41.16 -11.37 33.27
C ILE A 23 39.69 -11.25 32.82
N LYS A 24 38.78 -10.89 33.73
CA LYS A 24 37.34 -10.93 33.50
C LYS A 24 36.63 -9.72 34.10
N ILE A 25 35.82 -9.05 33.28
CA ILE A 25 34.98 -7.91 33.65
C ILE A 25 33.53 -8.25 33.31
N ILE A 26 32.62 -8.00 34.25
CA ILE A 26 31.18 -8.20 34.04
C ILE A 26 30.49 -6.85 34.08
N LEU A 27 29.79 -6.49 33.00
CA LEU A 27 28.87 -5.37 32.92
C LEU A 27 27.47 -5.88 33.23
N GLU A 28 26.94 -5.47 34.36
CA GLU A 28 25.68 -5.99 34.90
C GLU A 28 24.67 -4.85 35.07
N GLY A 29 23.38 -5.11 34.83
CA GLY A 29 22.34 -4.08 34.92
C GLY A 29 21.03 -4.47 34.24
N GLU A 30 20.00 -3.65 34.41
CA GLU A 30 18.67 -3.88 33.83
C GLU A 30 18.67 -3.87 32.28
N ALA A 31 17.60 -4.37 31.66
CA ALA A 31 17.46 -4.29 30.21
C ALA A 31 17.37 -2.81 29.77
N GLY A 32 18.05 -2.46 28.68
CA GLY A 32 17.99 -1.09 28.12
C GLY A 32 18.89 -0.03 28.77
N VAL A 33 19.65 -0.36 29.83
CA VAL A 33 20.56 0.59 30.54
C VAL A 33 21.83 0.98 29.75
N GLY A 34 22.10 0.35 28.60
CA GLY A 34 23.25 0.70 27.76
C GLY A 34 24.51 -0.15 27.95
N LYS A 35 24.39 -1.39 28.45
CA LYS A 35 25.53 -2.31 28.62
C LYS A 35 26.27 -2.61 27.31
N THR A 36 25.54 -2.97 26.26
CA THR A 36 26.07 -3.21 24.90
C THR A 36 26.81 -1.97 24.37
N TRP A 37 26.24 -0.78 24.58
CA TRP A 37 26.88 0.46 24.20
C TRP A 37 28.19 0.70 24.97
N MET A 38 28.18 0.50 26.30
CA MET A 38 29.39 0.62 27.13
C MET A 38 30.48 -0.36 26.70
N ALA A 39 30.14 -1.62 26.42
CA ALA A 39 31.07 -2.63 25.94
C ALA A 39 31.74 -2.20 24.61
N ARG A 40 30.96 -1.61 23.69
CA ARG A 40 31.47 -1.08 22.42
C ARG A 40 32.44 0.09 22.61
N GLU A 41 32.06 1.06 23.44
CA GLU A 41 32.90 2.21 23.77
C GLU A 41 34.23 1.82 24.42
N ILE A 42 34.19 0.82 25.32
CA ILE A 42 35.39 0.23 25.92
C ILE A 42 36.29 -0.36 24.83
N CYS A 43 35.71 -1.09 23.87
CA CYS A 43 36.46 -1.72 22.79
C CYS A 43 37.13 -0.71 21.86
N GLU A 44 36.35 0.25 21.36
CA GLU A 44 36.87 1.32 20.48
C GLU A 44 38.00 2.09 21.19
N SER A 45 37.81 2.41 22.48
CA SER A 45 38.81 3.14 23.28
C SER A 45 40.03 2.31 23.68
N ALA A 46 39.86 1.00 23.88
CA ALA A 46 40.97 0.10 24.17
C ALA A 46 41.87 -0.10 22.95
N ILE A 47 41.28 -0.16 21.73
CA ILE A 47 42.03 -0.20 20.48
C ILE A 47 42.74 1.14 20.25
N SER A 48 42.02 2.26 20.29
CA SER A 48 42.60 3.59 20.02
C SER A 48 43.63 4.01 21.07
N GLY A 49 43.42 3.61 22.33
CA GLY A 49 44.32 3.85 23.45
C GLY A 49 45.49 2.85 23.54
N GLY A 50 45.58 1.89 22.62
CA GLY A 50 46.69 0.93 22.55
C GLY A 50 46.73 -0.09 23.68
N ILE A 51 45.63 -0.33 24.40
CA ILE A 51 45.49 -1.33 25.47
C ILE A 51 45.42 -2.75 24.88
N CYS A 52 44.72 -2.89 23.76
CA CYS A 52 44.62 -4.14 23.01
C CYS A 52 45.11 -3.97 21.58
N TYR A 53 45.52 -5.08 20.96
CA TYR A 53 45.90 -5.10 19.54
C TYR A 53 44.73 -5.49 18.63
N ALA A 54 43.68 -6.11 19.19
CA ALA A 54 42.45 -6.48 18.53
C ALA A 54 41.34 -6.68 19.57
N SER A 55 40.09 -6.58 19.13
CA SER A 55 38.94 -7.03 19.88
C SER A 55 38.05 -7.94 19.04
N LEU A 56 37.37 -8.87 19.69
CA LEU A 56 36.39 -9.78 19.11
C LEU A 56 35.06 -9.65 19.85
N TRP A 57 33.96 -9.70 19.12
CA TRP A 57 32.60 -9.53 19.66
C TRP A 57 31.74 -10.75 19.36
N LEU A 58 31.03 -11.28 20.36
CA LEU A 58 30.08 -12.38 20.18
C LEU A 58 28.78 -12.09 20.92
N SER A 59 27.65 -12.15 20.20
CA SER A 59 26.31 -12.01 20.78
C SER A 59 25.80 -13.37 21.30
N LEU A 60 25.67 -13.51 22.63
CA LEU A 60 25.27 -14.75 23.28
C LEU A 60 23.76 -15.04 23.24
N ASN A 61 22.98 -14.12 22.67
CA ASN A 61 21.59 -14.35 22.32
C ASN A 61 21.42 -15.29 21.11
N MET A 62 22.49 -15.57 20.36
CA MET A 62 22.52 -16.53 19.24
C MET A 62 23.12 -17.87 19.67
N LYS A 63 22.67 -18.96 19.03
CA LYS A 63 23.25 -20.31 19.23
C LYS A 63 24.38 -20.52 18.22
N PHE A 64 25.60 -20.76 18.68
CA PHE A 64 26.75 -21.03 17.83
C PHE A 64 27.02 -22.54 17.72
N ASP A 65 27.16 -23.05 16.50
CA ASP A 65 27.90 -24.29 16.26
C ASP A 65 29.40 -23.98 16.05
N ASP A 66 30.21 -25.04 15.91
CA ASP A 66 31.66 -24.88 15.79
C ASP A 66 32.07 -24.04 14.58
N TRP A 67 31.35 -24.14 13.46
CA TRP A 67 31.69 -23.37 12.27
C TRP A 67 31.31 -21.89 12.42
N LEU A 68 30.06 -21.60 12.79
CA LEU A 68 29.52 -20.24 12.93
C LEU A 68 30.34 -19.41 13.93
N LEU A 69 30.85 -20.04 15.00
CA LEU A 69 31.70 -19.39 15.97
C LEU A 69 33.00 -18.86 15.33
N TYR A 70 33.73 -19.70 14.60
CA TYR A 70 34.99 -19.30 13.99
C TYR A 70 34.79 -18.44 12.73
N GLU A 71 33.68 -18.60 12.01
CA GLU A 71 33.33 -17.72 10.88
C GLU A 71 33.07 -16.29 11.33
N SER A 72 32.31 -16.10 12.42
CA SER A 72 32.07 -14.78 13.01
C SER A 72 33.40 -14.08 13.36
N ILE A 73 34.33 -14.81 13.97
CA ILE A 73 35.67 -14.30 14.30
C ILE A 73 36.50 -14.01 13.04
N ALA A 74 36.46 -14.90 12.05
CA ALA A 74 37.19 -14.72 10.80
C ALA A 74 36.72 -13.45 10.06
N ARG A 75 35.42 -13.16 10.05
CA ARG A 75 34.84 -11.93 9.49
C ARG A 75 35.35 -10.68 10.18
N GLN A 76 35.31 -10.65 11.51
CA GLN A 76 35.79 -9.50 12.29
C GLN A 76 37.28 -9.25 12.05
N LEU A 77 38.07 -10.32 11.87
CA LEU A 77 39.49 -10.23 11.55
C LEU A 77 39.79 -9.98 10.06
N SER A 78 38.76 -9.80 9.23
CA SER A 78 38.87 -9.63 7.77
C SER A 78 39.71 -10.74 7.12
N VAL A 79 39.60 -11.97 7.61
CA VAL A 79 40.21 -13.15 6.99
C VAL A 79 39.33 -13.51 5.79
N HIS A 80 39.62 -12.87 4.64
CA HIS A 80 38.83 -12.99 3.42
C HIS A 80 38.91 -14.41 2.85
N PHE A 81 37.78 -14.97 2.43
CA PHE A 81 37.80 -15.94 1.34
C PHE A 81 37.97 -15.14 0.04
N THR A 82 39.04 -15.34 -0.73
CA THR A 82 39.20 -14.67 -2.03
C THR A 82 38.14 -15.20 -2.98
N SER A 83 37.44 -14.33 -3.72
CA SER A 83 36.40 -14.73 -4.68
C SER A 83 36.94 -15.62 -5.81
N GLU A 84 38.23 -15.51 -6.14
CA GLU A 84 38.90 -16.34 -7.14
C GLU A 84 39.22 -17.77 -6.65
N GLU A 85 39.21 -18.00 -5.33
CA GLU A 85 39.28 -19.36 -4.76
C GLU A 85 37.96 -20.10 -4.89
N TRP A 86 36.88 -19.53 -5.46
CA TRP A 86 35.55 -20.13 -5.57
C TRP A 86 35.27 -20.80 -6.93
N GLU A 87 36.22 -20.77 -7.87
CA GLU A 87 35.99 -21.30 -9.23
C GLU A 87 36.96 -22.40 -9.69
N HIS A 88 38.05 -22.69 -8.94
CA HIS A 88 38.95 -23.80 -9.31
C HIS A 88 39.15 -24.87 -8.22
N ASP A 89 39.18 -26.12 -8.70
CA ASP A 89 39.42 -27.42 -8.07
C ASP A 89 38.27 -28.07 -7.27
N GLU A 90 37.49 -28.87 -7.99
CA GLU A 90 36.71 -30.00 -7.50
C GLU A 90 37.65 -31.17 -7.17
N ASN A 91 37.71 -31.60 -5.90
CA ASN A 91 37.75 -33.01 -5.46
C ASN A 91 38.20 -33.12 -3.97
N ASN A 92 37.31 -33.64 -3.11
CA ASN A 92 37.57 -34.17 -1.77
C ASN A 92 38.36 -33.28 -0.76
N MET A 93 37.69 -32.32 -0.11
CA MET A 93 38.21 -31.72 1.13
C MET A 93 37.35 -32.08 2.36
N ASN A 94 37.99 -32.62 3.40
CA ASN A 94 37.39 -33.04 4.66
C ASN A 94 36.93 -31.82 5.51
N TYR A 95 35.74 -31.89 6.13
CA TYR A 95 35.18 -30.86 7.05
C TYR A 95 36.18 -30.47 8.14
N GLU A 96 36.81 -31.46 8.77
CA GLU A 96 37.77 -31.23 9.85
C GLU A 96 39.01 -30.48 9.34
N GLN A 97 39.50 -30.81 8.15
CA GLN A 97 40.66 -30.14 7.55
C GLN A 97 40.36 -28.68 7.19
N THR A 98 39.13 -28.37 6.78
CA THR A 98 38.69 -27.02 6.39
C THR A 98 38.47 -26.15 7.62
N LEU A 99 37.82 -26.68 8.65
CA LEU A 99 37.66 -26.02 9.94
C LEU A 99 39.04 -25.76 10.57
N GLU A 100 39.94 -26.75 10.58
CA GLU A 100 41.32 -26.57 11.05
C GLU A 100 42.13 -25.60 10.18
N SER A 101 41.83 -25.49 8.89
CA SER A 101 42.41 -24.46 8.02
C SER A 101 41.93 -23.06 8.42
N LEU A 102 40.62 -22.88 8.63
CA LEU A 102 40.05 -21.61 9.09
C LEU A 102 40.61 -21.21 10.46
N LYS A 103 40.64 -22.13 11.42
CA LYS A 103 41.28 -21.95 12.73
C LYS A 103 42.74 -21.52 12.59
N ARG A 104 43.53 -22.18 11.72
CA ARG A 104 44.92 -21.79 11.43
C ARG A 104 45.03 -20.40 10.82
N ARG A 105 44.12 -20.01 9.92
CA ARG A 105 44.12 -18.67 9.30
C ARG A 105 43.77 -17.59 10.32
N ILE A 106 42.77 -17.82 11.18
CA ILE A 106 42.44 -16.96 12.33
C ILE A 106 43.67 -16.79 13.23
N LEU A 107 44.28 -17.91 13.64
CA LEU A 107 45.48 -17.92 14.47
C LEU A 107 46.63 -17.14 13.81
N THR A 108 46.84 -17.32 12.51
CA THR A 108 47.89 -16.62 11.74
C THR A 108 47.62 -15.13 11.67
N LYS A 109 46.36 -14.73 11.44
CA LYS A 109 45.97 -13.32 11.38
C LYS A 109 46.12 -12.64 12.74
N LEU A 110 45.72 -13.31 13.83
CA LEU A 110 45.93 -12.81 15.19
C LEU A 110 47.42 -12.66 15.52
N LYS A 111 48.26 -13.64 15.16
CA LYS A 111 49.73 -13.55 15.29
C LYS A 111 50.29 -12.36 14.48
N ALA A 112 49.81 -12.16 13.25
CA ALA A 112 50.24 -11.05 12.41
C ALA A 112 49.86 -9.68 13.01
N LEU A 113 48.61 -9.53 13.45
CA LEU A 113 48.12 -8.32 14.13
C LEU A 113 48.91 -8.00 15.41
N ARG A 114 49.29 -9.04 16.16
CA ARG A 114 50.17 -8.90 17.31
C ARG A 114 51.58 -8.46 16.91
N SER A 115 52.19 -9.10 15.92
CA SER A 115 53.55 -8.76 15.46
C SER A 115 53.66 -7.37 14.84
N ALA A 116 52.58 -6.87 14.22
CA ALA A 116 52.51 -5.50 13.69
C ALA A 116 52.44 -4.44 14.80
N ASN A 117 52.05 -4.84 16.02
CA ASN A 117 52.07 -3.99 17.20
C ASN A 117 53.40 -4.21 17.95
N GLN A 118 54.35 -3.28 17.80
CA GLN A 118 55.73 -3.36 18.33
C GLN A 118 55.83 -3.35 19.87
N ASP A 119 54.70 -3.35 20.59
CA ASP A 119 54.61 -3.20 22.03
C ASP A 119 54.08 -4.50 22.66
N GLY A 120 54.96 -5.25 23.35
CA GLY A 120 54.71 -6.62 23.81
C GLY A 120 53.65 -6.78 24.90
N ASN A 121 53.08 -5.68 25.40
CA ASN A 121 52.16 -5.63 26.54
C ASN A 121 50.67 -5.50 26.17
N LYS A 122 50.30 -5.50 24.89
CA LYS A 122 48.91 -5.35 24.45
C LYS A 122 48.13 -6.67 24.51
N CYS A 123 46.90 -6.63 25.01
CA CYS A 123 46.02 -7.79 25.16
C CYS A 123 45.10 -8.03 23.94
N LEU A 124 44.42 -9.18 23.91
CA LEU A 124 43.24 -9.44 23.08
C LEU A 124 42.00 -9.27 23.96
N ILE A 125 40.99 -8.52 23.51
CA ILE A 125 39.72 -8.37 24.24
C ILE A 125 38.63 -9.19 23.55
N LEU A 126 37.89 -9.98 24.32
CA LEU A 126 36.72 -10.72 23.87
C LEU A 126 35.47 -10.18 24.57
N ILE A 127 34.49 -9.73 23.80
CA ILE A 127 33.19 -9.28 24.29
C ILE A 127 32.17 -10.40 24.10
N LEU A 128 31.51 -10.76 25.19
CA LEU A 128 30.38 -11.69 25.22
C LEU A 128 29.12 -10.91 25.62
N ASP A 129 28.33 -10.52 24.62
CA ASP A 129 27.19 -9.60 24.80
C ASP A 129 25.85 -10.32 25.03
N ASP A 130 25.04 -9.81 25.96
CA ASP A 130 23.74 -10.34 26.44
C ASP A 130 23.79 -11.84 26.81
N GLU A 131 24.67 -12.18 27.76
CA GLU A 131 24.72 -13.51 28.38
C GLU A 131 23.38 -13.84 29.04
N GLY A 132 22.76 -14.94 28.58
CA GLY A 132 21.40 -15.32 28.97
C GLY A 132 21.18 -16.84 29.05
N LYS A 133 19.93 -17.28 28.86
CA LYS A 133 19.57 -18.71 28.97
C LYS A 133 20.05 -19.57 27.78
N LYS A 134 20.40 -18.96 26.64
CA LYS A 134 20.71 -19.67 25.38
C LYS A 134 22.15 -20.17 25.29
N MET A 135 23.12 -19.26 25.47
CA MET A 135 24.55 -19.58 25.51
C MET A 135 25.20 -18.88 26.71
N LYS A 136 26.20 -19.55 27.29
CA LYS A 136 27.00 -19.05 28.42
C LYS A 136 28.47 -19.07 28.06
N GLU A 137 29.27 -18.24 28.72
CA GLU A 137 30.72 -18.19 28.56
C GLU A 137 31.38 -19.57 28.60
N ASP A 138 30.99 -20.43 29.57
CA ASP A 138 31.61 -21.74 29.82
C ASP A 138 31.58 -22.67 28.59
N LEU A 139 30.60 -22.48 27.68
CA LEU A 139 30.46 -23.29 26.47
C LEU A 139 31.32 -22.79 25.30
N ILE A 140 31.68 -21.51 25.30
CA ILE A 140 32.35 -20.83 24.17
C ILE A 140 33.84 -20.66 24.44
N LEU A 141 34.21 -20.23 25.64
CA LEU A 141 35.58 -19.88 25.98
C LEU A 141 36.58 -21.03 25.75
N PRO A 142 36.28 -22.30 26.08
CA PRO A 142 37.17 -23.42 25.77
C PRO A 142 37.43 -23.59 24.27
N LYS A 143 36.41 -23.37 23.42
CA LYS A 143 36.53 -23.48 21.96
C LYS A 143 37.43 -22.35 21.43
N LEU A 144 37.22 -21.13 21.89
CA LEU A 144 38.01 -19.97 21.46
C LEU A 144 39.49 -20.04 21.82
N LYS A 145 39.81 -20.57 23.01
CA LYS A 145 41.21 -20.77 23.40
C LYS A 145 42.01 -21.60 22.40
N THR A 146 41.36 -22.49 21.63
CA THR A 146 42.04 -23.29 20.60
C THR A 146 42.56 -22.49 19.40
N VAL A 147 42.02 -21.29 19.14
CA VAL A 147 42.40 -20.44 17.98
C VAL A 147 43.14 -19.17 18.37
N ILE A 148 43.30 -18.92 19.67
CA ILE A 148 44.06 -17.80 20.22
C ILE A 148 45.50 -18.28 20.47
N PRO A 149 46.54 -17.49 20.11
CA PRO A 149 47.93 -17.87 20.36
C PRO A 149 48.17 -18.23 21.84
N GLU A 150 48.92 -19.29 22.13
CA GLU A 150 49.19 -19.70 23.53
C GLU A 150 49.81 -18.58 24.37
N SER A 151 50.64 -17.74 23.75
CA SER A 151 51.24 -16.55 24.36
C SER A 151 50.25 -15.39 24.59
N ASP A 152 49.01 -15.49 24.09
CA ASP A 152 47.90 -14.55 24.30
C ASP A 152 46.82 -15.12 25.23
N GLN A 153 46.76 -16.43 25.44
CA GLN A 153 45.72 -17.04 26.30
C GLN A 153 45.79 -16.56 27.75
N ASN A 154 47.00 -16.24 28.24
CA ASN A 154 47.21 -15.66 29.58
C ASN A 154 46.98 -14.12 29.62
N MET A 155 46.88 -13.48 28.45
CA MET A 155 46.66 -12.03 28.29
C MET A 155 45.26 -11.71 27.75
N LEU A 156 44.41 -12.73 27.53
CA LEU A 156 43.04 -12.56 27.05
C LEU A 156 42.20 -11.90 28.14
N LYS A 157 41.53 -10.81 27.79
CA LYS A 157 40.57 -10.13 28.67
C LYS A 157 39.16 -10.35 28.17
N VAL A 158 38.27 -10.81 29.03
CA VAL A 158 36.87 -11.10 28.69
C VAL A 158 35.97 -10.05 29.33
N VAL A 159 35.14 -9.41 28.51
CA VAL A 159 34.09 -8.48 28.95
C VAL A 159 32.73 -9.12 28.69
N ILE A 160 31.92 -9.31 29.71
CA ILE A 160 30.62 -9.99 29.61
C ILE A 160 29.52 -8.99 29.94
N SER A 161 28.48 -8.89 29.11
CA SER A 161 27.29 -8.11 29.43
C SER A 161 26.14 -9.06 29.83
N ARG A 162 25.47 -8.83 30.97
CA ARG A 162 24.38 -9.69 31.47
C ARG A 162 23.29 -8.93 32.21
N ARG A 163 22.14 -9.58 32.44
CA ARG A 163 20.97 -9.00 33.13
C ARG A 163 21.00 -9.28 34.64
N ASN A 164 20.45 -8.36 35.44
CA ASN A 164 20.15 -8.56 36.85
C ASN A 164 18.96 -9.52 37.02
N ASP A 165 19.17 -10.82 36.91
CA ASP A 165 18.12 -11.78 37.24
C ASP A 165 18.09 -11.99 38.76
N ASN A 166 17.02 -11.52 39.41
CA ASN A 166 16.74 -11.78 40.82
C ASN A 166 16.64 -13.32 41.06
N GLY A 167 17.72 -13.94 41.53
CA GLY A 167 17.69 -15.28 42.13
C GLY A 167 18.27 -16.44 41.32
N GLY A 168 19.34 -16.26 40.55
CA GLY A 168 20.17 -17.38 40.11
C GLY A 168 21.10 -17.84 41.24
N GLN A 169 20.80 -18.96 41.91
CA GLN A 169 21.78 -19.65 42.75
C GLN A 169 23.07 -19.85 41.94
N ILE A 170 24.18 -19.30 42.44
CA ILE A 170 25.52 -19.70 41.98
C ILE A 170 25.62 -21.19 42.29
N SER A 171 25.60 -22.04 41.26
CA SER A 171 25.85 -23.46 41.43
C SER A 171 27.28 -23.63 41.91
N GLU A 172 27.46 -23.87 43.21
CA GLU A 172 28.67 -24.46 43.75
C GLU A 172 28.70 -25.92 43.30
N ASP A 173 29.33 -26.21 42.16
CA ASP A 173 29.97 -27.51 42.02
C ASP A 173 31.16 -27.53 41.06
N ALA A 174 32.16 -28.28 41.52
CA ALA A 174 33.37 -28.81 40.88
C ALA A 174 34.52 -27.88 40.44
N GLY A 175 35.66 -28.05 41.12
CA GLY A 175 37.00 -27.96 40.54
C GLY A 175 37.90 -26.87 41.13
N ALA A 176 38.90 -27.28 41.91
CA ALA A 176 39.94 -26.40 42.44
C ALA A 176 40.79 -25.81 41.30
N VAL A 177 40.37 -24.64 40.81
CA VAL A 177 41.17 -23.70 40.03
C VAL A 177 40.96 -22.34 40.68
N ILE A 178 42.05 -21.60 40.87
CA ILE A 178 42.07 -20.27 41.52
C ILE A 178 40.97 -19.39 40.90
N LYS A 179 39.83 -19.24 41.60
CA LYS A 179 38.75 -18.34 41.20
C LYS A 179 39.20 -16.92 41.51
N VAL A 180 39.67 -16.21 40.50
CA VAL A 180 39.75 -14.75 40.53
C VAL A 180 38.30 -14.25 40.58
N GLU A 181 37.91 -13.54 41.64
CA GLU A 181 36.59 -12.89 41.68
C GLU A 181 36.48 -11.91 40.51
N PRO A 182 35.44 -12.02 39.67
CA PRO A 182 35.30 -11.13 38.52
C PRO A 182 34.99 -9.71 38.99
N ASN A 183 35.60 -8.72 38.35
CA ASN A 183 35.25 -7.33 38.61
C ASN A 183 33.89 -7.03 37.99
N VAL A 184 32.87 -6.85 38.83
CA VAL A 184 31.51 -6.52 38.40
C VAL A 184 31.32 -5.01 38.41
N PHE A 185 30.94 -4.45 37.26
CA PHE A 185 30.55 -3.05 37.11
C PHE A 185 29.06 -2.99 36.83
N THR A 186 28.31 -2.43 37.78
CA THR A 186 26.88 -2.20 37.60
C THR A 186 26.66 -0.96 36.73
N ILE A 187 26.07 -1.16 35.55
CA ILE A 187 25.61 -0.09 34.67
C ILE A 187 24.23 0.34 35.13
N GLU A 188 24.17 1.54 35.71
CA GLU A 188 22.95 2.14 36.22
C GLU A 188 22.17 2.85 35.12
N SER A 189 20.89 3.14 35.37
CA SER A 189 20.12 4.06 34.54
C SER A 189 20.72 5.47 34.55
N LEU A 190 20.36 6.25 33.54
CA LEU A 190 20.82 7.63 33.41
C LEU A 190 20.30 8.50 34.55
N SER A 191 21.02 9.57 34.90
CA SER A 191 20.43 10.62 35.72
C SER A 191 19.38 11.40 34.93
N GLU A 192 18.54 12.18 35.62
CA GLU A 192 17.51 13.03 34.98
C GLU A 192 18.12 14.01 33.96
N ASP A 193 19.23 14.67 34.31
CA ASP A 193 19.96 15.59 33.43
C ASP A 193 20.54 14.88 32.19
N GLU A 194 21.03 13.64 32.37
CA GLU A 194 21.62 12.85 31.30
C GLU A 194 20.53 12.33 30.34
N SER A 195 19.39 11.92 30.90
CA SER A 195 18.21 11.49 30.15
C SER A 195 17.66 12.62 29.29
N LEU A 196 17.57 13.83 29.85
CA LEU A 196 17.15 15.04 29.15
C LEU A 196 18.12 15.42 28.02
N ALA A 197 19.43 15.35 28.28
CA ALA A 197 20.43 15.63 27.26
C ALA A 197 20.34 14.64 26.10
N LEU A 198 20.16 13.34 26.39
CA LEU A 198 19.99 12.31 25.37
C LEU A 198 18.72 12.52 24.55
N LEU A 199 17.59 12.80 25.20
CA LEU A 199 16.31 13.07 24.52
C LEU A 199 16.45 14.28 23.57
N ARG A 200 17.01 15.40 24.06
CA ARG A 200 17.23 16.62 23.25
C ARG A 200 18.16 16.40 22.08
N HIS A 201 19.16 15.54 22.23
CA HIS A 201 20.10 15.21 21.16
C HIS A 201 19.48 14.26 20.11
N SER A 202 18.52 13.43 20.53
CA SER A 202 17.93 12.38 19.69
C SER A 202 16.69 12.83 18.92
N VAL A 203 16.08 13.96 19.28
CA VAL A 203 14.92 14.50 18.57
C VAL A 203 15.31 15.43 17.42
N ASP A 204 14.53 15.40 16.34
CA ASP A 204 14.66 16.29 15.19
C ASP A 204 14.41 17.76 15.59
N LYS A 205 14.98 18.68 14.82
CA LYS A 205 14.81 20.14 15.01
C LYS A 205 13.33 20.55 15.12
N ARG A 206 12.45 19.94 14.32
CA ARG A 206 10.99 20.18 14.36
C ARG A 206 10.36 19.88 15.71
N VAL A 207 10.75 18.77 16.34
CA VAL A 207 10.23 18.35 17.64
C VAL A 207 10.81 19.24 18.74
N ALA A 208 12.09 19.60 18.62
CA ALA A 208 12.78 20.46 19.59
C ALA A 208 12.26 21.91 19.61
N GLU A 209 11.72 22.40 18.48
CA GLU A 209 11.18 23.75 18.33
C GLU A 209 9.71 23.90 18.81
N VAL A 210 9.05 22.79 19.19
CA VAL A 210 7.70 22.83 19.78
C VAL A 210 7.74 23.54 21.14
N SER A 211 6.84 24.50 21.38
CA SER A 211 6.88 25.39 22.54
C SER A 211 6.94 24.65 23.89
N ASP A 212 6.24 23.53 23.99
CA ASP A 212 6.05 22.80 25.26
C ASP A 212 7.11 21.71 25.47
N PHE A 213 7.99 21.48 24.47
CA PHE A 213 9.02 20.45 24.53
C PHE A 213 9.96 20.63 25.74
N GLY A 214 10.31 21.88 26.07
CA GLY A 214 11.16 22.20 27.21
C GLY A 214 10.61 21.68 28.54
N GLN A 215 9.29 21.78 28.75
CA GLN A 215 8.61 21.31 29.97
C GLN A 215 8.32 19.81 29.91
N LEU A 216 7.81 19.31 28.78
CA LEU A 216 7.37 17.92 28.63
C LEU A 216 8.56 16.94 28.55
N SER A 217 9.71 17.37 28.03
CA SER A 217 10.92 16.52 27.95
C SER A 217 11.36 15.95 29.30
N VAL A 218 11.15 16.68 30.41
CA VAL A 218 11.45 16.21 31.77
C VAL A 218 10.56 15.02 32.16
N ALA A 219 9.26 15.14 31.92
CA ALA A 219 8.31 14.08 32.19
C ALA A 219 8.56 12.86 31.30
N ILE A 220 8.87 13.07 30.02
CA ILE A 220 9.19 12.00 29.06
C ILE A 220 10.44 11.22 29.51
N ALA A 221 11.50 11.92 29.92
CA ALA A 221 12.71 11.31 30.44
C ALA A 221 12.43 10.41 31.66
N LYS A 222 11.57 10.89 32.58
CA LYS A 222 11.14 10.12 33.75
C LYS A 222 10.30 8.90 33.39
N LYS A 223 9.38 9.02 32.43
CA LYS A 223 8.52 7.92 31.95
C LYS A 223 9.29 6.84 31.21
N SER A 224 10.43 7.20 30.63
CA SER A 224 11.38 6.27 30.02
C SER A 224 12.21 5.49 31.06
N PHE A 225 11.88 5.58 32.35
CA PHE A 225 12.62 4.99 33.47
C PHE A 225 14.12 5.35 33.45
N HIS A 226 14.45 6.49 32.85
CA HIS A 226 15.84 6.90 32.60
C HIS A 226 16.70 5.86 31.85
N LEU A 227 16.07 5.01 31.04
CA LEU A 227 16.74 4.00 30.22
C LEU A 227 17.11 4.61 28.85
N PRO A 228 18.40 4.64 28.46
CA PRO A 228 18.82 5.13 27.14
C PRO A 228 18.03 4.52 25.99
N ALA A 229 17.80 3.21 26.05
CA ALA A 229 17.13 2.47 24.99
C ALA A 229 15.65 2.86 24.82
N ALA A 230 14.98 3.19 25.93
CA ALA A 230 13.61 3.70 25.94
C ALA A 230 13.55 5.16 25.45
N ILE A 231 14.51 6.00 25.86
CA ILE A 231 14.61 7.39 25.42
C ILE A 231 14.81 7.48 23.90
N ILE A 232 15.71 6.67 23.34
CA ILE A 232 15.96 6.63 21.88
C ILE A 232 14.70 6.16 21.14
N LEU A 233 14.00 5.15 21.66
CA LEU A 233 12.74 4.66 21.08
C LEU A 233 11.67 5.76 21.07
N VAL A 234 11.50 6.47 22.19
CA VAL A 234 10.53 7.57 22.30
C VAL A 234 10.92 8.75 21.41
N ALA A 235 12.20 9.09 21.33
CA ALA A 235 12.69 10.13 20.43
C ALA A 235 12.44 9.76 18.95
N GLY A 236 12.72 8.51 18.56
CA GLY A 236 12.43 8.00 17.22
C GLY A 236 10.94 8.06 16.89
N ALA A 237 10.08 7.66 17.82
CA ALA A 237 8.62 7.76 17.68
C ALA A 237 8.15 9.22 17.49
N LEU A 238 8.65 10.14 18.31
CA LEU A 238 8.33 11.58 18.19
C LEU A 238 8.83 12.18 16.87
N ASN A 239 10.02 11.79 16.42
CA ASN A 239 10.56 12.24 15.13
C ASN A 239 9.72 11.74 13.96
N TYR A 240 9.29 10.47 14.02
CA TYR A 240 8.42 9.88 13.01
C TYR A 240 7.08 10.62 12.92
N ILE A 241 6.44 10.87 14.06
CA ILE A 241 5.21 11.66 14.11
C ILE A 241 5.50 13.07 13.53
N GLY A 242 6.62 13.69 13.91
CA GLY A 242 7.13 14.97 13.39
C GLY A 242 7.34 15.05 11.88
N GLN A 243 7.61 13.92 11.24
CA GLN A 243 7.83 13.81 9.81
C GLN A 243 6.52 13.58 9.04
N HIS A 244 5.56 12.91 9.68
CA HIS A 244 4.34 12.44 9.06
C HIS A 244 3.09 13.13 9.62
N ASP A 245 3.16 14.46 9.79
CA ASP A 245 2.06 15.29 10.32
C ASP A 245 0.75 14.96 9.60
N SER A 246 -0.07 14.15 10.26
CA SER A 246 -1.24 13.52 9.67
C SER A 246 -2.47 14.39 9.76
N LYS A 247 -2.34 15.63 10.27
CA LYS A 247 -3.44 16.52 10.68
C LYS A 247 -4.39 15.89 11.73
N ILE A 248 -4.08 14.67 12.19
CA ILE A 248 -4.88 13.88 13.15
C ILE A 248 -4.23 13.90 14.54
N TRP A 249 -2.91 14.08 14.61
CA TRP A 249 -2.15 14.31 15.84
C TRP A 249 -1.20 15.47 15.61
N THR A 250 -1.27 16.50 16.45
CA THR A 250 -0.21 17.51 16.49
C THR A 250 0.96 17.04 17.36
N MET A 251 2.14 17.63 17.13
CA MET A 251 3.34 17.30 17.92
C MET A 251 3.15 17.54 19.41
N GLU A 252 2.42 18.59 19.79
CA GLU A 252 2.10 18.89 21.18
C GLU A 252 1.37 17.71 21.82
N SER A 253 0.44 17.11 21.08
CA SER A 253 -0.35 15.98 21.53
C SER A 253 0.50 14.70 21.70
N ALA A 254 1.46 14.49 20.79
CA ALA A 254 2.45 13.41 20.86
C ALA A 254 3.36 13.54 22.09
N LEU A 255 3.92 14.72 22.32
CA LEU A 255 4.80 15.00 23.45
C LEU A 255 4.12 14.80 24.80
N GLU A 256 2.85 15.17 24.91
CA GLU A 256 2.10 14.96 26.13
C GLU A 256 1.74 13.51 26.39
N GLU A 257 1.43 12.74 25.34
CA GLU A 257 1.20 11.31 25.50
C GLU A 257 2.48 10.67 26.03
N ALA A 258 3.62 10.96 25.41
CA ALA A 258 4.94 10.52 25.87
C ALA A 258 5.22 10.90 27.34
N ALA A 259 4.78 12.08 27.78
CA ALA A 259 4.93 12.55 29.15
C ALA A 259 4.01 11.82 30.16
N ASN A 260 2.88 11.27 29.69
CA ASN A 260 1.89 10.59 30.52
C ASN A 260 2.09 9.06 30.56
N ASP A 261 2.19 8.42 29.40
CA ASP A 261 2.39 6.99 29.22
C ASP A 261 3.05 6.70 27.86
N LEU A 262 4.08 5.85 27.87
CA LEU A 262 4.80 5.50 26.65
C LEU A 262 4.02 4.54 25.76
N ILE A 263 3.21 3.64 26.34
CA ILE A 263 2.52 2.60 25.57
C ILE A 263 1.54 3.20 24.55
N PRO A 264 0.69 4.19 24.88
CA PRO A 264 -0.19 4.78 23.88
C PRO A 264 0.52 5.62 22.82
N LEU A 265 1.63 6.31 23.15
CA LEU A 265 2.47 6.97 22.14
C LEU A 265 3.00 5.96 21.13
N LEU A 266 3.56 4.87 21.66
CA LEU A 266 4.11 3.78 20.87
C LEU A 266 3.01 3.19 19.99
N GLN A 267 1.88 2.76 20.58
CA GLN A 267 0.71 2.24 19.84
C GLN A 267 0.28 3.19 18.71
N CYS A 268 0.19 4.49 18.97
CA CYS A 268 -0.14 5.50 17.97
C CYS A 268 0.89 5.55 16.84
N THR A 269 2.17 5.56 17.18
CA THR A 269 3.27 5.56 16.20
C THR A 269 3.15 4.36 15.26
N TYR A 270 2.79 3.18 15.79
CA TYR A 270 2.54 1.98 14.99
C TYR A 270 1.29 2.07 14.13
N ASP A 271 0.19 2.59 14.67
CA ASP A 271 -1.05 2.78 13.92
C ASP A 271 -0.89 3.80 12.78
N MET A 272 0.13 4.68 12.85
CA MET A 272 0.53 5.61 11.78
C MET A 272 1.44 4.98 10.72
N LEU A 273 2.04 3.81 10.96
CA LEU A 273 2.90 3.16 9.97
C LEU A 273 2.07 2.76 8.73
N PRO A 274 2.59 2.98 7.51
CA PRO A 274 1.98 2.43 6.32
C PRO A 274 1.82 0.92 6.42
N ARG A 275 0.76 0.40 5.79
CA ARG A 275 0.29 -1.00 5.87
C ARG A 275 1.30 -2.12 5.53
N ARG A 276 2.49 -1.79 5.01
CA ARG A 276 3.55 -2.80 4.78
C ARG A 276 4.56 -2.83 5.91
N LEU A 277 4.86 -1.66 6.49
CA LEU A 277 5.79 -1.54 7.61
C LEU A 277 5.19 -2.16 8.87
N ASP A 278 3.89 -1.96 9.11
CA ASP A 278 3.20 -2.55 10.26
C ASP A 278 3.24 -4.08 10.21
N ASP A 279 2.94 -4.69 9.07
CA ASP A 279 2.98 -6.14 8.87
C ASP A 279 4.39 -6.72 9.09
N CYS A 280 5.43 -6.10 8.53
CA CYS A 280 6.83 -6.48 8.79
C CYS A 280 7.23 -6.30 10.26
N PHE A 281 6.77 -5.23 10.92
CA PHE A 281 7.03 -4.98 12.35
C PHE A 281 6.44 -6.07 13.23
N TRP A 282 5.15 -6.35 13.07
CA TRP A 282 4.45 -7.29 13.93
C TRP A 282 4.95 -8.74 13.72
N HIS A 283 5.32 -9.11 12.49
CA HIS A 283 6.02 -10.38 12.23
C HIS A 283 7.37 -10.47 12.95
N SER A 284 8.17 -9.40 12.81
CA SER A 284 9.49 -9.30 13.43
C SER A 284 9.41 -9.53 14.93
N MET A 285 8.37 -9.02 15.59
CA MET A 285 8.16 -9.19 17.02
C MET A 285 8.13 -10.68 17.44
N GLN A 286 7.46 -11.53 16.68
CA GLN A 286 7.42 -12.97 16.98
C GLN A 286 8.76 -13.65 16.69
N LEU A 287 9.40 -13.30 15.57
CA LEU A 287 10.73 -13.82 15.22
C LEU A 287 11.75 -13.48 16.31
N PHE A 288 11.81 -12.21 16.74
CA PHE A 288 12.72 -11.76 17.79
C PHE A 288 12.37 -12.32 19.17
N SER A 289 11.08 -12.52 19.50
CA SER A 289 10.69 -13.16 20.76
C SER A 289 11.28 -14.59 20.90
N ARG A 290 11.54 -15.26 19.77
CA ARG A 290 12.10 -16.62 19.73
C ARG A 290 13.60 -16.63 19.54
N TYR A 291 14.11 -15.89 18.55
CA TYR A 291 15.51 -15.94 18.15
C TYR A 291 16.40 -14.87 18.82
N GLY A 292 15.82 -13.82 19.41
CA GLY A 292 16.55 -12.73 20.07
C GLY A 292 17.11 -11.70 19.07
N GLY A 293 17.83 -12.16 18.05
CA GLY A 293 18.35 -11.35 16.95
C GLY A 293 18.59 -12.19 15.68
N VAL A 294 18.57 -11.55 14.51
CA VAL A 294 18.82 -12.20 13.20
C VAL A 294 19.60 -11.27 12.28
N HIS A 295 20.40 -11.83 11.36
CA HIS A 295 21.08 -11.01 10.34
C HIS A 295 20.05 -10.36 9.41
N TYR A 296 20.25 -9.10 8.99
CA TYR A 296 19.21 -8.40 8.22
C TYR A 296 18.86 -9.08 6.87
N ASN A 297 19.84 -9.65 6.17
CA ASN A 297 19.56 -10.42 4.94
C ASN A 297 18.61 -11.60 5.19
N GLU A 298 18.76 -12.26 6.34
CA GLU A 298 17.89 -13.37 6.73
C GLU A 298 16.50 -12.84 7.11
N LEU A 299 16.41 -11.70 7.80
CA LEU A 299 15.13 -11.06 8.11
C LEU A 299 14.34 -10.68 6.84
N ILE A 300 14.99 -10.03 5.88
CA ILE A 300 14.37 -9.65 4.60
C ILE A 300 13.94 -10.88 3.82
N THR A 301 14.81 -11.90 3.74
CA THR A 301 14.48 -13.16 3.07
C THR A 301 13.32 -13.85 3.78
N HIS A 302 13.25 -13.83 5.11
CA HIS A 302 12.13 -14.36 5.87
C HIS A 302 10.84 -13.59 5.62
N TRP A 303 10.87 -12.25 5.52
CA TRP A 303 9.70 -11.45 5.13
C TRP A 303 9.20 -11.81 3.74
N LEU A 304 10.13 -12.03 2.81
CA LEU A 304 9.86 -12.43 1.45
C LEU A 304 9.24 -13.83 1.37
N ILE A 305 9.81 -14.82 2.07
CA ILE A 305 9.28 -16.19 2.15
C ILE A 305 7.95 -16.24 2.90
N GLU A 306 7.65 -15.33 3.82
CA GLU A 306 6.33 -15.28 4.48
C GLU A 306 5.26 -14.52 3.67
N GLY A 307 5.67 -13.75 2.67
CA GLY A 307 4.75 -12.99 1.79
C GLY A 307 4.43 -11.56 2.25
N TYR A 308 5.14 -11.03 3.25
CA TYR A 308 4.92 -9.68 3.79
C TYR A 308 5.24 -8.56 2.79
N LEU A 309 6.14 -8.81 1.83
CA LEU A 309 6.55 -7.83 0.82
C LEU A 309 5.57 -7.73 -0.36
N GLY A 310 4.47 -8.50 -0.34
CA GLY A 310 3.44 -8.48 -1.38
C GLY A 310 3.86 -9.12 -2.70
N SER A 311 3.14 -8.80 -3.77
CA SER A 311 3.43 -9.22 -5.13
C SER A 311 4.49 -8.32 -5.77
N PHE A 312 5.45 -8.92 -6.46
CA PHE A 312 6.52 -8.23 -7.17
C PHE A 312 6.82 -8.91 -8.50
N ASN A 313 7.40 -8.16 -9.44
CA ASN A 313 7.78 -8.68 -10.76
C ASN A 313 9.17 -9.31 -10.74
N HIS A 314 10.08 -8.77 -9.92
CA HIS A 314 11.47 -9.19 -9.81
C HIS A 314 11.90 -9.38 -8.35
N LEU A 315 12.71 -10.41 -8.09
CA LEU A 315 13.19 -10.73 -6.75
C LEU A 315 14.06 -9.60 -6.15
N GLU A 316 14.83 -8.92 -6.99
CA GLU A 316 15.71 -7.81 -6.58
C GLU A 316 14.90 -6.61 -6.09
N GLU A 317 13.84 -6.25 -6.81
CA GLU A 317 12.90 -5.19 -6.41
C GLU A 317 12.26 -5.48 -5.05
N ALA A 318 11.84 -6.73 -4.83
CA ALA A 318 11.28 -7.16 -3.55
C ALA A 318 12.31 -7.04 -2.42
N TYR A 319 13.55 -7.43 -2.67
CA TYR A 319 14.62 -7.38 -1.68
C TYR A 319 14.99 -5.93 -1.33
N ASP A 320 15.14 -5.06 -2.34
CA ASP A 320 15.41 -3.64 -2.16
C ASP A 320 14.29 -2.95 -1.37
N HIS A 321 13.04 -3.30 -1.68
CA HIS A 321 11.90 -2.81 -0.91
C HIS A 321 11.91 -3.31 0.54
N GLY A 322 12.25 -4.59 0.77
CA GLY A 322 12.44 -5.12 2.11
C GLY A 322 13.56 -4.41 2.87
N HIS A 323 14.65 -4.02 2.20
CA HIS A 323 15.71 -3.22 2.79
C HIS A 323 15.24 -1.81 3.16
N GLN A 324 14.44 -1.15 2.32
CA GLN A 324 13.83 0.15 2.65
C GLN A 324 12.96 0.06 3.91
N ILE A 325 12.08 -0.95 4.01
CA ILE A 325 11.24 -1.19 5.19
C ILE A 325 12.09 -1.40 6.45
N LEU A 326 13.17 -2.19 6.35
CA LEU A 326 14.11 -2.38 7.45
C LEU A 326 14.69 -1.05 7.93
N MET A 327 15.16 -0.21 7.00
CA MET A 327 15.76 1.08 7.34
C MET A 327 14.74 2.04 7.97
N GLU A 328 13.49 2.04 7.50
CA GLU A 328 12.41 2.82 8.12
C GLU A 328 12.11 2.35 9.54
N LEU A 329 12.02 1.04 9.78
CA LEU A 329 11.83 0.50 11.14
C LEU A 329 13.00 0.81 12.08
N ILE A 330 14.24 0.86 11.54
CA ILE A 330 15.42 1.30 12.31
C ILE A 330 15.33 2.80 12.62
N ASN A 331 14.96 3.63 11.65
CA ASN A 331 14.83 5.08 11.82
C ASN A 331 13.76 5.46 12.86
N CYS A 332 12.69 4.67 12.97
CA CYS A 332 11.66 4.84 14.01
C CYS A 332 12.11 4.36 15.40
N GLY A 333 13.30 3.79 15.54
CA GLY A 333 13.82 3.25 16.80
C GLY A 333 13.22 1.89 17.22
N ILE A 334 12.40 1.29 16.34
CA ILE A 334 11.71 0.01 16.56
C ILE A 334 12.70 -1.16 16.53
N LEU A 335 13.53 -1.16 15.47
CA LEU A 335 14.62 -2.11 15.27
C LEU A 335 15.96 -1.43 15.54
N LYS A 336 16.94 -2.22 16.00
CA LYS A 336 18.30 -1.74 16.30
C LYS A 336 19.33 -2.66 15.66
N ILE A 337 20.36 -2.06 15.09
CA ILE A 337 21.51 -2.79 14.52
C ILE A 337 22.54 -3.01 15.64
N GLN A 338 22.89 -4.27 15.89
CA GLN A 338 24.06 -4.69 16.68
C GLN A 338 25.27 -4.93 15.76
N GLU A 339 26.43 -5.31 16.30
CA GLU A 339 27.59 -5.66 15.48
C GLU A 339 27.31 -6.84 14.51
N ASP A 340 28.09 -6.93 13.44
CA ASP A 340 27.95 -7.95 12.40
C ASP A 340 26.57 -7.97 11.70
N ASN A 341 25.92 -6.80 11.57
CA ASN A 341 24.66 -6.64 10.82
C ASN A 341 23.47 -7.45 11.41
N ILE A 342 23.55 -7.78 12.70
CA ILE A 342 22.48 -8.42 13.46
C ILE A 342 21.45 -7.37 13.86
N ILE A 343 20.18 -7.64 13.59
CA ILE A 343 19.05 -6.80 13.98
C ILE A 343 18.41 -7.37 15.24
N VAL A 344 18.00 -6.49 16.15
CA VAL A 344 17.24 -6.83 17.37
C VAL A 344 16.07 -5.85 17.54
N MET A 345 15.08 -6.23 18.33
CA MET A 345 13.93 -5.38 18.68
C MET A 345 13.99 -4.91 20.13
N GLU A 346 13.53 -3.69 20.39
CA GLU A 346 13.51 -3.13 21.74
C GLU A 346 12.46 -3.81 22.64
N GLY A 347 12.86 -4.21 23.86
CA GLY A 347 12.06 -5.06 24.74
C GLY A 347 10.72 -4.45 25.20
N LEU A 348 10.60 -3.12 25.28
CA LEU A 348 9.34 -2.44 25.63
C LEU A 348 8.23 -2.71 24.59
N LEU A 349 8.60 -3.03 23.35
CA LEU A 349 7.66 -3.28 22.25
C LEU A 349 7.03 -4.66 22.29
N LEU A 350 7.70 -5.63 22.93
CA LEU A 350 7.21 -7.01 23.06
C LEU A 350 5.89 -7.11 23.87
N ASN A 351 5.53 -6.05 24.60
CA ASN A 351 4.31 -5.98 25.42
C ASN A 351 3.13 -5.29 24.71
N LEU A 352 3.31 -4.82 23.47
CA LEU A 352 2.23 -4.18 22.72
C LEU A 352 1.15 -5.17 22.30
N VAL A 353 -0.10 -4.71 22.33
CA VAL A 353 -1.27 -5.51 21.94
C VAL A 353 -1.65 -5.15 20.52
N ASP A 354 -1.59 -6.11 19.61
CA ASP A 354 -2.04 -5.89 18.23
C ASP A 354 -3.58 -5.83 18.16
N ARG A 355 -4.11 -4.61 18.05
CA ARG A 355 -5.54 -4.30 17.89
C ARG A 355 -6.03 -4.38 16.45
N ARG A 356 -5.16 -4.66 15.47
CA ARG A 356 -5.55 -4.74 14.05
C ARG A 356 -6.36 -6.00 13.83
N HIS A 357 -7.31 -5.95 12.89
CA HIS A 357 -8.21 -7.08 12.61
C HIS A 357 -7.45 -8.29 12.06
N ARG A 358 -6.37 -8.05 11.31
CA ARG A 358 -5.56 -9.11 10.67
C ARG A 358 -4.48 -9.70 11.58
N GLY A 359 -3.98 -8.93 12.54
CA GLY A 359 -3.04 -9.40 13.56
C GLY A 359 -1.60 -9.56 13.10
N PHE A 360 -0.75 -10.07 13.99
CA PHE A 360 0.67 -10.34 13.74
C PHE A 360 0.94 -11.31 12.58
N PHE A 361 -0.11 -11.94 12.06
CA PHE A 361 -0.08 -12.94 10.98
C PHE A 361 -0.87 -12.50 9.73
N GLY A 362 -1.31 -11.23 9.67
CA GLY A 362 -2.37 -10.78 8.76
C GLY A 362 -2.11 -10.95 7.26
N THR A 363 -0.83 -11.00 6.89
CA THR A 363 -0.32 -11.27 5.54
C THR A 363 0.62 -12.48 5.52
N ALA A 364 0.90 -13.08 6.67
CA ALA A 364 1.70 -14.30 6.78
C ALA A 364 0.99 -15.43 6.04
N SER A 365 1.72 -16.07 5.16
CA SER A 365 1.20 -17.16 4.34
C SER A 365 1.50 -18.53 4.94
N VAL A 366 2.58 -18.67 5.72
CA VAL A 366 3.11 -19.98 6.10
C VAL A 366 3.45 -20.11 7.58
N GLY A 367 3.72 -19.02 8.31
CA GLY A 367 3.94 -19.07 9.75
C GLY A 367 5.22 -19.80 10.14
N LEU A 368 6.30 -19.64 9.37
CA LEU A 368 7.60 -20.28 9.58
C LEU A 368 8.09 -20.08 11.02
N ALA A 369 7.97 -18.85 11.54
CA ALA A 369 8.40 -18.51 12.89
C ALA A 369 7.69 -19.33 13.96
N SER A 370 6.42 -19.75 13.75
CA SER A 370 5.66 -20.60 14.69
C SER A 370 5.80 -22.10 14.44
N VAL A 371 6.03 -22.48 13.19
CA VAL A 371 5.98 -23.87 12.72
C VAL A 371 7.32 -24.60 12.79
N LEU A 372 8.43 -23.88 12.56
CA LEU A 372 9.79 -24.44 12.46
C LEU A 372 10.57 -24.41 13.79
N ASP A 373 9.88 -24.39 14.94
CA ASP A 373 10.45 -24.31 16.30
C ASP A 373 11.16 -25.58 16.80
N ASP A 374 11.68 -26.41 15.90
CA ASP A 374 12.31 -27.70 16.20
C ASP A 374 13.84 -27.58 16.14
N GLU A 375 14.58 -28.46 16.82
CA GLU A 375 16.07 -28.44 16.84
C GLU A 375 16.73 -28.56 15.45
N LYS A 376 15.93 -28.85 14.42
CA LYS A 376 16.34 -29.03 13.02
C LYS A 376 16.46 -27.73 12.22
N TRP A 377 15.66 -26.70 12.49
CA TRP A 377 15.75 -25.43 11.74
C TRP A 377 16.85 -24.55 12.30
N ARG A 378 17.94 -24.38 11.55
CA ARG A 378 19.13 -23.62 11.96
C ARG A 378 19.12 -22.15 11.51
N GLY A 379 18.01 -21.69 10.91
CA GLY A 379 17.93 -20.43 10.18
C GLY A 379 18.28 -20.59 8.69
N LEU A 380 18.14 -19.51 7.92
CA LEU A 380 18.46 -19.51 6.48
C LEU A 380 19.97 -19.55 6.22
N GLY A 381 20.80 -19.24 7.20
CA GLY A 381 22.25 -19.18 7.05
C GLY A 381 22.71 -18.01 6.16
N ARG A 382 23.87 -18.16 5.50
CA ARG A 382 24.45 -17.08 4.69
C ARG A 382 23.68 -16.90 3.39
N VAL A 383 22.95 -15.79 3.30
CA VAL A 383 22.20 -15.37 2.12
C VAL A 383 23.12 -14.75 1.08
N THR A 384 23.12 -15.30 -0.14
CA THR A 384 23.81 -14.74 -1.31
C THR A 384 22.79 -14.44 -2.40
N GLN A 385 22.79 -13.21 -2.91
CA GLN A 385 21.95 -12.79 -4.02
C GLN A 385 22.75 -12.80 -5.32
N ILE A 386 22.19 -13.37 -6.38
CA ILE A 386 22.77 -13.47 -7.72
C ILE A 386 21.60 -13.35 -8.72
N ASP A 387 21.64 -12.41 -9.67
CA ASP A 387 20.65 -12.16 -10.75
C ASP A 387 19.41 -13.07 -10.75
N GLY A 388 18.35 -12.64 -10.05
CA GLY A 388 17.05 -13.33 -9.96
C GLY A 388 16.99 -14.57 -9.05
N ILE A 389 18.05 -14.85 -8.27
CA ILE A 389 18.16 -15.98 -7.34
C ILE A 389 18.75 -15.49 -6.00
N ILE A 390 18.14 -15.92 -4.91
CA ILE A 390 18.76 -15.93 -3.58
C ILE A 390 19.08 -17.39 -3.24
N LYS A 391 20.34 -17.66 -2.89
CA LYS A 391 20.78 -18.98 -2.44
C LYS A 391 21.43 -18.91 -1.08
N THR A 392 21.24 -19.95 -0.27
CA THR A 392 21.95 -20.09 1.00
C THR A 392 22.68 -21.44 1.11
N LEU A 393 23.74 -21.44 1.91
CA LEU A 393 24.60 -22.60 2.15
C LEU A 393 24.48 -23.04 3.61
N LEU A 394 24.44 -24.35 3.85
CA LEU A 394 24.32 -24.94 5.18
C LEU A 394 25.51 -24.61 6.11
N THR A 395 26.74 -24.62 5.59
CA THR A 395 27.96 -24.40 6.40
C THR A 395 28.99 -23.47 5.73
N GLY A 396 28.58 -22.67 4.74
CA GLY A 396 29.42 -21.63 4.14
C GLY A 396 30.67 -22.10 3.38
N LYS A 397 30.82 -23.41 3.08
CA LYS A 397 31.99 -23.94 2.35
C LYS A 397 31.80 -23.88 0.84
N LYS A 398 32.92 -23.87 0.12
CA LYS A 398 32.95 -24.10 -1.32
C LYS A 398 32.62 -25.57 -1.62
N GLY A 399 31.58 -25.80 -2.42
CA GLY A 399 31.05 -27.16 -2.71
C GLY A 399 30.02 -27.66 -1.70
N ASP A 400 29.57 -26.84 -0.73
CA ASP A 400 28.43 -27.18 0.11
C ASP A 400 27.17 -27.28 -0.73
N ASN A 401 26.35 -28.28 -0.44
CA ASN A 401 25.06 -28.42 -1.09
C ASN A 401 24.17 -27.23 -0.72
N ILE A 402 23.57 -26.63 -1.75
CA ILE A 402 22.67 -25.50 -1.59
C ILE A 402 21.48 -25.97 -0.74
N SER A 403 21.20 -25.27 0.35
CA SER A 403 20.14 -25.64 1.29
C SER A 403 18.87 -24.84 1.06
N THR A 404 18.98 -23.55 0.76
CA THR A 404 17.84 -22.73 0.36
C THR A 404 18.04 -22.15 -1.03
N ILE A 405 17.00 -22.25 -1.86
CA ILE A 405 16.89 -21.51 -3.12
C ILE A 405 15.57 -20.76 -3.12
N VAL A 406 15.67 -19.46 -3.39
CA VAL A 406 14.55 -18.59 -3.71
C VAL A 406 14.80 -18.04 -5.11
N ILE A 407 13.87 -18.25 -6.03
CA ILE A 407 14.08 -17.92 -7.45
C ILE A 407 12.84 -17.25 -8.05
N ASP A 408 13.10 -16.26 -8.88
CA ASP A 408 12.12 -15.65 -9.78
C ASP A 408 11.83 -16.61 -10.95
N GLY A 409 10.56 -16.88 -11.21
CA GLY A 409 10.08 -17.69 -12.31
C GLY A 409 10.51 -17.18 -13.68
N SER A 410 10.74 -15.86 -13.82
CA SER A 410 11.33 -15.27 -15.01
C SER A 410 12.76 -15.76 -15.25
N ARG A 411 13.55 -15.95 -14.18
CA ARG A 411 14.91 -16.53 -14.24
C ARG A 411 14.86 -18.02 -14.52
N LEU A 412 13.91 -18.75 -13.93
CA LEU A 412 13.71 -20.19 -14.19
C LEU A 412 13.34 -20.46 -15.66
N SER A 413 12.66 -19.53 -16.32
CA SER A 413 12.33 -19.65 -17.75
C SER A 413 13.54 -19.58 -18.70
N ARG A 414 14.69 -19.09 -18.20
CA ARG A 414 15.96 -19.09 -18.94
C ARG A 414 16.75 -20.39 -18.77
N GLU A 415 16.33 -21.24 -17.83
CA GLU A 415 16.94 -22.52 -17.53
C GLU A 415 16.13 -23.66 -18.15
N VAL A 416 16.67 -24.87 -18.15
CA VAL A 416 15.90 -26.10 -18.41
C VAL A 416 15.45 -26.65 -17.06
N PRO A 417 14.18 -26.45 -16.63
CA PRO A 417 13.77 -26.73 -15.25
C PRO A 417 13.99 -28.19 -14.83
N GLN A 418 13.91 -29.10 -15.80
CA GLN A 418 14.13 -30.53 -15.59
C GLN A 418 15.55 -30.84 -15.09
N THR A 419 16.57 -30.20 -15.68
CA THR A 419 17.98 -30.42 -15.33
C THR A 419 18.49 -29.45 -14.28
N PHE A 420 17.88 -28.27 -14.15
CA PHE A 420 18.29 -27.24 -13.18
C PHE A 420 18.36 -27.76 -11.74
N PHE A 421 17.31 -28.46 -11.30
CA PHE A 421 17.21 -29.01 -9.95
C PHE A 421 17.96 -30.34 -9.76
N GLN A 422 18.45 -30.95 -10.84
CA GLN A 422 19.08 -32.28 -10.78
C GLN A 422 20.39 -32.30 -9.99
N TYR A 423 21.08 -31.15 -9.92
CA TYR A 423 22.38 -31.01 -9.25
C TYR A 423 22.25 -30.54 -7.79
N MET A 424 21.04 -30.52 -7.21
CA MET A 424 20.76 -30.00 -5.86
C MET A 424 19.99 -31.01 -4.99
N PRO A 425 20.49 -32.24 -4.77
CA PRO A 425 19.74 -33.28 -4.06
C PRO A 425 19.50 -33.00 -2.57
N GLU A 426 20.37 -32.21 -1.93
CA GLU A 426 20.26 -31.90 -0.49
C GLU A 426 19.43 -30.63 -0.20
N LEU A 427 18.68 -30.12 -1.17
CA LEU A 427 17.91 -28.89 -0.99
C LEU A 427 16.87 -29.06 0.13
N GLU A 428 16.82 -28.09 1.05
CA GLU A 428 15.99 -28.08 2.25
C GLU A 428 14.79 -27.13 2.11
N VAL A 429 15.01 -25.98 1.47
CA VAL A 429 14.03 -24.92 1.23
C VAL A 429 14.04 -24.54 -0.25
N LEU A 430 12.87 -24.63 -0.90
CA LEU A 430 12.68 -24.18 -2.27
C LEU A 430 11.51 -23.22 -2.35
N VAL A 431 11.76 -22.02 -2.89
CA VAL A 431 10.75 -20.98 -3.10
C VAL A 431 10.78 -20.53 -4.56
N LEU A 432 9.67 -20.72 -5.27
CA LEU A 432 9.48 -20.30 -6.65
C LEU A 432 8.41 -19.21 -6.71
N PHE A 433 8.76 -18.04 -7.25
CA PHE A 433 7.82 -16.93 -7.48
C PHE A 433 7.42 -16.85 -8.95
N ASN A 434 6.13 -16.75 -9.24
CA ASN A 434 5.55 -16.56 -10.57
C ASN A 434 6.13 -17.52 -11.65
N PRO A 435 6.28 -18.84 -11.39
CA PRO A 435 6.82 -19.76 -12.38
C PRO A 435 5.86 -19.90 -13.55
N ARG A 436 6.34 -19.67 -14.78
CA ARG A 436 5.56 -19.88 -16.02
C ARG A 436 5.55 -21.35 -16.43
N LEU A 437 5.21 -22.23 -15.50
CA LEU A 437 5.23 -23.69 -15.67
C LEU A 437 3.81 -24.25 -15.58
N ASN A 438 3.42 -25.04 -16.58
CA ASN A 438 2.17 -25.81 -16.53
C ASN A 438 2.33 -27.08 -15.68
N LEU A 439 3.55 -27.62 -15.63
CA LEU A 439 3.93 -28.82 -14.89
C LEU A 439 5.23 -28.54 -14.12
N LEU A 440 5.29 -29.03 -12.89
CA LEU A 440 6.51 -29.02 -12.09
C LEU A 440 7.52 -30.07 -12.61
N PRO A 441 8.84 -29.78 -12.57
CA PRO A 441 9.85 -30.70 -13.09
C PRO A 441 9.96 -31.96 -12.24
N SER A 442 10.08 -33.12 -12.88
CA SER A 442 10.09 -34.41 -12.16
C SER A 442 11.36 -34.64 -11.34
N SER A 443 12.41 -33.83 -11.53
CA SER A 443 13.57 -33.81 -10.64
C SER A 443 13.23 -33.40 -9.21
N LEU A 444 12.14 -32.64 -8.97
CA LEU A 444 11.69 -32.29 -7.62
C LEU A 444 11.37 -33.52 -6.78
N SER A 445 10.83 -34.59 -7.38
CA SER A 445 10.48 -35.81 -6.65
C SER A 445 11.71 -36.53 -6.06
N LYS A 446 12.92 -36.15 -6.46
CA LYS A 446 14.19 -36.72 -5.99
C LYS A 446 14.77 -35.96 -4.79
N MET A 447 14.22 -34.80 -4.41
CA MET A 447 14.72 -33.95 -3.32
C MET A 447 14.22 -34.46 -1.96
N SER A 448 14.79 -35.55 -1.45
CA SER A 448 14.32 -36.18 -0.22
C SER A 448 14.50 -35.33 1.04
N ASN A 449 15.39 -34.33 1.04
CA ASN A 449 15.66 -33.47 2.20
C ASN A 449 14.75 -32.24 2.28
N LEU A 450 13.93 -32.00 1.25
CA LEU A 450 13.10 -30.80 1.18
C LEU A 450 12.05 -30.80 2.29
N PHE A 451 12.09 -29.79 3.15
CA PHE A 451 11.09 -29.59 4.21
C PHE A 451 10.28 -28.29 4.07
N VAL A 452 10.73 -27.31 3.29
CA VAL A 452 9.92 -26.15 2.87
C VAL A 452 9.83 -26.10 1.36
N LEU A 453 8.60 -26.12 0.83
CA LEU A 453 8.31 -25.88 -0.58
C LEU A 453 7.28 -24.77 -0.71
N VAL A 454 7.64 -23.66 -1.35
CA VAL A 454 6.75 -22.52 -1.60
C VAL A 454 6.66 -22.27 -3.10
N LEU A 455 5.45 -22.35 -3.63
CA LEU A 455 5.12 -22.13 -5.03
C LEU A 455 4.07 -21.01 -5.11
N ARG A 456 4.49 -19.79 -5.46
CA ARG A 456 3.63 -18.60 -5.49
C ARG A 456 3.39 -18.09 -6.89
N GLY A 457 2.18 -17.63 -7.18
CA GLY A 457 1.84 -17.05 -8.49
C GLY A 457 1.90 -18.10 -9.61
N CYS A 458 1.47 -19.33 -9.31
CA CYS A 458 1.54 -20.46 -10.21
C CYS A 458 0.31 -20.53 -11.15
N ASP A 459 -0.06 -19.42 -11.78
CA ASP A 459 -1.35 -19.25 -12.47
C ASP A 459 -1.58 -20.30 -13.58
N LEU A 460 -0.51 -20.80 -14.20
CA LEU A 460 -0.54 -21.79 -15.28
C LEU A 460 -0.45 -23.24 -14.79
N LEU A 461 -0.17 -23.48 -13.52
CA LEU A 461 0.09 -24.81 -12.98
C LEU A 461 -1.20 -25.64 -12.97
N GLU A 462 -1.20 -26.77 -13.68
CA GLU A 462 -2.36 -27.65 -13.83
C GLU A 462 -2.24 -28.94 -13.01
N ASP A 463 -1.02 -29.37 -12.68
CA ASP A 463 -0.75 -30.63 -11.96
C ASP A 463 0.42 -30.50 -10.96
N VAL A 464 0.25 -31.11 -9.79
CA VAL A 464 1.19 -31.16 -8.67
C VAL A 464 1.54 -32.60 -8.26
N SER A 465 1.15 -33.60 -9.06
CA SER A 465 1.34 -35.02 -8.76
C SER A 465 2.80 -35.42 -8.52
N CYS A 466 3.77 -34.69 -9.10
CA CYS A 466 5.19 -35.03 -9.01
C CYS A 466 5.78 -34.84 -7.60
N ILE A 467 5.16 -34.03 -6.73
CA ILE A 467 5.68 -33.79 -5.37
C ILE A 467 5.18 -34.82 -4.34
N LYS A 468 4.34 -35.80 -4.75
CA LYS A 468 3.73 -36.81 -3.85
C LYS A 468 4.73 -37.62 -3.02
N ASP A 469 5.97 -37.75 -3.50
CA ASP A 469 7.01 -38.58 -2.87
C ASP A 469 7.90 -37.78 -1.88
N LEU A 470 7.62 -36.49 -1.66
CA LEU A 470 8.36 -35.61 -0.74
C LEU A 470 7.96 -35.81 0.74
N LYS A 471 8.51 -36.85 1.36
CA LYS A 471 8.13 -37.32 2.71
C LYS A 471 8.49 -36.38 3.87
N ASN A 472 9.52 -35.55 3.70
CA ASN A 472 10.07 -34.69 4.76
C ASN A 472 9.44 -33.28 4.81
N LEU A 473 8.47 -32.99 3.93
CA LEU A 473 7.78 -31.69 3.90
C LEU A 473 7.12 -31.35 5.24
N THR A 474 7.50 -30.20 5.77
CA THR A 474 6.94 -29.57 6.97
C THR A 474 6.09 -28.35 6.61
N VAL A 475 6.50 -27.61 5.57
CA VAL A 475 5.79 -26.44 5.05
C VAL A 475 5.56 -26.63 3.55
N LEU A 476 4.31 -26.55 3.12
CA LEU A 476 3.93 -26.57 1.72
C LEU A 476 3.01 -25.39 1.42
N GLU A 477 3.45 -24.52 0.51
CA GLU A 477 2.61 -23.50 -0.11
C GLU A 477 2.49 -23.75 -1.60
N ILE A 478 1.25 -23.76 -2.08
CA ILE A 478 0.89 -23.69 -3.49
C ILE A 478 -0.20 -22.64 -3.61
N SER A 479 0.18 -21.41 -3.93
CA SER A 479 -0.73 -20.27 -3.93
C SER A 479 -0.86 -19.60 -5.29
N ASN A 480 -2.06 -19.04 -5.52
CA ASN A 480 -2.45 -18.42 -6.79
C ASN A 480 -2.24 -19.37 -7.98
N ALA A 481 -2.59 -20.66 -7.82
CA ALA A 481 -2.59 -21.61 -8.93
C ALA A 481 -4.03 -21.78 -9.46
N PHE A 482 -4.54 -20.73 -10.11
CA PHE A 482 -5.94 -20.70 -10.55
C PHE A 482 -6.29 -21.77 -11.59
N SER A 483 -5.31 -22.27 -12.35
CA SER A 483 -5.48 -23.37 -13.31
C SER A 483 -5.55 -24.75 -12.63
N LEU A 484 -5.09 -24.89 -11.38
CA LEU A 484 -5.16 -26.13 -10.61
C LEU A 484 -6.58 -26.36 -10.09
N LYS A 485 -7.37 -27.10 -10.86
CA LYS A 485 -8.80 -27.35 -10.58
C LYS A 485 -9.06 -28.43 -9.54
N LYS A 486 -8.12 -29.37 -9.36
CA LYS A 486 -8.21 -30.47 -8.40
C LYS A 486 -6.82 -30.79 -7.85
N ILE A 487 -6.74 -31.16 -6.58
CA ILE A 487 -5.54 -31.74 -5.97
C ILE A 487 -5.65 -33.27 -6.03
N PRO A 488 -4.60 -34.00 -6.43
CA PRO A 488 -4.61 -35.47 -6.47
C PRO A 488 -4.97 -36.09 -5.11
N ASP A 489 -5.81 -37.13 -5.12
CA ASP A 489 -6.39 -37.70 -3.90
C ASP A 489 -5.32 -38.35 -2.98
N ASN A 490 -4.23 -38.83 -3.55
CA ASN A 490 -3.12 -39.46 -2.85
C ASN A 490 -1.93 -38.51 -2.55
N LEU A 491 -2.05 -37.21 -2.85
CA LEU A 491 -0.92 -36.28 -2.76
C LEU A 491 -0.29 -36.25 -1.36
N PHE A 492 -1.12 -36.23 -0.33
CA PHE A 492 -0.69 -36.02 1.05
C PHE A 492 -0.37 -37.32 1.80
N GLU A 493 -0.61 -38.51 1.22
CA GLU A 493 -0.55 -39.80 1.94
C GLU A 493 0.78 -40.04 2.66
N GLN A 494 1.89 -39.59 2.08
CA GLN A 494 3.25 -39.79 2.62
C GLN A 494 3.84 -38.57 3.34
N MET A 495 3.12 -37.44 3.42
CA MET A 495 3.62 -36.16 3.96
C MET A 495 3.19 -35.93 5.42
N SER A 496 3.43 -36.88 6.32
CA SER A 496 2.88 -36.85 7.69
C SER A 496 3.43 -35.73 8.59
N HIS A 497 4.54 -35.09 8.21
CA HIS A 497 5.20 -34.04 8.97
C HIS A 497 4.74 -32.61 8.62
N ILE A 498 3.78 -32.46 7.71
CA ILE A 498 3.25 -31.13 7.36
C ILE A 498 2.66 -30.47 8.60
N ARG A 499 3.21 -29.29 8.92
CA ARG A 499 2.77 -28.39 9.98
C ARG A 499 2.15 -27.11 9.41
N SER A 500 2.51 -26.71 8.19
CA SER A 500 1.89 -25.59 7.48
C SER A 500 1.49 -25.98 6.07
N LEU A 501 0.21 -25.83 5.77
CA LEU A 501 -0.37 -26.08 4.45
C LEU A 501 -1.09 -24.82 3.96
N ASN A 502 -0.51 -24.16 2.97
CA ASN A 502 -1.12 -23.03 2.29
C ASN A 502 -1.48 -23.43 0.86
N LEU A 503 -2.77 -23.36 0.56
CA LEU A 503 -3.37 -23.65 -0.72
C LEU A 503 -4.28 -22.49 -1.14
N SER A 504 -3.85 -21.26 -0.87
CA SER A 504 -4.63 -20.04 -1.14
C SER A 504 -4.72 -19.72 -2.64
N GLY A 505 -5.79 -19.07 -3.06
CA GLY A 505 -5.98 -18.67 -4.47
C GLY A 505 -6.10 -19.87 -5.43
N LEU A 506 -6.60 -21.02 -4.96
CA LEU A 506 -6.86 -22.18 -5.82
C LEU A 506 -8.32 -22.22 -6.29
N SER A 507 -8.55 -22.79 -7.47
CA SER A 507 -9.89 -22.99 -8.06
C SER A 507 -10.54 -24.32 -7.66
N ILE A 508 -10.16 -24.89 -6.51
CA ILE A 508 -10.63 -26.20 -6.03
C ILE A 508 -12.03 -26.13 -5.41
N LYS A 509 -12.81 -27.20 -5.57
CA LYS A 509 -14.14 -27.34 -4.92
C LYS A 509 -14.07 -27.95 -3.52
N SER A 510 -13.10 -28.83 -3.28
CA SER A 510 -12.89 -29.54 -2.03
C SER A 510 -11.43 -29.94 -1.89
N LEU A 511 -10.96 -30.13 -0.66
CA LEU A 511 -9.66 -30.75 -0.40
C LEU A 511 -9.74 -32.29 -0.47
N PRO A 512 -8.63 -32.96 -0.85
CA PRO A 512 -8.50 -34.42 -0.69
C PRO A 512 -8.36 -34.79 0.80
N SER A 513 -8.26 -36.09 1.10
CA SER A 513 -8.09 -36.54 2.48
C SER A 513 -6.73 -36.08 3.04
N ILE A 514 -6.77 -35.23 4.06
CA ILE A 514 -5.60 -34.75 4.81
C ILE A 514 -5.55 -35.30 6.24
N SER A 515 -6.31 -36.37 6.54
CA SER A 515 -6.48 -36.92 7.90
C SER A 515 -5.19 -37.45 8.55
N ASN A 516 -4.15 -37.71 7.76
CA ASN A 516 -2.83 -38.13 8.23
C ASN A 516 -1.95 -36.97 8.71
N LEU A 517 -2.29 -35.70 8.41
CA LEU A 517 -1.51 -34.51 8.77
C LEU A 517 -1.69 -34.12 10.24
N LYS A 518 -1.33 -35.00 11.18
CA LYS A 518 -1.57 -34.81 12.63
C LYS A 518 -0.73 -33.70 13.27
N GLU A 519 0.36 -33.31 12.61
CA GLU A 519 1.22 -32.20 13.04
C GLU A 519 0.74 -30.82 12.53
N LEU A 520 -0.33 -30.77 11.72
CA LEU A 520 -0.83 -29.54 11.10
C LEU A 520 -1.15 -28.47 12.14
N ARG A 521 -0.49 -27.31 12.01
CA ARG A 521 -0.68 -26.11 12.81
C ARG A 521 -1.33 -24.99 12.00
N TRP A 522 -1.04 -24.90 10.70
CA TRP A 522 -1.53 -23.83 9.83
C TRP A 522 -2.23 -24.42 8.62
N LEU A 523 -3.48 -24.01 8.41
CA LEU A 523 -4.25 -24.33 7.20
C LEU A 523 -4.78 -23.04 6.58
N ASN A 524 -4.19 -22.64 5.46
CA ASN A 524 -4.55 -21.43 4.73
C ASN A 524 -5.19 -21.79 3.39
N LEU A 525 -6.45 -21.40 3.21
CA LEU A 525 -7.29 -21.63 2.04
C LEU A 525 -7.94 -20.31 1.59
N ARG A 526 -7.28 -19.19 1.90
CA ARG A 526 -7.70 -17.85 1.52
C ARG A 526 -7.95 -17.75 0.02
N GLN A 527 -8.95 -16.99 -0.40
CA GLN A 527 -9.28 -16.73 -1.81
C GLN A 527 -9.59 -18.00 -2.65
N CYS A 528 -9.82 -19.16 -2.03
CA CYS A 528 -10.36 -20.33 -2.71
C CYS A 528 -11.86 -20.15 -2.99
N SER A 529 -12.18 -19.28 -3.95
CA SER A 529 -13.55 -18.79 -4.21
C SER A 529 -14.57 -19.87 -4.57
N ARG A 530 -14.09 -21.03 -5.08
CA ARG A 530 -14.91 -22.21 -5.45
C ARG A 530 -14.99 -23.28 -4.37
N LEU A 531 -14.29 -23.12 -3.23
CA LEU A 531 -14.29 -24.10 -2.15
C LEU A 531 -15.68 -24.20 -1.52
N GLU A 532 -16.29 -25.38 -1.62
CA GLU A 532 -17.65 -25.64 -1.11
C GLU A 532 -17.61 -26.43 0.22
N ASP A 533 -16.66 -27.36 0.37
CA ASP A 533 -16.57 -28.28 1.51
C ASP A 533 -15.13 -28.51 1.99
N LEU A 534 -14.99 -28.89 3.26
CA LEU A 534 -13.74 -29.29 3.91
C LEU A 534 -13.85 -30.69 4.55
N PRO A 535 -12.74 -31.45 4.65
CA PRO A 535 -12.70 -32.66 5.45
C PRO A 535 -12.87 -32.34 6.95
N LYS A 536 -13.16 -33.36 7.76
CA LYS A 536 -13.22 -33.21 9.23
C LYS A 536 -11.88 -32.75 9.78
N LEU A 537 -11.90 -31.62 10.50
CA LEU A 537 -10.75 -30.96 11.09
C LEU A 537 -10.51 -31.35 12.55
N GLN A 538 -11.49 -31.98 13.23
CA GLN A 538 -11.38 -32.37 14.65
C GLN A 538 -10.14 -33.21 14.99
N ALA A 539 -9.53 -33.89 14.02
CA ALA A 539 -8.32 -34.67 14.20
C ALA A 539 -7.04 -33.82 14.34
N PHE A 540 -7.06 -32.56 13.91
CA PHE A 540 -5.90 -31.65 13.91
C PHE A 540 -5.79 -30.88 15.22
N THR A 541 -5.55 -31.57 16.34
CA THR A 541 -5.49 -30.94 17.68
C THR A 541 -4.34 -29.95 17.86
N ASN A 542 -3.37 -29.93 16.94
CA ASN A 542 -2.27 -28.97 16.89
C ASN A 542 -2.58 -27.70 16.09
N LEU A 543 -3.76 -27.59 15.46
CA LEU A 543 -4.11 -26.47 14.60
C LEU A 543 -4.14 -25.15 15.39
N GLU A 544 -3.36 -24.18 14.94
CA GLU A 544 -3.21 -22.82 15.48
C GLU A 544 -3.92 -21.78 14.60
N VAL A 545 -3.89 -21.95 13.27
CA VAL A 545 -4.49 -21.00 12.32
C VAL A 545 -5.34 -21.75 11.29
N LEU A 546 -6.58 -21.29 11.13
CA LEU A 546 -7.46 -21.66 10.02
C LEU A 546 -7.92 -20.39 9.30
N ASP A 547 -7.43 -20.18 8.07
CA ASP A 547 -7.79 -19.03 7.23
C ASP A 547 -8.58 -19.50 5.99
N LEU A 548 -9.84 -19.08 5.91
CA LEU A 548 -10.77 -19.27 4.80
C LEU A 548 -11.25 -17.92 4.25
N CYS A 549 -10.53 -16.84 4.54
CA CYS A 549 -10.89 -15.50 4.11
C CYS A 549 -11.14 -15.49 2.60
N SER A 550 -12.27 -14.95 2.16
CA SER A 550 -12.69 -14.89 0.75
C SER A 550 -12.90 -16.26 0.08
N ALA A 551 -13.12 -17.35 0.82
CA ALA A 551 -13.67 -18.59 0.30
C ALA A 551 -15.19 -18.44 0.07
N THR A 552 -15.56 -17.66 -0.94
CA THR A 552 -16.92 -17.14 -1.18
C THR A 552 -18.00 -18.19 -1.42
N SER A 553 -17.63 -19.45 -1.68
CA SER A 553 -18.57 -20.57 -1.87
C SER A 553 -18.74 -21.43 -0.62
N PHE A 554 -17.92 -21.24 0.42
CA PHE A 554 -17.90 -22.08 1.61
C PHE A 554 -19.10 -21.75 2.52
N LYS A 555 -19.89 -22.78 2.88
CA LYS A 555 -21.19 -22.62 3.56
C LYS A 555 -21.27 -23.22 4.96
N ARG A 556 -20.51 -24.28 5.24
CA ARG A 556 -20.60 -25.03 6.50
C ARG A 556 -19.37 -25.91 6.74
N PHE A 557 -19.08 -26.17 8.00
CA PHE A 557 -18.18 -27.24 8.42
C PHE A 557 -18.90 -28.58 8.53
N GLN A 558 -18.18 -29.68 8.28
CA GLN A 558 -18.66 -31.03 8.59
C GLN A 558 -18.61 -31.31 10.09
N ASP A 559 -17.60 -30.78 10.79
CA ASP A 559 -17.48 -30.88 12.23
C ASP A 559 -18.53 -30.00 12.92
N LYS A 560 -19.25 -30.60 13.85
CA LYS A 560 -20.24 -29.88 14.67
C LYS A 560 -19.61 -29.20 15.89
N ASN A 561 -18.38 -29.57 16.25
CA ASN A 561 -17.71 -29.12 17.47
C ASN A 561 -16.20 -28.90 17.22
N PHE A 562 -15.69 -27.73 17.56
CA PHE A 562 -14.27 -27.36 17.50
C PHE A 562 -13.58 -27.38 18.87
N ALA A 563 -14.25 -27.82 19.93
CA ALA A 563 -13.66 -27.95 21.26
C ALA A 563 -12.35 -28.79 21.31
N PRO A 564 -12.13 -29.83 20.47
CA PRO A 564 -10.84 -30.53 20.45
C PRO A 564 -9.65 -29.69 19.95
N LEU A 565 -9.87 -28.57 19.24
CA LEU A 565 -8.82 -27.75 18.61
C LEU A 565 -8.17 -26.78 19.62
N GLN A 566 -7.68 -27.31 20.75
CA GLN A 566 -7.25 -26.54 21.91
C GLN A 566 -6.11 -25.54 21.65
N LYS A 567 -5.35 -25.69 20.56
CA LYS A 567 -4.28 -24.76 20.16
C LYS A 567 -4.71 -23.67 19.19
N LEU A 568 -5.97 -23.69 18.72
CA LEU A 568 -6.45 -22.74 17.72
C LEU A 568 -6.38 -21.31 18.26
N GLN A 569 -5.70 -20.43 17.53
CA GLN A 569 -5.46 -19.03 17.87
C GLN A 569 -6.24 -18.08 16.95
N ILE A 570 -6.36 -18.43 15.67
CA ILE A 570 -7.04 -17.63 14.66
C ILE A 570 -8.01 -18.51 13.87
N LEU A 571 -9.24 -18.04 13.79
CA LEU A 571 -10.26 -18.54 12.87
C LEU A 571 -10.75 -17.36 12.01
N ASP A 572 -10.30 -17.32 10.75
CA ASP A 572 -10.73 -16.31 9.77
C ASP A 572 -11.67 -16.97 8.76
N LEU A 573 -12.94 -16.54 8.78
CA LEU A 573 -13.99 -16.94 7.84
C LEU A 573 -14.54 -15.73 7.08
N SER A 574 -13.82 -14.60 7.07
CA SER A 574 -14.29 -13.37 6.47
C SER A 574 -14.65 -13.57 5.00
N HIS A 575 -15.73 -12.93 4.54
CA HIS A 575 -16.26 -13.02 3.19
C HIS A 575 -16.61 -14.45 2.73
N THR A 576 -16.94 -15.36 3.65
CA THR A 576 -17.53 -16.66 3.34
C THR A 576 -19.06 -16.61 3.39
N LYS A 577 -19.73 -17.68 2.91
CA LYS A 577 -21.19 -17.85 3.02
C LYS A 577 -21.56 -18.75 4.21
N ILE A 578 -20.73 -18.76 5.26
CA ILE A 578 -20.95 -19.58 6.45
C ILE A 578 -22.29 -19.22 7.09
N GLN A 579 -23.15 -20.23 7.30
CA GLN A 579 -24.48 -20.01 7.87
C GLN A 579 -24.50 -20.18 9.39
N ARG A 580 -23.65 -21.08 9.91
CA ARG A 580 -23.53 -21.44 11.33
C ARG A 580 -22.11 -21.86 11.64
N LEU A 581 -21.62 -21.46 12.81
CA LEU A 581 -20.32 -21.89 13.32
C LEU A 581 -20.43 -23.21 14.11
N PRO A 582 -19.35 -24.01 14.19
CA PRO A 582 -19.26 -25.14 15.10
C PRO A 582 -19.36 -24.71 16.57
N ILE A 583 -19.80 -25.61 17.43
CA ILE A 583 -19.79 -25.39 18.89
C ILE A 583 -18.34 -25.36 19.40
N PHE A 584 -18.03 -24.57 20.42
CA PHE A 584 -16.66 -24.44 20.96
C PHE A 584 -16.46 -25.10 22.34
N GLN A 585 -17.43 -25.88 22.80
CA GLN A 585 -17.37 -26.58 24.09
C GLN A 585 -17.68 -28.06 23.97
N ASP A 586 -17.00 -28.84 24.79
CA ASP A 586 -17.45 -30.13 25.27
C ASP A 586 -17.32 -30.10 26.79
N ALA A 587 -18.45 -29.91 27.49
CA ALA A 587 -18.44 -29.66 28.94
C ALA A 587 -17.77 -30.79 29.75
N LYS A 588 -17.62 -32.00 29.20
CA LYS A 588 -17.00 -33.13 29.88
C LYS A 588 -15.49 -33.21 29.69
N VAL A 589 -14.97 -32.72 28.56
CA VAL A 589 -13.57 -32.97 28.14
C VAL A 589 -12.82 -31.67 27.85
N PHE A 590 -13.47 -30.71 27.19
CA PHE A 590 -12.88 -29.47 26.70
C PHE A 590 -13.80 -28.29 27.06
N PRO A 591 -13.79 -27.84 28.32
CA PRO A 591 -14.72 -26.82 28.81
C PRO A 591 -14.39 -25.41 28.30
N TYR A 592 -13.16 -25.15 27.86
CA TYR A 592 -12.71 -23.85 27.36
C TYR A 592 -11.79 -24.01 26.14
N LEU A 593 -11.72 -23.00 25.28
CA LEU A 593 -10.82 -22.88 24.14
C LEU A 593 -9.95 -21.62 24.31
N ARG A 594 -9.04 -21.64 25.30
CA ARG A 594 -8.35 -20.43 25.79
C ARG A 594 -7.39 -19.80 24.80
N ASN A 595 -6.88 -20.56 23.84
CA ASN A 595 -5.89 -20.06 22.90
C ASN A 595 -6.50 -19.24 21.76
N LEU A 596 -7.82 -19.33 21.51
CA LEU A 596 -8.45 -18.62 20.40
C LEU A 596 -8.52 -17.13 20.72
N LYS A 597 -7.60 -16.37 20.11
CA LYS A 597 -7.47 -14.93 20.28
C LYS A 597 -8.32 -14.15 19.28
N ARG A 598 -8.57 -14.70 18.10
CA ARG A 598 -9.21 -13.96 16.99
C ARG A 598 -10.27 -14.82 16.30
N LEU A 599 -11.48 -14.27 16.25
CA LEU A 599 -12.59 -14.81 15.48
C LEU A 599 -13.05 -13.75 14.49
N LEU A 600 -12.68 -13.94 13.22
CA LEU A 600 -12.93 -12.99 12.14
C LEU A 600 -14.03 -13.51 11.22
N LEU A 601 -15.13 -12.79 11.18
CA LEU A 601 -16.37 -13.12 10.48
C LEU A 601 -16.86 -11.95 9.62
N ASN A 602 -15.99 -10.96 9.35
CA ASN A 602 -16.31 -9.82 8.50
C ASN A 602 -16.92 -10.26 7.17
N GLY A 603 -18.06 -9.69 6.75
CA GLY A 603 -18.69 -9.96 5.47
C GLY A 603 -19.33 -11.34 5.37
N CYS A 604 -19.53 -12.07 6.48
CA CYS A 604 -20.31 -13.30 6.52
C CYS A 604 -21.81 -13.01 6.41
N ASN A 605 -22.26 -12.60 5.22
CA ASN A 605 -23.63 -12.14 4.99
C ASN A 605 -24.72 -13.22 5.17
N CYS A 606 -24.35 -14.49 5.25
CA CYS A 606 -25.26 -15.62 5.49
C CYS A 606 -25.30 -16.07 6.96
N LEU A 607 -24.52 -15.45 7.85
CA LEU A 607 -24.42 -15.83 9.25
C LEU A 607 -25.62 -15.27 10.04
N ALA A 608 -26.57 -16.13 10.38
CA ALA A 608 -27.81 -15.72 11.05
C ALA A 608 -27.74 -15.82 12.58
N ARG A 609 -26.90 -16.71 13.13
CA ARG A 609 -26.79 -16.99 14.57
C ARG A 609 -25.38 -17.42 14.95
N LEU A 610 -25.00 -17.14 16.20
CA LEU A 610 -23.75 -17.60 16.80
C LEU A 610 -24.00 -18.74 17.80
N PRO A 611 -23.07 -19.71 17.92
CA PRO A 611 -23.03 -20.60 19.08
C PRO A 611 -22.61 -19.82 20.34
N SER A 612 -22.74 -20.43 21.52
CA SER A 612 -22.22 -19.82 22.75
C SER A 612 -20.70 -19.56 22.62
N LEU A 613 -20.30 -18.30 22.86
CA LEU A 613 -18.90 -17.88 22.82
C LEU A 613 -18.24 -17.89 24.21
N LYS A 614 -18.98 -18.21 25.28
CA LYS A 614 -18.50 -18.37 26.66
C LYS A 614 -17.22 -19.23 26.80
N PRO A 615 -17.01 -20.32 26.02
CA PRO A 615 -15.79 -21.12 26.13
C PRO A 615 -14.51 -20.41 25.67
N LEU A 616 -14.63 -19.36 24.84
CA LEU A 616 -13.49 -18.68 24.19
C LEU A 616 -12.91 -17.60 25.12
N SER A 617 -12.42 -17.96 26.31
CA SER A 617 -12.05 -16.97 27.34
C SER A 617 -10.85 -16.09 26.98
N GLY A 618 -9.96 -16.54 26.10
CA GLY A 618 -8.79 -15.77 25.64
C GLY A 618 -9.04 -14.95 24.36
N LEU A 619 -10.30 -14.77 23.95
CA LEU A 619 -10.66 -14.03 22.75
C LEU A 619 -10.34 -12.55 22.91
N GLN A 620 -9.50 -12.01 22.03
CA GLN A 620 -9.05 -10.62 22.00
C GLN A 620 -9.79 -9.79 20.94
N ILE A 621 -10.12 -10.41 19.80
CA ILE A 621 -10.85 -9.74 18.70
C ILE A 621 -12.02 -10.61 18.25
N LEU A 622 -13.20 -9.99 18.23
CA LEU A 622 -14.41 -10.51 17.59
C LEU A 622 -14.86 -9.52 16.51
N ASP A 623 -14.73 -9.91 15.26
CA ASP A 623 -15.18 -9.13 14.11
C ASP A 623 -16.35 -9.83 13.43
N LEU A 624 -17.54 -9.27 13.58
CA LEU A 624 -18.80 -9.71 12.95
C LEU A 624 -19.30 -8.67 11.94
N SER A 625 -18.44 -7.72 11.54
CA SER A 625 -18.84 -6.64 10.64
C SER A 625 -19.40 -7.20 9.33
N GLY A 626 -20.41 -6.57 8.74
CA GLY A 626 -21.05 -7.07 7.50
C GLY A 626 -21.80 -8.40 7.64
N ALA A 627 -22.01 -8.96 8.84
CA ALA A 627 -22.96 -10.04 9.07
C ALA A 627 -24.41 -9.51 9.04
N VAL A 628 -24.83 -9.06 7.85
CA VAL A 628 -26.05 -8.26 7.60
C VAL A 628 -27.38 -8.92 7.98
N ILE A 629 -27.41 -10.20 8.36
CA ILE A 629 -28.62 -10.89 8.81
C ILE A 629 -28.57 -11.31 10.29
N LEU A 630 -27.46 -11.05 10.98
CA LEU A 630 -27.30 -11.34 12.40
C LEU A 630 -28.11 -10.32 13.21
N LYS A 631 -29.11 -10.82 13.98
CA LYS A 631 -30.06 -9.97 14.73
C LYS A 631 -29.83 -9.93 16.23
N GLU A 632 -29.16 -10.93 16.78
CA GLU A 632 -28.98 -11.09 18.22
C GLU A 632 -27.68 -11.81 18.53
N ILE A 633 -27.11 -11.50 19.69
CA ILE A 633 -26.00 -12.21 20.31
C ILE A 633 -26.47 -12.56 21.72
N ASN A 634 -26.34 -13.83 22.11
CA ASN A 634 -26.71 -14.26 23.46
C ASN A 634 -25.82 -13.56 24.50
N ASP A 635 -26.41 -12.98 25.55
CA ASP A 635 -25.72 -12.27 26.64
C ASP A 635 -24.60 -13.11 27.28
N GLU A 636 -24.82 -14.42 27.44
CA GLU A 636 -23.80 -15.33 28.00
C GLU A 636 -22.52 -15.43 27.14
N SER A 637 -22.57 -14.96 25.89
CA SER A 637 -21.42 -14.96 24.97
C SER A 637 -20.29 -14.05 25.44
N PHE A 638 -20.60 -13.05 26.26
CA PHE A 638 -19.64 -12.07 26.78
C PHE A 638 -19.18 -12.36 28.21
N GLU A 639 -19.70 -13.41 28.85
CA GLU A 639 -19.21 -13.84 30.17
C GLU A 639 -17.74 -14.29 30.11
N LYS A 640 -16.94 -13.83 31.09
CA LYS A 640 -15.51 -14.20 31.26
C LYS A 640 -14.64 -13.85 30.03
N LYS A 641 -14.85 -12.65 29.48
CA LYS A 641 -14.10 -12.10 28.32
C LYS A 641 -13.10 -11.01 28.73
N ASP A 642 -12.28 -11.31 29.73
CA ASP A 642 -11.33 -10.34 30.30
C ASP A 642 -10.28 -9.85 29.28
N ASP A 643 -9.97 -10.70 28.29
CA ASP A 643 -8.97 -10.44 27.25
C ASP A 643 -9.53 -9.71 26.01
N LEU A 644 -10.85 -9.57 25.87
CA LEU A 644 -11.46 -8.98 24.68
C LEU A 644 -11.10 -7.49 24.58
N LYS A 645 -10.51 -7.08 23.46
CA LYS A 645 -10.07 -5.70 23.19
C LYS A 645 -10.86 -5.04 22.07
N VAL A 646 -11.26 -5.79 21.05
CA VAL A 646 -11.98 -5.26 19.89
C VAL A 646 -13.26 -6.05 19.68
N LEU A 647 -14.38 -5.33 19.61
CA LEU A 647 -15.69 -5.85 19.23
C LEU A 647 -16.22 -5.02 18.06
N ASP A 648 -16.24 -5.62 16.86
CA ASP A 648 -16.81 -5.01 15.67
C ASP A 648 -18.10 -5.74 15.26
N LEU A 649 -19.23 -5.04 15.35
CA LEU A 649 -20.56 -5.51 14.94
C LEU A 649 -21.11 -4.64 13.79
N SER A 650 -20.26 -3.89 13.10
CA SER A 650 -20.69 -2.90 12.12
C SER A 650 -21.51 -3.53 10.99
N GLY A 651 -22.62 -2.93 10.59
CA GLY A 651 -23.48 -3.41 9.50
C GLY A 651 -24.26 -4.68 9.84
N THR A 652 -24.35 -5.05 11.11
CA THR A 652 -25.26 -6.10 11.58
C THR A 652 -26.67 -5.54 11.82
N LEU A 653 -27.65 -6.43 11.98
CA LEU A 653 -29.04 -6.07 12.28
C LEU A 653 -29.36 -6.23 13.78
N ILE A 654 -28.35 -6.11 14.64
CA ILE A 654 -28.50 -6.28 16.07
C ILE A 654 -29.38 -5.18 16.66
N SER A 655 -30.40 -5.58 17.42
CA SER A 655 -31.32 -4.65 18.10
C SER A 655 -31.05 -4.50 19.60
N GLN A 656 -30.38 -5.47 20.23
CA GLN A 656 -30.10 -5.51 21.67
C GLN A 656 -28.69 -6.04 21.94
N LEU A 657 -28.04 -5.48 22.97
CA LEU A 657 -26.70 -5.84 23.41
C LEU A 657 -26.59 -5.74 24.94
N SER A 658 -25.71 -6.54 25.54
CA SER A 658 -25.23 -6.37 26.92
C SER A 658 -23.70 -6.25 26.93
N PHE A 659 -23.18 -5.40 27.82
CA PHE A 659 -21.75 -5.16 28.01
C PHE A 659 -21.24 -5.66 29.38
N ASP A 660 -22.04 -6.48 30.07
CA ASP A 660 -21.69 -6.98 31.41
C ASP A 660 -20.34 -7.71 31.37
N ASN A 661 -19.42 -7.31 32.26
CA ASN A 661 -18.07 -7.87 32.41
C ASN A 661 -17.16 -7.74 31.16
N LEU A 662 -17.41 -6.79 30.26
CA LEU A 662 -16.52 -6.50 29.14
C LEU A 662 -15.46 -5.44 29.48
N ASN A 663 -14.25 -5.62 28.95
CA ASN A 663 -13.12 -4.71 29.14
C ASN A 663 -12.43 -4.34 27.81
N ILE A 664 -13.25 -3.94 26.84
CA ILE A 664 -12.83 -3.63 25.45
C ILE A 664 -12.26 -2.22 25.29
N CYS A 665 -11.36 -2.07 24.31
CA CYS A 665 -10.76 -0.80 23.88
C CYS A 665 -11.54 -0.19 22.70
N ASP A 666 -11.98 -1.03 21.76
CA ASP A 666 -12.66 -0.58 20.55
C ASP A 666 -14.03 -1.24 20.43
N LEU A 667 -15.08 -0.41 20.41
CA LEU A 667 -16.45 -0.83 20.13
C LEU A 667 -16.96 -0.19 18.85
N LYS A 668 -17.21 -1.02 17.83
CA LYS A 668 -17.71 -0.56 16.54
C LYS A 668 -19.09 -1.16 16.27
N LEU A 669 -20.06 -0.27 16.15
CA LEU A 669 -21.49 -0.50 15.93
C LEU A 669 -21.96 0.30 14.70
N LYS A 670 -21.05 0.60 13.77
CA LYS A 670 -21.35 1.44 12.61
C LYS A 670 -22.38 0.77 11.72
N GLY A 671 -23.43 1.45 11.29
CA GLY A 671 -24.43 0.86 10.39
C GLY A 671 -25.34 -0.18 11.04
N CYS A 672 -25.35 -0.29 12.38
CA CYS A 672 -26.28 -1.15 13.12
C CYS A 672 -27.71 -0.57 13.07
N SER A 673 -28.40 -0.76 11.94
CA SER A 673 -29.64 -0.05 11.63
C SER A 673 -30.82 -0.39 12.54
N ASN A 674 -30.80 -1.51 13.27
CA ASN A 674 -31.87 -1.90 14.19
C ASN A 674 -31.62 -1.50 15.65
N LEU A 675 -30.46 -0.93 15.95
CA LEU A 675 -30.11 -0.51 17.30
C LEU A 675 -30.84 0.80 17.63
N GLU A 676 -31.86 0.74 18.48
CA GLU A 676 -32.65 1.92 18.89
C GLU A 676 -32.07 2.63 20.12
N GLU A 677 -31.41 1.88 21.01
CA GLU A 677 -30.83 2.37 22.26
C GLU A 677 -29.46 1.72 22.52
N LEU A 678 -28.47 2.53 22.90
CA LEU A 678 -27.18 2.03 23.42
C LEU A 678 -27.34 1.61 24.89
N PRO A 679 -27.02 0.35 25.26
CA PRO A 679 -27.13 -0.12 26.65
C PRO A 679 -26.06 0.50 27.55
N CYS A 680 -26.12 0.18 28.85
CA CYS A 680 -25.24 0.77 29.87
C CYS A 680 -23.76 0.46 29.61
N THR A 681 -22.89 1.47 29.61
CA THR A 681 -21.45 1.30 29.32
C THR A 681 -20.54 1.34 30.55
N GLU A 682 -21.08 1.28 31.77
CA GLU A 682 -20.33 1.42 33.05
C GLU A 682 -19.14 0.45 33.20
N THR A 683 -19.19 -0.71 32.55
CA THR A 683 -18.14 -1.73 32.55
C THR A 683 -16.98 -1.40 31.60
N LEU A 684 -17.20 -0.60 30.55
CA LEU A 684 -16.29 -0.34 29.43
C LEU A 684 -15.19 0.69 29.77
N LYS A 685 -14.52 0.56 30.91
CA LYS A 685 -13.55 1.55 31.43
C LYS A 685 -12.30 1.71 30.58
N GLN A 686 -12.00 0.74 29.71
CA GLN A 686 -10.83 0.73 28.82
C GLN A 686 -11.14 1.26 27.41
N LEU A 687 -12.37 1.71 27.17
CA LEU A 687 -12.81 2.12 25.84
C LEU A 687 -12.07 3.38 25.38
N GLU A 688 -11.42 3.29 24.22
CA GLU A 688 -10.70 4.37 23.52
C GLU A 688 -11.45 4.82 22.26
N LEU A 689 -12.19 3.91 21.61
CA LEU A 689 -13.00 4.18 20.42
C LEU A 689 -14.44 3.66 20.60
N LEU A 690 -15.41 4.56 20.42
CA LEU A 690 -16.82 4.22 20.28
C LEU A 690 -17.35 4.74 18.94
N ASP A 691 -17.61 3.82 18.00
CA ASP A 691 -18.17 4.16 16.68
C ASP A 691 -19.59 3.62 16.53
N LEU A 692 -20.57 4.52 16.54
CA LEU A 692 -22.00 4.29 16.32
C LEU A 692 -22.47 4.92 15.01
N SER A 693 -21.55 5.31 14.13
CA SER A 693 -21.91 6.05 12.92
C SER A 693 -22.86 5.26 12.04
N ASP A 694 -23.84 5.91 11.40
CA ASP A 694 -24.81 5.24 10.53
C ASP A 694 -25.73 4.21 11.23
N ALA A 695 -25.73 4.15 12.57
CA ALA A 695 -26.78 3.49 13.35
C ALA A 695 -28.08 4.31 13.27
N CYS A 696 -28.71 4.28 12.10
CA CYS A 696 -29.72 5.24 11.66
C CYS A 696 -31.02 5.23 12.48
N ASN A 697 -31.26 4.24 13.34
CA ASN A 697 -32.41 4.20 14.24
C ASN A 697 -32.04 4.41 15.71
N LEU A 698 -30.77 4.68 16.02
CA LEU A 698 -30.33 5.00 17.38
C LEU A 698 -30.91 6.35 17.79
N VAL A 699 -31.83 6.33 18.76
CA VAL A 699 -32.50 7.54 19.29
C VAL A 699 -32.06 7.83 20.72
N ARG A 700 -31.63 6.81 21.48
CA ARG A 700 -31.32 6.93 22.91
C ARG A 700 -29.98 6.33 23.29
N ILE A 701 -29.38 6.88 24.33
CA ILE A 701 -28.23 6.33 25.04
C ILE A 701 -28.68 6.18 26.50
N LYS A 702 -28.56 4.96 27.06
CA LYS A 702 -29.05 4.66 28.40
C LYS A 702 -28.27 5.40 29.49
N ASP A 703 -26.96 5.58 29.28
CA ASP A 703 -26.10 6.30 30.20
C ASP A 703 -26.46 7.78 30.24
N LYS A 704 -26.55 8.32 31.46
CA LYS A 704 -26.75 9.77 31.65
C LYS A 704 -25.45 10.55 31.52
N SER A 705 -24.31 9.90 31.77
CA SER A 705 -22.95 10.47 31.74
C SER A 705 -21.96 9.41 31.29
N PHE A 706 -20.91 9.82 30.58
CA PHE A 706 -19.77 8.98 30.19
C PHE A 706 -18.52 9.18 31.06
N GLU A 707 -18.66 9.76 32.26
CA GLU A 707 -17.54 9.98 33.22
C GLU A 707 -16.65 8.76 33.52
N HIS A 708 -17.18 7.55 33.37
CA HIS A 708 -16.43 6.31 33.54
C HIS A 708 -15.51 5.96 32.35
N LEU A 709 -15.79 6.49 31.15
CA LEU A 709 -15.02 6.24 29.92
C LEU A 709 -13.78 7.15 29.83
N LYS A 710 -12.95 7.17 30.88
CA LYS A 710 -11.83 8.11 31.01
C LYS A 710 -10.77 8.00 29.92
N LEU A 711 -10.67 6.85 29.26
CA LEU A 711 -9.71 6.58 28.19
C LEU A 711 -10.27 6.89 26.79
N LEU A 712 -11.54 7.30 26.66
CA LEU A 712 -12.19 7.51 25.37
C LEU A 712 -11.51 8.66 24.61
N ARG A 713 -11.08 8.37 23.37
CA ARG A 713 -10.39 9.30 22.47
C ARG A 713 -11.25 9.72 21.30
N CYS A 714 -12.09 8.81 20.80
CA CYS A 714 -12.97 9.06 19.67
C CYS A 714 -14.38 8.58 19.98
N LEU A 715 -15.34 9.51 19.87
CA LEU A 715 -16.77 9.25 19.93
C LEU A 715 -17.40 9.65 18.59
N ASN A 716 -17.84 8.65 17.82
CA ASN A 716 -18.50 8.87 16.54
C ASN A 716 -19.97 8.44 16.62
N LEU A 717 -20.87 9.42 16.53
CA LEU A 717 -22.31 9.27 16.56
C LEU A 717 -22.94 9.75 15.24
N SER A 718 -22.14 9.94 14.19
CA SER A 718 -22.60 10.51 12.91
C SER A 718 -23.76 9.71 12.30
N LYS A 719 -24.71 10.36 11.62
CA LYS A 719 -25.88 9.74 10.97
C LYS A 719 -26.79 8.96 11.93
N THR A 720 -26.77 9.30 13.22
CA THR A 720 -27.73 8.76 14.20
C THR A 720 -28.93 9.71 14.38
N LYS A 721 -29.99 9.22 15.03
CA LYS A 721 -31.21 10.00 15.32
C LYS A 721 -31.27 10.47 16.77
N ILE A 722 -30.15 10.46 17.49
CA ILE A 722 -30.10 10.91 18.88
C ILE A 722 -30.58 12.36 19.01
N THR A 723 -31.36 12.65 20.05
CA THR A 723 -31.90 14.00 20.28
C THR A 723 -31.02 14.85 21.20
N SER A 724 -30.17 14.20 21.99
CA SER A 724 -29.28 14.80 22.99
C SER A 724 -28.10 13.87 23.29
N LEU A 725 -26.97 14.44 23.69
CA LEU A 725 -25.81 13.69 24.16
C LEU A 725 -25.93 13.34 25.65
N PRO A 726 -25.34 12.23 26.12
CA PRO A 726 -25.03 12.05 27.54
C PRO A 726 -24.06 13.14 28.01
N SER A 727 -23.95 13.35 29.32
CA SER A 727 -22.90 14.24 29.84
C SER A 727 -21.52 13.71 29.44
N ILE A 728 -20.76 14.51 28.69
CA ILE A 728 -19.39 14.18 28.27
C ILE A 728 -18.37 15.20 28.77
N SER A 729 -18.77 16.16 29.60
CA SER A 729 -17.92 17.24 30.10
C SER A 729 -16.65 16.75 30.81
N ASN A 730 -16.62 15.53 31.34
CA ASN A 730 -15.49 14.98 32.10
C ASN A 730 -14.81 13.80 31.38
N LEU A 731 -14.57 13.94 30.07
CA LEU A 731 -13.77 13.01 29.27
C LEU A 731 -12.38 13.61 29.00
N PRO A 732 -11.38 13.35 29.87
CA PRO A 732 -10.10 14.05 29.83
C PRO A 732 -9.23 13.71 28.60
N ASN A 733 -9.54 12.61 27.90
CA ASN A 733 -8.77 12.11 26.76
C ASN A 733 -9.51 12.23 25.42
N LEU A 734 -10.73 12.77 25.39
CA LEU A 734 -11.51 12.84 24.15
C LEU A 734 -10.88 13.86 23.20
N ARG A 735 -10.54 13.39 21.99
CA ARG A 735 -9.89 14.15 20.92
C ARG A 735 -10.82 14.41 19.75
N LYS A 736 -11.67 13.43 19.42
CA LYS A 736 -12.61 13.53 18.29
C LYS A 736 -14.04 13.29 18.77
N LEU A 737 -14.90 14.27 18.49
CA LEU A 737 -16.35 14.16 18.64
C LEU A 737 -17.00 14.38 17.27
N LEU A 738 -17.51 13.29 16.69
CA LEU A 738 -18.09 13.28 15.35
C LEU A 738 -19.61 13.06 15.44
N LEU A 739 -20.36 14.05 14.99
CA LEU A 739 -21.83 14.15 15.03
C LEU A 739 -22.39 14.52 13.65
N ARG A 740 -21.66 14.19 12.58
CA ARG A 740 -22.05 14.53 11.22
C ARG A 740 -23.41 13.93 10.89
N ASP A 741 -24.30 14.68 10.24
CA ASP A 741 -25.65 14.26 9.84
C ASP A 741 -26.54 13.78 11.02
N CYS A 742 -26.26 14.22 12.25
CA CYS A 742 -27.15 14.01 13.41
C CYS A 742 -28.36 14.97 13.36
N SER A 743 -29.27 14.73 12.41
CA SER A 743 -30.35 15.66 12.07
C SER A 743 -31.36 15.92 13.20
N SER A 744 -31.37 15.12 14.27
CA SER A 744 -32.31 15.21 15.40
C SER A 744 -31.78 16.01 16.60
N ILE A 745 -30.47 16.28 16.66
CA ILE A 745 -29.87 17.03 17.77
C ILE A 745 -30.31 18.49 17.68
N LYS A 746 -31.00 18.97 18.73
CA LYS A 746 -31.53 20.35 18.78
C LYS A 746 -30.59 21.33 19.48
N LYS A 747 -29.86 20.84 20.48
CA LYS A 747 -28.99 21.63 21.36
C LYS A 747 -27.70 20.86 21.63
N LEU A 748 -26.59 21.59 21.70
CA LEU A 748 -25.31 21.06 22.16
C LEU A 748 -25.06 21.55 23.60
N GLN A 749 -24.95 20.63 24.55
CA GLN A 749 -24.77 20.89 25.99
C GLN A 749 -23.78 19.87 26.58
N ASN A 750 -23.21 20.18 27.75
CA ASN A 750 -22.33 19.28 28.52
C ASN A 750 -21.05 18.87 27.76
N ILE A 751 -20.39 19.86 27.13
CA ILE A 751 -19.11 19.68 26.41
C ILE A 751 -18.01 20.62 26.91
N GLU A 752 -18.32 21.48 27.88
CA GLU A 752 -17.46 22.56 28.37
C GLU A 752 -16.15 22.12 29.02
N GLY A 753 -16.00 20.85 29.41
CA GLY A 753 -14.78 20.32 30.03
C GLY A 753 -13.89 19.46 29.13
N LEU A 754 -14.16 19.41 27.81
CA LEU A 754 -13.37 18.64 26.84
C LEU A 754 -12.03 19.33 26.49
N VAL A 755 -11.11 19.37 27.44
CA VAL A 755 -9.83 20.10 27.36
C VAL A 755 -8.87 19.61 26.28
N ARG A 756 -8.99 18.34 25.83
CA ARG A 756 -8.13 17.73 24.80
C ARG A 756 -8.80 17.59 23.44
N LEU A 757 -9.97 18.17 23.24
CA LEU A 757 -10.70 18.03 21.98
C LEU A 757 -9.96 18.74 20.85
N GLU A 758 -9.68 18.01 19.78
CA GLU A 758 -8.96 18.46 18.57
C GLU A 758 -9.94 18.65 17.40
N VAL A 759 -10.94 17.77 17.28
CA VAL A 759 -11.94 17.78 16.20
C VAL A 759 -13.36 17.70 16.75
N LEU A 760 -14.17 18.71 16.39
CA LEU A 760 -15.61 18.71 16.59
C LEU A 760 -16.33 18.87 15.24
N ASP A 761 -16.97 17.80 14.79
CA ASP A 761 -17.75 17.79 13.54
C ASP A 761 -19.25 17.64 13.83
N LEU A 762 -20.00 18.70 13.56
CA LEU A 762 -21.45 18.82 13.67
C LEU A 762 -22.09 19.09 12.30
N SER A 763 -21.37 18.85 11.20
CA SER A 763 -21.89 19.07 9.85
C SER A 763 -23.20 18.30 9.62
N GLY A 764 -24.17 18.84 8.90
CA GLY A 764 -25.45 18.16 8.67
C GLY A 764 -26.39 18.07 9.90
N CYS A 765 -26.04 18.68 11.04
CA CYS A 765 -26.92 18.79 12.22
C CYS A 765 -28.06 19.81 11.99
N ARG A 766 -28.95 19.54 11.04
CA ARG A 766 -29.98 20.48 10.53
C ARG A 766 -31.05 20.92 11.55
N SER A 767 -31.11 20.32 12.73
CA SER A 767 -31.99 20.74 13.83
C SER A 767 -31.25 21.52 14.93
N LEU A 768 -29.93 21.60 14.87
CA LEU A 768 -29.12 22.27 15.88
C LEU A 768 -29.36 23.78 15.78
N THR A 769 -29.92 24.35 16.84
CA THR A 769 -30.29 25.78 16.90
C THR A 769 -29.61 26.53 18.03
N VAL A 770 -29.10 25.81 19.04
CA VAL A 770 -28.48 26.40 20.23
C VAL A 770 -27.20 25.64 20.60
N ILE A 771 -26.12 26.39 20.80
CA ILE A 771 -24.88 25.94 21.46
C ILE A 771 -24.72 26.81 22.71
N GLN A 772 -24.33 26.24 23.85
CA GLN A 772 -24.19 27.01 25.10
C GLN A 772 -22.98 27.96 25.05
N GLU A 773 -23.10 29.13 25.68
CA GLU A 773 -22.07 30.18 25.64
C GLU A 773 -20.69 29.70 26.14
N GLU A 774 -20.70 28.83 27.16
CA GLU A 774 -19.48 28.31 27.80
C GLU A 774 -18.94 27.04 27.12
N SER A 775 -19.58 26.54 26.05
CA SER A 775 -19.23 25.25 25.42
C SER A 775 -17.78 25.16 24.97
N PHE A 776 -17.21 26.23 24.42
CA PHE A 776 -15.85 26.23 23.86
C PHE A 776 -14.78 26.76 24.81
N LYS A 777 -15.14 27.15 26.04
CA LYS A 777 -14.28 27.94 26.92
C LYS A 777 -12.97 27.26 27.31
N GLN A 778 -13.00 25.93 27.50
CA GLN A 778 -11.84 25.13 27.93
C GLN A 778 -11.19 24.35 26.77
N MET A 779 -11.68 24.46 25.53
CA MET A 779 -11.22 23.69 24.38
C MET A 779 -9.97 24.31 23.72
N SER A 780 -8.87 24.45 24.47
CA SER A 780 -7.64 25.12 24.00
C SER A 780 -6.92 24.38 22.85
N ARG A 781 -7.29 23.14 22.55
CA ARG A 781 -6.70 22.30 21.50
C ARG A 781 -7.53 22.15 20.24
N LEU A 782 -8.72 22.75 20.22
CA LEU A 782 -9.61 22.58 19.09
C LEU A 782 -8.94 23.13 17.83
N GLN A 783 -8.74 22.25 16.85
CA GLN A 783 -8.11 22.56 15.57
C GLN A 783 -9.14 22.65 14.46
N THR A 784 -10.16 21.77 14.51
CA THR A 784 -11.23 21.75 13.51
C THR A 784 -12.58 21.86 14.18
N LEU A 785 -13.33 22.90 13.80
CA LEU A 785 -14.73 23.08 14.13
C LEU A 785 -15.56 23.11 12.84
N ASN A 786 -16.37 22.08 12.61
CA ASN A 786 -17.29 22.03 11.49
C ASN A 786 -18.74 22.08 11.99
N LEU A 787 -19.47 23.12 11.59
CA LEU A 787 -20.86 23.38 11.95
C LEU A 787 -21.75 23.48 10.70
N SER A 788 -21.28 22.98 9.55
CA SER A 788 -21.98 23.10 8.27
C SER A 788 -23.43 22.60 8.34
N GLU A 789 -24.35 23.30 7.68
CA GLU A 789 -25.79 23.01 7.65
C GLU A 789 -26.51 23.08 9.01
N ALA A 790 -25.84 23.55 10.08
CA ALA A 790 -26.50 23.83 11.35
C ALA A 790 -27.39 25.07 11.24
N LYS A 791 -28.49 25.09 12.01
CA LYS A 791 -29.46 26.20 12.06
C LYS A 791 -29.21 27.14 13.24
N ILE A 792 -27.96 27.26 13.67
CA ILE A 792 -27.53 28.15 14.75
C ILE A 792 -27.65 29.62 14.32
N LYS A 793 -28.03 30.49 15.26
CA LYS A 793 -28.10 31.95 15.01
C LYS A 793 -26.77 32.65 15.23
N CYS A 794 -26.00 32.18 16.20
CA CYS A 794 -24.68 32.68 16.54
C CYS A 794 -23.81 31.52 17.03
N ILE A 795 -22.50 31.70 16.95
CA ILE A 795 -21.52 30.80 17.55
C ILE A 795 -21.09 31.44 18.88
N PRO A 796 -21.07 30.68 19.99
CA PRO A 796 -20.51 31.13 21.26
C PRO A 796 -19.09 31.69 21.13
N TYR A 797 -18.69 32.50 22.11
CA TYR A 797 -17.33 33.03 22.16
C TYR A 797 -16.29 31.90 22.14
N LEU A 798 -15.36 31.98 21.18
CA LEU A 798 -14.25 31.04 21.05
C LEU A 798 -13.13 31.50 22.00
N CYS A 799 -13.30 31.20 23.30
CA CYS A 799 -12.57 31.89 24.38
C CYS A 799 -11.04 31.73 24.40
N ASN A 800 -10.45 30.74 23.71
CA ASN A 800 -9.00 30.54 23.76
C ASN A 800 -8.39 29.52 22.75
N PRO A 801 -8.89 29.31 21.52
CA PRO A 801 -8.22 28.38 20.62
C PRO A 801 -7.22 29.16 19.75
N SER A 802 -6.08 29.52 20.34
CA SER A 802 -4.91 29.95 19.56
C SER A 802 -4.44 28.88 18.56
N ASN A 803 -5.04 27.68 18.60
CA ASN A 803 -4.74 26.52 17.78
C ASN A 803 -5.85 26.17 16.77
N LEU A 804 -6.94 26.94 16.65
CA LEU A 804 -7.96 26.65 15.64
C LEU A 804 -7.37 26.89 14.25
N LEU A 805 -7.36 25.84 13.42
CA LEU A 805 -6.86 25.87 12.05
C LEU A 805 -8.00 25.94 11.04
N HIS A 806 -9.10 25.21 11.29
CA HIS A 806 -10.23 25.10 10.39
C HIS A 806 -11.54 25.47 11.07
N LEU A 807 -12.23 26.48 10.52
CA LEU A 807 -13.59 26.86 10.89
C LEU A 807 -14.49 26.75 9.65
N VAL A 808 -15.38 25.75 9.66
CA VAL A 808 -16.24 25.41 8.52
C VAL A 808 -17.71 25.57 8.91
N LEU A 809 -18.40 26.50 8.25
CA LEU A 809 -19.77 26.96 8.52
C LEU A 809 -20.60 26.97 7.22
N ARG A 810 -20.35 26.00 6.33
CA ARG A 810 -21.02 25.92 5.03
C ARG A 810 -22.53 25.71 5.18
N ASN A 811 -23.35 26.43 4.43
CA ASN A 811 -24.80 26.38 4.42
C ASN A 811 -25.44 26.59 5.80
N CYS A 812 -24.81 27.37 6.68
CA CYS A 812 -25.41 27.80 7.95
C CYS A 812 -26.45 28.92 7.70
N THR A 813 -27.58 28.56 7.09
CA THR A 813 -28.56 29.53 6.55
C THR A 813 -29.24 30.41 7.59
N ASN A 814 -29.12 30.12 8.88
CA ASN A 814 -29.70 30.91 9.98
C ASN A 814 -28.65 31.70 10.77
N LEU A 815 -27.36 31.57 10.42
CA LEU A 815 -26.30 32.26 11.12
C LEU A 815 -26.45 33.76 10.87
N GLU A 816 -26.72 34.54 11.91
CA GLU A 816 -26.96 35.99 11.82
C GLU A 816 -25.67 36.77 12.11
N LYS A 817 -24.79 36.28 12.99
CA LYS A 817 -23.53 36.94 13.40
C LYS A 817 -22.41 35.94 13.71
N LEU A 818 -21.17 36.37 13.49
CA LEU A 818 -19.95 35.66 13.90
C LEU A 818 -19.46 36.12 15.29
N PRO A 819 -18.74 35.26 16.04
CA PRO A 819 -18.03 35.68 17.23
C PRO A 819 -16.82 36.55 16.84
N PRO A 820 -16.24 37.35 17.76
CA PRO A 820 -14.96 38.02 17.51
C PRO A 820 -13.90 37.02 17.08
N LEU A 821 -13.23 37.29 15.96
CA LEU A 821 -12.22 36.39 15.36
C LEU A 821 -10.78 36.83 15.68
N ASP A 822 -10.61 37.92 16.43
CA ASP A 822 -9.33 38.57 16.74
C ASP A 822 -8.29 37.65 17.40
N SER A 823 -8.76 36.60 18.07
CA SER A 823 -7.92 35.61 18.76
C SER A 823 -7.48 34.43 17.87
N LEU A 824 -7.98 34.32 16.63
CA LEU A 824 -7.79 33.16 15.74
C LEU A 824 -6.66 33.36 14.72
N SER A 825 -5.52 33.92 15.15
CA SER A 825 -4.42 34.29 14.24
C SER A 825 -3.75 33.10 13.50
N LYS A 826 -3.92 31.87 13.98
CA LYS A 826 -3.45 30.63 13.33
C LYS A 826 -4.46 30.01 12.35
N LEU A 827 -5.65 30.60 12.17
CA LEU A 827 -6.68 30.03 11.31
C LEU A 827 -6.18 29.96 9.86
N GLU A 828 -6.22 28.78 9.27
CA GLU A 828 -5.81 28.50 7.89
C GLU A 828 -7.02 28.43 6.95
N VAL A 829 -8.16 27.94 7.43
CA VAL A 829 -9.38 27.75 6.63
C VAL A 829 -10.58 28.40 7.31
N LEU A 830 -11.24 29.30 6.59
CA LEU A 830 -12.53 29.89 6.94
C LEU A 830 -13.52 29.69 5.78
N ASP A 831 -14.49 28.79 5.96
CA ASP A 831 -15.56 28.53 4.98
C ASP A 831 -16.91 28.96 5.56
N LEU A 832 -17.48 30.02 4.99
CA LEU A 832 -18.80 30.56 5.31
C LEU A 832 -19.80 30.36 4.16
N SER A 833 -19.44 29.58 3.15
CA SER A 833 -20.21 29.45 1.91
C SER A 833 -21.67 29.10 2.19
N GLY A 834 -22.64 29.76 1.55
CA GLY A 834 -24.08 29.50 1.75
C GLY A 834 -24.68 30.06 3.05
N SER A 835 -23.93 30.78 3.88
CA SER A 835 -24.43 31.46 5.10
C SER A 835 -25.22 32.74 4.77
N SER A 836 -26.31 32.58 4.03
CA SER A 836 -27.08 33.68 3.42
C SER A 836 -27.81 34.63 4.38
N SER A 837 -28.01 34.24 5.65
CA SER A 837 -28.60 35.12 6.69
C SER A 837 -27.57 35.92 7.49
N LEU A 838 -26.28 35.70 7.24
CA LEU A 838 -25.23 36.37 7.99
C LEU A 838 -25.33 37.87 7.70
N SER A 839 -25.56 38.66 8.75
CA SER A 839 -25.50 40.12 8.66
C SER A 839 -24.05 40.52 8.35
N GLU A 840 -23.90 41.47 7.43
CA GLU A 840 -22.66 42.07 6.90
C GLU A 840 -21.35 41.56 7.54
N ILE A 841 -20.52 40.85 6.76
CA ILE A 841 -19.11 40.64 7.11
C ILE A 841 -18.32 41.90 6.74
N LYS A 842 -17.69 42.53 7.74
CA LYS A 842 -16.76 43.64 7.53
C LYS A 842 -15.33 43.12 7.41
N ALA A 843 -14.50 43.80 6.62
CA ALA A 843 -13.09 43.47 6.49
C ALA A 843 -12.35 43.49 7.84
N GLU A 844 -12.68 44.46 8.70
CA GLU A 844 -12.18 44.59 10.07
C GLU A 844 -12.40 43.33 10.93
N SER A 845 -13.41 42.50 10.60
CA SER A 845 -13.70 41.27 11.36
C SER A 845 -12.77 40.10 11.00
N ILE A 846 -12.05 40.18 9.88
CA ILE A 846 -11.18 39.10 9.39
C ILE A 846 -9.73 39.55 9.11
N GLU A 847 -9.43 40.85 9.19
CA GLU A 847 -8.08 41.40 8.93
C GLU A 847 -6.99 40.84 9.86
N CYS A 848 -7.39 40.34 11.04
CA CYS A 848 -6.53 39.74 12.06
C CYS A 848 -6.09 38.30 11.74
N LEU A 849 -6.69 37.63 10.75
CA LEU A 849 -6.46 36.23 10.38
C LEU A 849 -5.23 36.07 9.47
N THR A 850 -4.06 36.50 9.91
CA THR A 850 -2.86 36.61 9.06
C THR A 850 -2.32 35.28 8.53
N SER A 851 -2.68 34.14 9.12
CA SER A 851 -2.31 32.79 8.65
C SER A 851 -3.27 32.18 7.62
N LEU A 852 -4.36 32.89 7.27
CA LEU A 852 -5.43 32.33 6.44
C LEU A 852 -4.93 31.96 5.04
N GLU A 853 -5.17 30.72 4.64
CA GLU A 853 -4.84 30.19 3.31
C GLU A 853 -6.10 30.03 2.43
N ILE A 854 -7.25 29.68 3.02
CA ILE A 854 -8.51 29.47 2.30
C ILE A 854 -9.61 30.31 2.93
N LEU A 855 -10.23 31.16 2.10
CA LEU A 855 -11.42 31.94 2.45
C LEU A 855 -12.54 31.69 1.44
N ASP A 856 -13.65 31.12 1.90
CA ASP A 856 -14.85 30.93 1.10
C ASP A 856 -16.03 31.71 1.68
N LEU A 857 -16.49 32.74 0.96
CA LEU A 857 -17.64 33.57 1.30
C LEU A 857 -18.77 33.40 0.28
N SER A 858 -18.77 32.32 -0.50
CA SER A 858 -19.74 32.11 -1.58
C SER A 858 -21.18 32.21 -1.06
N LYS A 859 -22.10 32.85 -1.80
CA LYS A 859 -23.52 33.01 -1.43
C LYS A 859 -23.76 33.72 -0.09
N VAL A 860 -22.80 34.52 0.38
CA VAL A 860 -22.97 35.43 1.53
C VAL A 860 -23.32 36.81 1.02
N LYS A 861 -24.16 37.56 1.75
CA LYS A 861 -24.47 38.96 1.42
C LYS A 861 -23.29 39.85 1.77
N VAL A 862 -22.77 40.55 0.77
CA VAL A 862 -21.63 41.45 0.88
C VAL A 862 -22.04 42.82 0.32
N GLU A 863 -22.90 43.58 1.01
CA GLU A 863 -23.33 44.91 0.55
C GLU A 863 -22.41 45.99 1.11
N GLY A 864 -21.95 46.90 0.26
CA GLY A 864 -21.30 48.16 0.65
C GLY A 864 -20.08 47.99 1.57
N THR A 865 -18.88 47.90 0.99
CA THR A 865 -17.58 47.98 1.69
C THR A 865 -17.03 46.72 2.39
N LEU A 866 -17.17 45.52 1.81
CA LEU A 866 -15.95 44.68 1.72
C LEU A 866 -15.05 45.34 0.67
N SER A 867 -14.49 46.50 1.02
CA SER A 867 -13.36 47.02 0.27
C SER A 867 -12.28 45.98 0.49
N ILE A 868 -11.98 45.18 -0.53
CA ILE A 868 -10.95 44.14 -0.46
C ILE A 868 -9.59 44.75 -0.03
N SER A 869 -9.44 46.08 -0.11
CA SER A 869 -8.34 46.81 0.56
C SER A 869 -8.20 46.53 2.06
N GLY A 870 -9.30 46.30 2.79
CA GLY A 870 -9.27 45.93 4.21
C GLY A 870 -8.84 44.48 4.46
N LEU A 871 -8.73 43.66 3.41
CA LEU A 871 -8.21 42.29 3.47
C LEU A 871 -6.72 42.22 3.13
N SER A 872 -6.04 43.36 2.98
CA SER A 872 -4.63 43.42 2.56
C SER A 872 -3.67 42.68 3.49
N ASN A 873 -4.07 42.42 4.74
CA ASN A 873 -3.28 41.71 5.73
C ASN A 873 -3.27 40.19 5.52
N LEU A 874 -4.18 39.63 4.70
CA LEU A 874 -4.28 38.19 4.41
C LEU A 874 -3.26 37.75 3.35
N ILE A 875 -1.98 38.06 3.56
CA ILE A 875 -0.89 37.84 2.59
C ILE A 875 -0.59 36.36 2.30
N ASN A 876 -1.10 35.45 3.14
CA ASN A 876 -0.93 34.01 3.00
C ASN A 876 -2.04 33.33 2.18
N LEU A 877 -3.05 34.09 1.73
CA LEU A 877 -4.22 33.54 1.06
C LEU A 877 -3.84 32.87 -0.28
N ARG A 878 -4.25 31.60 -0.42
CA ARG A 878 -4.06 30.75 -1.60
C ARG A 878 -5.35 30.54 -2.38
N GLN A 879 -6.49 30.54 -1.69
CA GLN A 879 -7.80 30.38 -2.30
C GLN A 879 -8.79 31.41 -1.75
N LEU A 880 -9.44 32.12 -2.66
CA LEU A 880 -10.53 33.05 -2.37
C LEU A 880 -11.73 32.69 -3.24
N SER A 881 -12.86 32.38 -2.62
CA SER A 881 -14.15 32.21 -3.32
C SER A 881 -15.18 33.22 -2.82
N LEU A 882 -15.75 33.98 -3.75
CA LEU A 882 -16.88 34.88 -3.57
C LEU A 882 -18.04 34.51 -4.52
N GLN A 883 -18.16 33.23 -4.89
CA GLN A 883 -19.15 32.78 -5.85
C GLN A 883 -20.57 33.18 -5.42
N ASP A 884 -21.40 33.65 -6.36
CA ASP A 884 -22.79 34.09 -6.15
C ASP A 884 -22.94 35.23 -5.09
N CYS A 885 -21.88 36.00 -4.83
CA CYS A 885 -21.96 37.24 -4.06
C CYS A 885 -22.52 38.37 -4.94
N LEU A 886 -23.84 38.36 -5.16
CA LEU A 886 -24.55 39.22 -6.12
C LEU A 886 -24.39 40.73 -5.89
N THR A 887 -24.01 41.13 -4.67
CA THR A 887 -23.88 42.53 -4.24
C THR A 887 -22.50 43.13 -4.55
N LEU A 888 -21.56 42.30 -5.05
CA LEU A 888 -20.23 42.73 -5.45
C LEU A 888 -20.25 43.33 -6.87
N GLU A 889 -20.44 44.65 -6.97
CA GLU A 889 -20.43 45.37 -8.26
C GLU A 889 -19.10 46.08 -8.57
N SER A 890 -18.32 46.41 -7.53
CA SER A 890 -17.08 47.20 -7.63
C SER A 890 -15.87 46.35 -8.00
N GLU A 891 -14.84 47.01 -8.53
CA GLU A 891 -13.55 46.41 -8.89
C GLU A 891 -12.84 45.82 -7.64
N PRO A 892 -12.44 44.53 -7.65
CA PRO A 892 -11.84 43.91 -6.48
C PRO A 892 -10.39 44.33 -6.29
N HIS A 893 -9.98 44.82 -5.12
CA HIS A 893 -8.57 45.18 -4.84
C HIS A 893 -7.70 43.97 -4.49
N LEU A 894 -7.13 43.31 -5.50
CA LEU A 894 -6.43 42.03 -5.35
C LEU A 894 -4.91 42.12 -5.13
N GLU A 895 -4.31 43.32 -5.17
CA GLU A 895 -2.85 43.52 -5.21
C GLU A 895 -2.07 42.91 -4.04
N ALA A 896 -2.73 42.75 -2.88
CA ALA A 896 -2.11 42.19 -1.67
C ALA A 896 -1.95 40.66 -1.70
N PHE A 897 -2.76 39.93 -2.48
CA PHE A 897 -2.82 38.45 -2.45
C PHE A 897 -1.79 37.80 -3.39
N THR A 898 -0.51 38.14 -3.21
CA THR A 898 0.58 37.67 -4.10
C THR A 898 0.77 36.14 -4.15
N LYS A 899 0.26 35.41 -3.16
CA LYS A 899 0.28 33.93 -3.08
C LYS A 899 -0.98 33.25 -3.60
N LEU A 900 -1.96 34.01 -4.10
CA LEU A 900 -3.25 33.47 -4.54
C LEU A 900 -3.06 32.52 -5.72
N THR A 901 -3.61 31.31 -5.59
CA THR A 901 -3.60 30.25 -6.61
C THR A 901 -4.97 30.01 -7.22
N VAL A 902 -6.05 30.25 -6.46
CA VAL A 902 -7.43 30.09 -6.91
C VAL A 902 -8.23 31.34 -6.56
N LEU A 903 -8.87 31.93 -7.57
CA LEU A 903 -9.84 33.01 -7.42
C LEU A 903 -11.15 32.62 -8.10
N ASP A 904 -12.22 32.48 -7.32
CA ASP A 904 -13.56 32.23 -7.82
C ASP A 904 -14.48 33.41 -7.53
N LEU A 905 -14.96 34.06 -8.60
CA LEU A 905 -15.92 35.15 -8.57
C LEU A 905 -17.16 34.82 -9.37
N SER A 906 -17.39 33.54 -9.67
CA SER A 906 -18.50 33.07 -10.50
C SER A 906 -19.85 33.57 -9.97
N GLY A 907 -20.76 33.98 -10.85
CA GLY A 907 -22.10 34.45 -10.47
C GLY A 907 -22.12 35.81 -9.75
N THR A 908 -21.00 36.54 -9.69
CA THR A 908 -20.98 37.91 -9.14
C THR A 908 -21.41 38.96 -10.18
N ALA A 909 -21.66 40.19 -9.72
CA ALA A 909 -22.05 41.33 -10.56
C ALA A 909 -20.86 42.25 -10.93
N VAL A 910 -19.62 41.75 -10.83
CA VAL A 910 -18.38 42.52 -11.07
C VAL A 910 -18.37 43.05 -12.50
N ARG A 911 -18.09 44.36 -12.65
CA ARG A 911 -18.06 45.05 -13.95
C ARG A 911 -16.66 45.17 -14.55
N SER A 912 -15.62 45.23 -13.72
CA SER A 912 -14.21 45.42 -14.11
C SER A 912 -13.24 44.80 -13.09
N PHE A 913 -11.98 44.64 -13.50
CA PHE A 913 -10.88 44.14 -12.67
C PHE A 913 -9.71 45.13 -12.67
N PRO A 914 -8.92 45.20 -11.57
CA PRO A 914 -7.67 45.96 -11.56
C PRO A 914 -6.58 45.23 -12.35
N SER A 915 -5.37 45.78 -12.39
CA SER A 915 -4.22 45.00 -12.89
C SER A 915 -4.03 43.72 -12.07
N LEU A 916 -3.87 42.60 -12.76
CA LEU A 916 -3.60 41.28 -12.18
C LEU A 916 -2.10 40.96 -12.10
N ASP A 917 -1.22 41.93 -12.41
CA ASP A 917 0.24 41.72 -12.52
C ASP A 917 0.91 41.19 -11.25
N LYS A 918 0.30 41.42 -10.08
CA LYS A 918 0.81 40.94 -8.78
C LYS A 918 0.41 39.50 -8.46
N LEU A 919 -0.62 38.95 -9.12
CA LEU A 919 -1.13 37.59 -8.90
C LEU A 919 -0.36 36.55 -9.72
N SER A 920 0.97 36.66 -9.74
CA SER A 920 1.83 35.83 -10.60
C SER A 920 1.69 34.32 -10.34
N GLN A 921 1.22 33.91 -9.16
CA GLN A 921 1.02 32.51 -8.74
C GLN A 921 -0.37 31.94 -9.06
N LEU A 922 -1.25 32.72 -9.70
CA LEU A 922 -2.63 32.31 -9.96
C LEU A 922 -2.67 31.13 -10.93
N CYS A 923 -3.30 30.04 -10.51
CA CYS A 923 -3.49 28.81 -11.30
C CYS A 923 -4.92 28.70 -11.84
N LYS A 924 -5.93 29.19 -11.10
CA LYS A 924 -7.34 29.13 -11.51
C LYS A 924 -8.03 30.48 -11.35
N LEU A 925 -8.64 30.96 -12.42
CA LEU A 925 -9.49 32.15 -12.43
C LEU A 925 -10.89 31.75 -12.95
N LEU A 926 -11.87 31.73 -12.05
CA LEU A 926 -13.23 31.29 -12.34
C LEU A 926 -14.19 32.50 -12.31
N LEU A 927 -14.77 32.82 -13.46
CA LEU A 927 -15.65 33.98 -13.69
C LEU A 927 -16.99 33.58 -14.30
N ARG A 928 -17.38 32.32 -14.12
CA ARG A 928 -18.59 31.76 -14.73
C ARG A 928 -19.82 32.56 -14.34
N GLY A 929 -20.63 32.97 -15.31
CA GLY A 929 -21.88 33.69 -15.05
C GLY A 929 -21.71 35.11 -14.50
N CYS A 930 -20.51 35.71 -14.57
CA CYS A 930 -20.29 37.14 -14.31
C CYS A 930 -20.93 37.99 -15.42
N SER A 931 -22.26 38.08 -15.41
CA SER A 931 -23.06 38.61 -16.52
C SER A 931 -22.92 40.12 -16.76
N SER A 932 -22.29 40.85 -15.83
CA SER A 932 -21.99 42.28 -15.97
C SER A 932 -20.57 42.56 -16.46
N LEU A 933 -19.73 41.54 -16.58
CA LEU A 933 -18.32 41.67 -16.96
C LEU A 933 -18.17 41.74 -18.48
N GLU A 934 -17.77 42.91 -18.99
CA GLU A 934 -17.63 43.14 -20.44
C GLU A 934 -16.18 43.04 -20.94
N LYS A 935 -15.19 43.20 -20.06
CA LYS A 935 -13.76 43.28 -20.40
C LYS A 935 -12.90 42.76 -19.25
N LEU A 936 -11.74 42.18 -19.58
CA LEU A 936 -10.69 41.82 -18.64
C LEU A 936 -9.40 42.61 -18.91
N PRO A 937 -8.60 42.92 -17.87
CA PRO A 937 -7.27 43.50 -18.02
C PRO A 937 -6.31 42.52 -18.72
N PRO A 938 -5.14 42.98 -19.21
CA PRO A 938 -4.16 42.10 -19.82
C PRO A 938 -3.71 40.98 -18.88
N LEU A 939 -3.66 39.73 -19.37
CA LEU A 939 -3.36 38.54 -18.57
C LEU A 939 -1.91 38.06 -18.68
N LYS A 940 -1.06 38.78 -19.43
CA LYS A 940 0.34 38.41 -19.73
C LYS A 940 1.22 38.02 -18.52
N SER A 941 0.89 38.53 -17.34
CA SER A 941 1.61 38.30 -16.09
C SER A 941 1.27 36.98 -15.40
N LEU A 942 0.13 36.35 -15.72
CA LEU A 942 -0.39 35.13 -15.09
C LEU A 942 0.21 33.85 -15.70
N ARG A 943 1.54 33.73 -15.68
CA ARG A 943 2.26 32.66 -16.41
C ARG A 943 1.96 31.23 -15.94
N TYR A 944 1.48 31.06 -14.71
CA TYR A 944 1.10 29.76 -14.15
C TYR A 944 -0.40 29.46 -14.25
N LEU A 945 -1.19 30.32 -14.91
CA LEU A 945 -2.63 30.10 -15.04
C LEU A 945 -2.88 28.83 -15.86
N GLN A 946 -3.60 27.89 -15.26
CA GLN A 946 -3.97 26.60 -15.84
C GLN A 946 -5.44 26.60 -16.24
N VAL A 947 -6.33 27.20 -15.44
CA VAL A 947 -7.77 27.23 -15.67
C VAL A 947 -8.27 28.67 -15.77
N LEU A 948 -8.94 28.99 -16.88
CA LEU A 948 -9.63 30.26 -17.08
C LEU A 948 -11.08 29.99 -17.51
N ASP A 949 -12.05 30.27 -16.65
CA ASP A 949 -13.47 30.10 -16.96
C ASP A 949 -14.16 31.46 -17.17
N LEU A 950 -14.53 31.76 -18.41
CA LEU A 950 -15.25 32.96 -18.85
C LEU A 950 -16.69 32.66 -19.29
N SER A 951 -17.18 31.45 -19.05
CA SER A 951 -18.52 31.02 -19.48
C SER A 951 -19.61 31.93 -18.88
N GLY A 952 -20.69 32.20 -19.62
CA GLY A 952 -21.76 33.10 -19.14
C GLY A 952 -21.37 34.56 -18.83
N THR A 953 -20.17 35.03 -19.23
CA THR A 953 -19.79 36.47 -19.15
C THR A 953 -20.27 37.25 -20.38
N ARG A 954 -20.17 38.59 -20.35
CA ARG A 954 -20.44 39.46 -21.52
C ARG A 954 -19.17 39.97 -22.19
N ILE A 955 -18.08 39.23 -22.07
CA ILE A 955 -16.80 39.60 -22.65
C ILE A 955 -16.91 39.58 -24.18
N LYS A 956 -16.72 40.75 -24.80
CA LYS A 956 -16.89 40.95 -26.25
C LYS A 956 -15.64 40.57 -27.07
N LYS A 957 -14.47 40.60 -26.43
CA LYS A 957 -13.14 40.31 -27.00
C LYS A 957 -12.28 39.61 -25.96
N LEU A 958 -11.50 38.61 -26.37
CA LEU A 958 -10.53 37.97 -25.47
C LEU A 958 -9.50 38.99 -24.94
N PRO A 959 -9.03 38.84 -23.69
CA PRO A 959 -8.08 39.76 -23.09
C PRO A 959 -6.70 39.71 -23.74
N ASP A 960 -6.03 40.86 -23.80
CA ASP A 960 -4.66 40.98 -24.31
C ASP A 960 -3.68 40.11 -23.49
N GLY A 961 -2.72 39.50 -24.18
CA GLY A 961 -1.73 38.62 -23.54
C GLY A 961 -2.24 37.22 -23.22
N ILE A 962 -3.45 36.82 -23.65
CA ILE A 962 -3.92 35.43 -23.53
C ILE A 962 -2.99 34.44 -24.24
N SER A 963 -2.37 34.85 -25.35
CA SER A 963 -1.29 34.12 -26.04
C SER A 963 -0.06 33.83 -25.18
N GLU A 964 0.17 34.62 -24.13
CA GLU A 964 1.35 34.52 -23.26
C GLU A 964 1.11 33.55 -22.07
N LEU A 965 -0.12 33.03 -21.92
CA LEU A 965 -0.50 32.05 -20.89
C LEU A 965 -0.02 30.65 -21.27
N THR A 966 1.29 30.42 -21.23
CA THR A 966 1.89 29.17 -21.69
C THR A 966 1.48 27.93 -20.89
N CYS A 967 0.97 28.09 -19.66
CA CYS A 967 0.54 27.00 -18.80
C CYS A 967 -0.98 26.73 -18.86
N LEU A 968 -1.74 27.46 -19.68
CA LEU A 968 -3.19 27.33 -19.76
C LEU A 968 -3.55 25.95 -20.31
N THR A 969 -4.15 25.11 -19.47
CA THR A 969 -4.62 23.77 -19.82
C THR A 969 -6.12 23.72 -19.99
N HIS A 970 -6.89 24.62 -19.41
CA HIS A 970 -8.34 24.70 -19.53
C HIS A 970 -8.82 26.12 -19.80
N LEU A 971 -9.67 26.28 -20.81
CA LEU A 971 -10.31 27.55 -21.15
C LEU A 971 -11.78 27.35 -21.48
N ASP A 972 -12.66 27.96 -20.68
CA ASP A 972 -14.09 28.04 -20.99
C ASP A 972 -14.40 29.43 -21.51
N LEU A 973 -14.97 29.53 -22.71
CA LEU A 973 -15.25 30.82 -23.38
C LEU A 973 -16.70 31.30 -23.19
N PRO A 974 -16.95 32.62 -23.33
CA PRO A 974 -18.31 33.19 -23.31
C PRO A 974 -19.18 32.68 -24.48
N ASP A 975 -20.49 32.90 -24.41
CA ASP A 975 -21.42 32.57 -25.51
C ASP A 975 -20.97 33.24 -26.84
N LEU A 976 -20.85 32.43 -27.90
CA LEU A 976 -20.47 32.87 -29.25
C LEU A 976 -21.44 33.91 -29.83
N LYS A 977 -22.67 34.01 -29.32
CA LYS A 977 -23.60 35.08 -29.70
C LYS A 977 -23.21 36.45 -29.15
N VAL A 978 -22.39 36.48 -28.10
CA VAL A 978 -22.01 37.70 -27.36
C VAL A 978 -20.62 38.19 -27.77
N ILE A 979 -19.73 37.27 -28.14
CA ILE A 979 -18.37 37.62 -28.59
C ILE A 979 -18.45 38.19 -30.01
N GLU A 980 -18.14 39.49 -30.15
CA GLU A 980 -18.22 40.20 -31.44
C GLU A 980 -17.01 39.85 -32.33
N GLU A 981 -15.84 39.65 -31.71
CA GLU A 981 -14.61 39.17 -32.32
C GLU A 981 -13.91 38.24 -31.32
N VAL A 982 -13.80 36.95 -31.64
CA VAL A 982 -13.10 36.01 -30.75
C VAL A 982 -11.60 36.35 -30.69
N GLY A 983 -11.04 36.94 -31.74
CA GLY A 983 -9.61 37.25 -31.81
C GLY A 983 -8.75 35.98 -31.78
N TRP A 984 -9.12 34.95 -32.57
CA TRP A 984 -8.41 33.67 -32.64
C TRP A 984 -6.93 33.81 -32.97
N GLU A 985 -6.56 34.85 -33.70
CA GLU A 985 -5.18 35.26 -33.96
C GLU A 985 -4.36 35.57 -32.70
N ASN A 986 -5.02 35.82 -31.56
CA ASN A 986 -4.41 36.09 -30.27
C ASN A 986 -4.26 34.84 -29.40
N ILE A 987 -4.70 33.65 -29.86
CA ILE A 987 -4.45 32.38 -29.19
C ILE A 987 -3.31 31.66 -29.92
N ASN A 988 -2.08 31.83 -29.42
CA ASN A 988 -0.90 31.18 -30.00
C ASN A 988 -0.79 29.68 -29.65
N ARG A 989 -1.51 29.23 -28.61
CA ARG A 989 -1.52 27.85 -28.11
C ARG A 989 -2.93 27.48 -27.65
N ILE A 990 -3.48 26.37 -28.14
CA ILE A 990 -4.75 25.83 -27.63
C ILE A 990 -4.49 25.09 -26.31
N PRO A 991 -5.30 25.33 -25.27
CA PRO A 991 -5.26 24.57 -24.02
C PRO A 991 -5.57 23.08 -24.23
N GLU A 992 -5.28 22.23 -23.25
CA GLU A 992 -5.60 20.81 -23.30
C GLU A 992 -7.11 20.57 -23.36
N GLU A 993 -7.90 21.40 -22.67
CA GLU A 993 -9.36 21.41 -22.69
C GLU A 993 -9.87 22.81 -23.07
N LEU A 994 -10.73 22.89 -24.07
CA LEU A 994 -11.35 24.12 -24.55
C LEU A 994 -12.87 23.89 -24.62
N ASN A 995 -13.64 24.58 -23.78
CA ASN A 995 -15.08 24.41 -23.69
C ASN A 995 -15.83 25.65 -24.18
N TRP A 996 -16.98 25.43 -24.82
CA TRP A 996 -17.91 26.46 -25.26
C TRP A 996 -19.28 26.20 -24.63
N ASP A 997 -19.90 27.23 -24.06
CA ASP A 997 -21.12 27.17 -23.23
C ASP A 997 -22.32 26.39 -23.85
N GLN A 998 -22.36 26.22 -25.18
CA GLN A 998 -23.38 25.40 -25.88
C GLN A 998 -23.00 23.91 -26.06
N CYS A 999 -21.88 23.44 -25.52
CA CYS A 999 -21.43 22.05 -25.56
C CYS A 999 -21.78 21.24 -24.28
N SER A 1000 -22.52 21.83 -23.33
CA SER A 1000 -23.13 21.21 -22.14
C SER A 1000 -22.29 20.11 -21.47
N ILE A 1001 -21.23 20.47 -20.74
CA ILE A 1001 -20.68 19.60 -19.71
C ILE A 1001 -21.44 19.88 -18.40
N SER A 1002 -22.37 19.01 -18.04
CA SER A 1002 -22.91 18.98 -16.68
C SER A 1002 -21.96 18.19 -15.78
N GLN A 1003 -21.17 18.94 -15.01
CA GLN A 1003 -20.20 18.59 -13.96
C GLN A 1003 -18.72 18.47 -14.39
N PRO A 1004 -17.77 19.03 -13.59
CA PRO A 1004 -16.35 18.94 -13.88
C PRO A 1004 -15.90 17.48 -13.81
N VAL A 1005 -15.06 17.06 -14.75
CA VAL A 1005 -14.23 15.88 -14.56
C VAL A 1005 -13.22 16.23 -13.46
N GLU A 1006 -13.21 15.48 -12.36
CA GLU A 1006 -12.12 15.56 -11.38
C GLU A 1006 -10.85 15.00 -12.03
N ILE A 1007 -9.92 15.90 -12.39
CA ILE A 1007 -8.64 15.52 -13.00
C ILE A 1007 -7.68 15.07 -11.91
N HIS A 1008 -7.51 13.76 -11.78
CA HIS A 1008 -6.29 13.16 -11.28
C HIS A 1008 -5.27 13.14 -12.42
N SER A 1009 -4.21 13.93 -12.31
CA SER A 1009 -3.11 13.95 -13.28
C SER A 1009 -2.14 12.82 -12.99
N ASP A 1010 -2.07 11.85 -13.91
CA ASP A 1010 -0.85 11.07 -14.09
C ASP A 1010 -0.63 10.73 -15.58
N ASN A 1011 0.54 11.17 -16.07
CA ASN A 1011 1.25 10.80 -17.30
C ASN A 1011 0.78 11.28 -18.69
N LYS A 1012 1.50 12.32 -19.16
CA LYS A 1012 2.01 12.52 -20.55
C LYS A 1012 1.13 12.02 -21.71
N GLN A 1013 -0.02 12.66 -21.94
CA GLN A 1013 -0.77 12.49 -23.19
C GLN A 1013 -0.78 13.77 -24.06
N LYS A 1014 -1.02 13.59 -25.36
CA LYS A 1014 -1.19 14.66 -26.36
C LYS A 1014 -2.33 15.61 -25.93
N PRO A 1015 -2.31 16.91 -26.28
CA PRO A 1015 -3.49 17.76 -26.11
C PRO A 1015 -4.65 17.20 -26.94
N SER A 1016 -5.80 16.99 -26.31
CA SER A 1016 -7.00 16.37 -26.90
C SER A 1016 -8.18 17.31 -26.85
N ILE A 1017 -8.76 17.65 -28.00
CA ILE A 1017 -10.00 18.45 -28.03
C ILE A 1017 -11.20 17.48 -28.11
N LEU A 1018 -12.05 17.54 -27.11
CA LEU A 1018 -13.34 16.85 -27.11
C LEU A 1018 -14.39 17.74 -27.79
N VAL A 1019 -14.99 17.23 -28.86
CA VAL A 1019 -15.99 17.97 -29.65
C VAL A 1019 -17.33 17.24 -29.61
N ASN A 1020 -18.34 17.87 -29.02
CA ASN A 1020 -19.72 17.42 -29.08
C ASN A 1020 -20.41 18.01 -30.33
N GLY A 1021 -20.78 17.15 -31.27
CA GLY A 1021 -21.34 17.52 -32.57
C GLY A 1021 -20.29 17.93 -33.61
N THR A 1022 -20.74 18.54 -34.71
CA THR A 1022 -19.88 18.79 -35.88
C THR A 1022 -19.60 20.26 -36.22
N LYS A 1023 -20.24 21.21 -35.51
CA LYS A 1023 -20.15 22.65 -35.85
C LYS A 1023 -18.73 23.23 -35.75
N PHE A 1024 -17.91 22.75 -34.83
CA PHE A 1024 -16.50 23.14 -34.72
C PHE A 1024 -15.72 22.88 -36.02
N PHE A 1025 -16.03 21.77 -36.67
CA PHE A 1025 -15.37 21.34 -37.91
C PHE A 1025 -15.80 22.19 -39.12
N GLN A 1026 -17.01 22.78 -39.09
CA GLN A 1026 -17.42 23.77 -40.08
C GLN A 1026 -16.54 25.04 -40.06
N PHE A 1027 -16.13 25.49 -38.87
CA PHE A 1027 -15.20 26.62 -38.73
C PHE A 1027 -13.78 26.28 -39.22
N LEU A 1028 -13.26 25.09 -38.89
CA LEU A 1028 -11.95 24.65 -39.39
C LEU A 1028 -11.95 24.58 -40.92
N LYS A 1029 -13.07 24.18 -41.52
CA LYS A 1029 -13.27 24.21 -42.98
C LYS A 1029 -13.24 25.63 -43.56
N GLU A 1030 -13.83 26.61 -42.89
CA GLU A 1030 -13.80 28.02 -43.30
C GLU A 1030 -12.40 28.66 -43.13
N ASN A 1031 -11.52 28.06 -42.31
CA ASN A 1031 -10.18 28.56 -41.99
C ASN A 1031 -9.06 27.53 -42.24
N SER A 1032 -8.86 27.17 -43.51
CA SER A 1032 -7.98 26.06 -43.93
C SER A 1032 -6.55 26.08 -43.37
N LYS A 1033 -5.90 27.24 -43.23
CA LYS A 1033 -4.55 27.35 -42.63
C LYS A 1033 -4.51 26.97 -41.14
N LEU A 1034 -5.54 27.35 -40.39
CA LEU A 1034 -5.68 27.00 -38.98
C LEU A 1034 -6.08 25.53 -38.86
N GLY A 1035 -7.03 25.07 -39.69
CA GLY A 1035 -7.40 23.66 -39.82
C GLY A 1035 -6.19 22.75 -40.06
N GLU A 1036 -5.33 23.07 -41.03
CA GLU A 1036 -4.11 22.31 -41.29
C GLU A 1036 -3.14 22.29 -40.10
N THR A 1037 -3.02 23.41 -39.38
CA THR A 1037 -2.12 23.53 -38.23
C THR A 1037 -2.64 22.70 -37.05
N TYR A 1038 -3.93 22.77 -36.77
CA TYR A 1038 -4.57 22.06 -35.65
C TYR A 1038 -4.70 20.57 -35.89
N LEU A 1039 -5.09 20.14 -37.10
CA LEU A 1039 -5.14 18.73 -37.46
C LEU A 1039 -3.76 18.07 -37.34
N LYS A 1040 -2.66 18.77 -37.62
CA LYS A 1040 -1.30 18.23 -37.50
C LYS A 1040 -0.79 18.11 -36.05
N GLN A 1041 -1.37 18.86 -35.11
CA GLN A 1041 -0.82 19.04 -33.76
C GLN A 1041 -1.70 18.49 -32.62
N ILE A 1042 -3.00 18.26 -32.88
CA ILE A 1042 -4.00 18.00 -31.84
C ILE A 1042 -4.79 16.74 -32.19
N PHE A 1043 -5.14 15.97 -31.15
CA PHE A 1043 -6.04 14.82 -31.25
C PHE A 1043 -7.49 15.26 -31.05
N PHE A 1044 -8.40 14.85 -31.93
CA PHE A 1044 -9.83 15.15 -31.81
C PHE A 1044 -10.61 13.91 -31.38
N SER A 1045 -11.43 14.03 -30.33
CA SER A 1045 -12.45 13.02 -30.00
C SER A 1045 -13.83 13.60 -30.25
N VAL A 1046 -14.58 13.01 -31.17
CA VAL A 1046 -15.89 13.50 -31.63
C VAL A 1046 -17.01 12.61 -31.13
N TYR A 1047 -18.02 13.23 -30.50
CA TYR A 1047 -19.21 12.55 -29.98
C TYR A 1047 -20.49 13.17 -30.57
N PRO A 1048 -21.59 12.41 -30.71
CA PRO A 1048 -22.87 12.94 -31.19
C PRO A 1048 -23.49 13.96 -30.21
N MET A 1049 -24.27 14.91 -30.73
CA MET A 1049 -25.13 15.77 -29.90
C MET A 1049 -26.33 14.95 -29.43
N ASN A 1050 -26.47 14.74 -28.11
CA ASN A 1050 -27.55 13.93 -27.55
C ASN A 1050 -28.95 14.46 -27.95
N GLN A 1051 -29.80 13.57 -28.46
CA GLN A 1051 -31.25 13.66 -28.29
C GLN A 1051 -31.58 13.12 -26.89
N ASP A 1052 -32.02 14.00 -25.98
CA ASP A 1052 -32.79 13.73 -24.75
C ASP A 1052 -32.56 12.39 -24.00
N THR A 1053 -31.31 11.97 -23.82
CA THR A 1053 -30.95 10.94 -22.84
C THR A 1053 -29.94 11.48 -21.84
N ASP A 1054 -30.27 11.27 -20.57
CA ASP A 1054 -29.48 11.60 -19.39
C ASP A 1054 -27.98 11.29 -19.60
N PRO A 1055 -27.09 12.30 -19.51
CA PRO A 1055 -25.64 12.12 -19.73
C PRO A 1055 -24.98 11.21 -18.68
N THR A 1056 -25.72 10.76 -17.65
CA THR A 1056 -25.26 9.72 -16.72
C THR A 1056 -25.27 8.31 -17.32
N ILE A 1057 -25.91 8.08 -18.47
CA ILE A 1057 -26.00 6.76 -19.12
C ILE A 1057 -24.74 6.44 -19.96
N TYR A 1058 -24.00 7.46 -20.42
CA TYR A 1058 -22.71 7.31 -21.10
C TYR A 1058 -21.54 7.71 -20.20
N ARG A 1059 -21.60 7.37 -18.91
CA ARG A 1059 -20.35 7.11 -18.17
C ARG A 1059 -19.83 5.73 -18.61
N PRO A 1060 -18.53 5.55 -18.81
CA PRO A 1060 -17.91 4.24 -18.99
C PRO A 1060 -17.97 3.47 -17.65
N ASN A 1061 -19.16 3.07 -17.22
CA ASN A 1061 -19.44 2.40 -15.95
C ASN A 1061 -18.97 0.94 -15.89
N ASP A 1062 -18.06 0.55 -16.77
CA ASP A 1062 -17.23 -0.63 -16.62
C ASP A 1062 -15.80 -0.19 -16.30
N GLU A 1063 -15.58 0.56 -15.22
CA GLU A 1063 -14.22 0.98 -14.82
C GLU A 1063 -13.30 -0.22 -14.56
N LEU A 1064 -13.81 -1.41 -14.24
CA LEU A 1064 -12.96 -2.59 -14.06
C LEU A 1064 -12.53 -3.21 -15.40
N MET A 1065 -13.43 -3.31 -16.39
CA MET A 1065 -13.09 -3.86 -17.71
C MET A 1065 -12.45 -2.82 -18.63
N ASN A 1066 -12.87 -1.56 -18.57
CA ASN A 1066 -12.24 -0.45 -19.29
C ASN A 1066 -10.88 -0.10 -18.69
N ASN A 1067 -10.64 -0.13 -17.37
CA ASN A 1067 -9.26 0.05 -16.86
C ASN A 1067 -8.37 -1.13 -17.16
N ILE A 1068 -8.86 -2.38 -17.06
CA ILE A 1068 -8.06 -3.54 -17.47
C ILE A 1068 -7.77 -3.48 -18.97
N TYR A 1069 -8.73 -3.13 -19.82
CA TYR A 1069 -8.56 -3.09 -21.27
C TYR A 1069 -7.78 -1.85 -21.78
N PHE A 1070 -8.00 -0.65 -21.21
CA PHE A 1070 -7.22 0.56 -21.53
C PHE A 1070 -5.80 0.52 -20.94
N GLN A 1071 -5.57 -0.07 -19.76
CA GLN A 1071 -4.21 -0.33 -19.27
C GLN A 1071 -3.51 -1.44 -20.06
N LEU A 1072 -4.27 -2.32 -20.75
CA LEU A 1072 -3.78 -3.34 -21.68
C LEU A 1072 -3.79 -2.91 -23.16
N LYS A 1073 -3.90 -1.60 -23.49
CA LYS A 1073 -3.70 -1.11 -24.86
C LYS A 1073 -2.29 -1.51 -25.34
N HIS A 1074 -2.20 -2.63 -26.03
CA HIS A 1074 -0.95 -3.15 -26.60
C HIS A 1074 -0.61 -2.53 -27.95
N PHE A 1075 -1.52 -1.73 -28.51
CA PHE A 1075 -1.27 -0.98 -29.73
C PHE A 1075 -0.72 0.38 -29.35
N SER A 1076 0.58 0.57 -29.60
CA SER A 1076 1.21 1.88 -29.48
C SER A 1076 0.53 2.85 -30.44
N HIS A 1077 0.06 3.98 -29.92
CA HIS A 1077 -0.35 5.09 -30.77
C HIS A 1077 0.86 5.49 -31.63
N PRO A 1078 0.64 5.98 -32.87
CA PRO A 1078 1.73 6.54 -33.66
C PRO A 1078 2.46 7.61 -32.82
N LYS A 1079 3.76 7.36 -32.59
CA LYS A 1079 4.63 8.19 -31.74
C LYS A 1079 4.96 9.54 -32.39
N GLU A 1080 4.72 9.68 -33.69
CA GLU A 1080 5.04 10.86 -34.48
C GLU A 1080 3.86 11.87 -34.54
N ARG A 1081 4.18 13.11 -34.96
CA ARG A 1081 3.25 14.24 -35.10
C ARG A 1081 2.31 14.02 -36.29
N VAL A 1082 1.21 13.28 -36.11
CA VAL A 1082 0.33 12.90 -37.23
C VAL A 1082 -1.15 13.24 -36.98
N GLN A 1083 -1.83 13.60 -38.06
CA GLN A 1083 -3.27 13.92 -38.14
C GLN A 1083 -4.11 12.74 -37.69
N THR A 1084 -4.62 12.79 -36.45
CA THR A 1084 -5.35 11.69 -35.80
C THR A 1084 -6.73 12.15 -35.32
N MET A 1085 -7.76 11.35 -35.58
CA MET A 1085 -9.13 11.62 -35.14
C MET A 1085 -9.79 10.37 -34.58
N GLU A 1086 -10.57 10.53 -33.52
CA GLU A 1086 -11.39 9.50 -32.90
C GLU A 1086 -12.88 9.89 -32.96
N ILE A 1087 -13.72 8.96 -33.39
CA ILE A 1087 -15.16 9.18 -33.59
C ILE A 1087 -15.92 8.09 -32.84
N HIS A 1088 -16.82 8.50 -31.94
CA HIS A 1088 -17.57 7.62 -31.05
C HIS A 1088 -19.06 7.60 -31.36
N GLY A 1089 -19.67 6.41 -31.40
CA GLY A 1089 -21.09 6.23 -31.09
C GLY A 1089 -22.12 6.86 -32.06
N PHE A 1090 -21.77 7.14 -33.32
CA PHE A 1090 -22.73 7.68 -34.28
C PHE A 1090 -23.66 6.58 -34.84
N ASN A 1091 -24.98 6.86 -34.79
CA ASN A 1091 -26.02 6.02 -35.41
C ASN A 1091 -26.21 6.30 -36.91
N GLU A 1092 -25.74 7.46 -37.38
CA GLU A 1092 -25.58 7.82 -38.80
C GLU A 1092 -24.28 8.62 -38.93
N PHE A 1093 -23.46 8.34 -39.94
CA PHE A 1093 -22.18 9.03 -40.10
C PHE A 1093 -22.39 10.50 -40.54
N PRO A 1094 -21.85 11.51 -39.84
CA PRO A 1094 -22.20 12.90 -40.09
C PRO A 1094 -21.44 13.50 -41.29
N SER A 1095 -22.18 14.10 -42.22
CA SER A 1095 -21.63 14.68 -43.47
C SER A 1095 -20.61 15.80 -43.25
N ASP A 1096 -20.72 16.54 -42.15
CA ASP A 1096 -19.81 17.66 -41.83
C ASP A 1096 -18.38 17.20 -41.50
N LEU A 1097 -18.18 15.92 -41.13
CA LEU A 1097 -16.85 15.35 -40.89
C LEU A 1097 -16.16 14.89 -42.18
N GLU A 1098 -16.91 14.67 -43.27
CA GLU A 1098 -16.38 14.12 -44.51
C GLU A 1098 -15.24 14.96 -45.09
N ASP A 1099 -15.37 16.29 -45.06
CA ASP A 1099 -14.37 17.18 -45.65
C ASP A 1099 -13.04 17.20 -44.88
N ILE A 1100 -13.08 16.97 -43.56
CA ILE A 1100 -11.90 16.97 -42.72
C ILE A 1100 -11.20 15.62 -42.73
N LEU A 1101 -11.96 14.52 -42.79
CA LEU A 1101 -11.40 13.18 -42.84
C LEU A 1101 -10.46 12.95 -44.04
N LYS A 1102 -10.67 13.67 -45.15
CA LYS A 1102 -9.75 13.68 -46.32
C LYS A 1102 -8.31 14.02 -45.95
N ASP A 1103 -8.12 14.79 -44.87
CA ASP A 1103 -6.85 15.27 -44.37
C ASP A 1103 -6.42 14.59 -43.06
N VAL A 1104 -7.00 13.43 -42.72
CA VAL A 1104 -6.61 12.64 -41.53
C VAL A 1104 -5.85 11.39 -41.96
N GLU A 1105 -4.69 11.13 -41.34
CA GLU A 1105 -3.89 9.93 -41.65
C GLU A 1105 -4.25 8.74 -40.75
N TYR A 1106 -4.70 9.00 -39.51
CA TYR A 1106 -5.04 7.95 -38.54
C TYR A 1106 -6.44 8.14 -37.95
N VAL A 1107 -7.30 7.14 -38.08
CA VAL A 1107 -8.70 7.21 -37.64
C VAL A 1107 -9.01 6.11 -36.64
N PHE A 1108 -9.65 6.47 -35.52
CA PHE A 1108 -10.20 5.56 -34.53
C PHE A 1108 -11.72 5.63 -34.58
N LEU A 1109 -12.38 4.49 -34.81
CA LEU A 1109 -13.83 4.38 -34.85
C LEU A 1109 -14.26 3.41 -33.74
N VAL A 1110 -15.01 3.93 -32.78
CA VAL A 1110 -15.42 3.20 -31.58
C VAL A 1110 -16.95 3.22 -31.49
N GLU A 1111 -17.58 2.06 -31.37
CA GLU A 1111 -19.04 1.91 -31.18
C GLU A 1111 -19.91 2.54 -32.29
N ASN A 1112 -19.36 2.75 -33.48
CA ASN A 1112 -20.12 3.21 -34.65
C ASN A 1112 -20.94 2.06 -35.25
N VAL A 1113 -22.16 1.90 -34.75
CA VAL A 1113 -23.09 0.81 -35.13
C VAL A 1113 -23.66 0.95 -36.54
N CYS A 1114 -23.57 2.14 -37.14
CA CYS A 1114 -24.08 2.41 -38.49
C CYS A 1114 -23.20 1.84 -39.61
N MET A 1115 -21.94 1.53 -39.31
CA MET A 1115 -20.99 1.12 -40.34
C MET A 1115 -21.07 -0.37 -40.66
N THR A 1116 -21.22 -0.67 -41.94
CA THR A 1116 -21.20 -2.03 -42.49
C THR A 1116 -19.89 -2.35 -43.21
N SER A 1117 -19.18 -1.33 -43.70
CA SER A 1117 -17.84 -1.39 -44.30
C SER A 1117 -17.15 -0.02 -44.16
N LEU A 1118 -15.81 0.04 -44.32
CA LEU A 1118 -15.09 1.33 -44.35
C LEU A 1118 -15.52 2.23 -45.52
N SER A 1119 -16.12 1.68 -46.57
CA SER A 1119 -16.68 2.47 -47.69
C SER A 1119 -17.72 3.50 -47.23
N ASP A 1120 -18.35 3.26 -46.08
CA ASP A 1120 -19.39 4.12 -45.50
C ASP A 1120 -18.84 5.48 -45.03
N LEU A 1121 -17.51 5.63 -44.91
CA LEU A 1121 -16.83 6.90 -44.64
C LEU A 1121 -16.71 7.79 -45.90
N GLY A 1122 -17.06 7.29 -47.08
CA GLY A 1122 -16.93 7.99 -48.36
C GLY A 1122 -15.55 7.79 -49.02
N GLY A 1123 -15.52 7.22 -50.23
CA GLY A 1123 -14.27 6.79 -50.89
C GLY A 1123 -13.23 7.88 -51.17
N GLY A 1124 -13.60 9.17 -51.15
CA GLY A 1124 -12.66 10.29 -51.25
C GLY A 1124 -11.92 10.61 -49.95
N ASN A 1125 -12.46 10.22 -48.80
CA ASN A 1125 -12.01 10.62 -47.46
C ASN A 1125 -10.88 9.73 -46.93
N MET A 1126 -10.62 8.61 -47.59
CA MET A 1126 -9.64 7.61 -47.15
C MET A 1126 -8.32 7.64 -47.93
N LYS A 1127 -8.13 8.58 -48.86
CA LYS A 1127 -6.94 8.62 -49.72
C LYS A 1127 -5.62 8.90 -48.98
N LYS A 1128 -5.66 9.61 -47.85
CA LYS A 1128 -4.49 9.88 -46.99
C LYS A 1128 -4.38 8.93 -45.80
N MET A 1129 -5.39 8.08 -45.57
CA MET A 1129 -5.47 7.27 -44.36
C MET A 1129 -4.41 6.16 -44.41
N LYS A 1130 -3.45 6.23 -43.48
CA LYS A 1130 -2.38 5.25 -43.28
C LYS A 1130 -2.68 4.27 -42.16
N GLY A 1131 -3.52 4.63 -41.20
CA GLY A 1131 -3.94 3.66 -40.20
C GLY A 1131 -5.35 3.82 -39.67
N CYS A 1132 -5.95 2.69 -39.31
CA CYS A 1132 -7.34 2.60 -38.90
C CYS A 1132 -7.51 1.65 -37.71
N TRP A 1133 -8.23 2.09 -36.69
CA TRP A 1133 -8.64 1.30 -35.54
C TRP A 1133 -10.16 1.17 -35.52
N LEU A 1134 -10.64 -0.06 -35.54
CA LEU A 1134 -12.06 -0.39 -35.46
C LEU A 1134 -12.32 -1.15 -34.15
N GLU A 1135 -13.15 -0.59 -33.27
CA GLU A 1135 -13.49 -1.21 -32.00
C GLU A 1135 -15.01 -1.20 -31.79
N ARG A 1136 -15.58 -2.36 -31.43
CA ARG A 1136 -17.02 -2.47 -31.10
C ARG A 1136 -17.99 -2.01 -32.21
N CYS A 1137 -17.55 -1.94 -33.46
CA CYS A 1137 -18.41 -1.69 -34.63
C CYS A 1137 -19.22 -2.97 -34.96
N SER A 1138 -20.30 -3.20 -34.22
CA SER A 1138 -21.01 -4.49 -34.14
C SER A 1138 -21.65 -4.98 -35.44
N GLU A 1139 -21.96 -4.09 -36.39
CA GLU A 1139 -22.62 -4.42 -37.66
C GLU A 1139 -21.64 -4.77 -38.81
N LEU A 1140 -20.35 -4.63 -38.58
CA LEU A 1140 -19.31 -4.77 -39.59
C LEU A 1140 -19.05 -6.25 -39.93
N LYS A 1141 -19.42 -6.67 -41.15
CA LYS A 1141 -19.28 -8.06 -41.62
C LYS A 1141 -17.99 -8.34 -42.38
N SER A 1142 -17.52 -7.34 -43.13
CA SER A 1142 -16.22 -7.32 -43.80
C SER A 1142 -15.71 -5.89 -43.85
N ILE A 1143 -14.39 -5.70 -43.77
CA ILE A 1143 -13.78 -4.37 -43.70
C ILE A 1143 -13.87 -3.68 -45.07
N LEU A 1144 -13.54 -4.41 -46.13
CA LEU A 1144 -13.61 -3.94 -47.53
C LEU A 1144 -14.40 -4.94 -48.40
N CYS A 1145 -15.42 -4.48 -49.12
CA CYS A 1145 -16.44 -5.34 -49.74
C CYS A 1145 -16.42 -5.34 -51.29
N ASN A 1146 -16.07 -4.23 -51.95
CA ASN A 1146 -16.37 -3.98 -53.37
C ASN A 1146 -15.15 -3.53 -54.22
N GLY A 1147 -15.31 -3.48 -55.55
CA GLY A 1147 -14.27 -3.05 -56.49
C GLY A 1147 -13.90 -1.56 -56.42
N THR A 1148 -14.74 -0.73 -55.81
CA THR A 1148 -14.41 0.66 -55.43
C THR A 1148 -13.43 0.74 -54.27
N ASP A 1149 -13.29 -0.36 -53.51
CA ASP A 1149 -12.48 -0.43 -52.30
C ASP A 1149 -11.02 -0.81 -52.58
N VAL A 1150 -10.69 -1.02 -53.85
CA VAL A 1150 -9.33 -1.34 -54.30
C VAL A 1150 -8.38 -0.18 -54.00
N GLU A 1151 -8.76 1.07 -54.31
CA GLU A 1151 -7.96 2.26 -53.94
C GLU A 1151 -7.92 2.48 -52.41
N LEU A 1152 -8.88 1.93 -51.64
CA LEU A 1152 -9.01 2.13 -50.18
C LEU A 1152 -8.00 1.30 -49.39
N GLY A 1153 -7.75 0.05 -49.81
CA GLY A 1153 -6.77 -0.85 -49.17
C GLY A 1153 -5.32 -0.52 -49.51
N GLU A 1154 -5.08 0.21 -50.61
CA GLU A 1154 -3.74 0.48 -51.11
C GLU A 1154 -2.91 1.40 -50.21
N ASN A 1155 -3.50 2.38 -49.52
CA ASN A 1155 -2.76 3.35 -48.70
C ASN A 1155 -2.60 2.97 -47.23
N LEU A 1156 -3.37 1.98 -46.75
CA LEU A 1156 -3.33 1.55 -45.36
C LEU A 1156 -2.02 0.84 -45.04
N GLU A 1157 -1.30 1.34 -44.04
CA GLU A 1157 -0.07 0.77 -43.48
C GLU A 1157 -0.34 -0.01 -42.19
N ILE A 1158 -1.30 0.45 -41.36
CA ILE A 1158 -1.65 -0.16 -40.07
C ILE A 1158 -3.16 -0.38 -39.97
N LEU A 1159 -3.59 -1.60 -39.63
CA LEU A 1159 -5.00 -1.90 -39.39
C LEU A 1159 -5.16 -2.66 -38.07
N CYS A 1160 -5.96 -2.12 -37.17
CA CYS A 1160 -6.29 -2.73 -35.90
C CYS A 1160 -7.80 -2.96 -35.81
N VAL A 1161 -8.22 -4.19 -35.58
CA VAL A 1161 -9.64 -4.52 -35.40
C VAL A 1161 -9.85 -5.27 -34.09
N SER A 1162 -10.82 -4.81 -33.30
CA SER A 1162 -11.14 -5.45 -32.04
C SER A 1162 -12.63 -5.51 -31.73
N ASN A 1163 -13.04 -6.64 -31.14
CA ASN A 1163 -14.40 -6.87 -30.64
C ASN A 1163 -15.47 -6.61 -31.72
N LEU A 1164 -15.26 -7.17 -32.91
CA LEU A 1164 -16.18 -7.11 -34.05
C LEU A 1164 -16.90 -8.47 -34.18
N PRO A 1165 -18.05 -8.67 -33.50
CA PRO A 1165 -18.68 -9.98 -33.36
C PRO A 1165 -19.28 -10.53 -34.67
N LYS A 1166 -19.51 -9.69 -35.69
CA LYS A 1166 -20.06 -10.09 -36.99
C LYS A 1166 -19.00 -10.22 -38.10
N LEU A 1167 -17.74 -9.91 -37.82
CA LEU A 1167 -16.68 -9.92 -38.82
C LEU A 1167 -16.38 -11.36 -39.28
N GLN A 1168 -16.56 -11.65 -40.57
CA GLN A 1168 -16.36 -12.98 -41.16
C GLN A 1168 -15.05 -13.09 -41.96
N SER A 1169 -14.64 -12.00 -42.61
CA SER A 1169 -13.38 -11.87 -43.36
C SER A 1169 -12.92 -10.40 -43.41
N LEU A 1170 -11.63 -10.14 -43.61
CA LEU A 1170 -11.15 -8.75 -43.77
C LEU A 1170 -11.50 -8.16 -45.14
N CYS A 1171 -11.40 -8.94 -46.22
CA CYS A 1171 -11.66 -8.45 -47.58
C CYS A 1171 -12.20 -9.55 -48.51
N SER A 1172 -12.70 -9.14 -49.69
CA SER A 1172 -13.11 -10.01 -50.79
C SER A 1172 -11.94 -10.32 -51.77
N GLU A 1173 -12.11 -11.32 -52.65
CA GLU A 1173 -11.05 -11.79 -53.58
C GLU A 1173 -10.51 -10.71 -54.55
N LYS A 1174 -11.18 -9.57 -54.68
CA LYS A 1174 -10.84 -8.51 -55.65
C LYS A 1174 -10.07 -7.33 -55.04
N VAL A 1175 -9.88 -7.29 -53.73
CA VAL A 1175 -9.27 -6.14 -53.02
C VAL A 1175 -7.84 -6.47 -52.58
N ASN A 1176 -6.91 -5.53 -52.68
CA ASN A 1176 -5.50 -5.74 -52.35
C ASN A 1176 -5.02 -4.72 -51.30
N PHE A 1177 -4.32 -5.18 -50.25
CA PHE A 1177 -3.71 -4.33 -49.23
C PHE A 1177 -2.23 -4.11 -49.56
N ASN A 1178 -1.97 -3.35 -50.61
CA ASN A 1178 -0.62 -3.22 -51.16
C ASN A 1178 0.38 -2.65 -50.16
N ASN A 1179 0.04 -1.68 -49.31
CA ASN A 1179 1.00 -1.05 -48.38
C ASN A 1179 0.89 -1.51 -46.92
N LEU A 1180 0.00 -2.47 -46.60
CA LEU A 1180 -0.25 -2.85 -45.21
C LEU A 1180 0.96 -3.57 -44.62
N GLN A 1181 1.49 -3.01 -43.54
CA GLN A 1181 2.67 -3.50 -42.83
C GLN A 1181 2.29 -4.15 -41.49
N ASP A 1182 1.36 -3.55 -40.76
CA ASP A 1182 0.97 -4.01 -39.42
C ASP A 1182 -0.53 -4.33 -39.36
N LEU A 1183 -0.85 -5.59 -39.08
CA LEU A 1183 -2.23 -6.06 -38.94
C LEU A 1183 -2.44 -6.68 -37.57
N HIS A 1184 -3.39 -6.13 -36.83
CA HIS A 1184 -3.74 -6.58 -35.49
C HIS A 1184 -5.23 -6.90 -35.38
N ILE A 1185 -5.53 -8.10 -34.89
CA ILE A 1185 -6.89 -8.63 -34.78
C ILE A 1185 -7.09 -9.17 -33.38
N ASP A 1186 -8.15 -8.75 -32.70
CA ASP A 1186 -8.42 -9.11 -31.32
C ASP A 1186 -9.94 -9.35 -31.09
N CYS A 1187 -10.33 -10.40 -30.37
CA CYS A 1187 -11.73 -10.70 -30.00
C CYS A 1187 -12.74 -10.69 -31.17
N CYS A 1188 -12.34 -11.12 -32.38
CA CYS A 1188 -13.24 -11.23 -33.55
C CYS A 1188 -13.76 -12.68 -33.67
N THR A 1189 -14.87 -12.97 -32.98
CA THR A 1189 -15.32 -14.35 -32.71
C THR A 1189 -15.87 -15.11 -33.93
N MET A 1190 -16.36 -14.41 -34.97
CA MET A 1190 -16.90 -15.02 -36.20
C MET A 1190 -15.88 -15.13 -37.35
N LEU A 1191 -14.65 -14.66 -37.15
CA LEU A 1191 -13.63 -14.63 -38.19
C LEU A 1191 -13.13 -16.06 -38.48
N GLU A 1192 -13.41 -16.58 -39.68
CA GLU A 1192 -12.98 -17.94 -40.08
C GLU A 1192 -11.62 -17.95 -40.80
N SER A 1193 -11.30 -16.87 -41.51
CA SER A 1193 -10.01 -16.64 -42.17
C SER A 1193 -9.73 -15.13 -42.34
N ILE A 1194 -8.46 -14.73 -42.48
CA ILE A 1194 -8.08 -13.32 -42.68
C ILE A 1194 -8.34 -12.88 -44.13
N CYS A 1195 -7.70 -13.54 -45.09
CA CYS A 1195 -7.78 -13.20 -46.51
C CYS A 1195 -7.77 -14.45 -47.42
N PRO A 1196 -8.41 -14.37 -48.61
CA PRO A 1196 -8.42 -15.44 -49.61
C PRO A 1196 -7.04 -15.82 -50.16
N LEU A 1197 -6.14 -14.84 -50.34
CA LEU A 1197 -4.84 -15.02 -51.01
C LEU A 1197 -3.72 -14.26 -50.27
N PRO A 1198 -2.58 -14.90 -49.92
CA PRO A 1198 -1.44 -14.20 -49.30
C PRO A 1198 -0.84 -13.08 -50.15
N SER A 1199 -0.98 -13.15 -51.48
CA SER A 1199 -0.55 -12.09 -52.40
C SER A 1199 -1.30 -10.76 -52.20
N GLN A 1200 -2.39 -10.76 -51.41
CA GLN A 1200 -3.10 -9.53 -51.04
C GLN A 1200 -2.42 -8.78 -49.88
N LEU A 1201 -1.39 -9.37 -49.25
CA LEU A 1201 -0.70 -8.88 -48.06
C LEU A 1201 0.82 -9.04 -48.20
N GLU A 1202 1.37 -8.83 -49.40
CA GLU A 1202 2.79 -9.10 -49.70
C GLU A 1202 3.77 -8.24 -48.88
N ASN A 1203 3.33 -7.07 -48.43
CA ASN A 1203 4.12 -6.09 -47.68
C ASN A 1203 3.96 -6.17 -46.17
N LEU A 1204 3.15 -7.12 -45.67
CA LEU A 1204 2.88 -7.28 -44.25
C LEU A 1204 4.16 -7.69 -43.50
N LYS A 1205 4.51 -6.96 -42.45
CA LYS A 1205 5.68 -7.16 -41.58
C LYS A 1205 5.31 -7.73 -40.22
N ILE A 1206 4.19 -7.28 -39.65
CA ILE A 1206 3.70 -7.72 -38.34
C ILE A 1206 2.26 -8.17 -38.46
N LEU A 1207 1.98 -9.39 -37.99
CA LEU A 1207 0.65 -9.94 -37.87
C LEU A 1207 0.44 -10.43 -36.44
N GLN A 1208 -0.57 -9.88 -35.76
CA GLN A 1208 -0.98 -10.32 -34.42
C GLN A 1208 -2.45 -10.68 -34.39
N ILE A 1209 -2.76 -11.87 -33.89
CA ILE A 1209 -4.13 -12.35 -33.76
C ILE A 1209 -4.34 -12.91 -32.35
N LYS A 1210 -5.38 -12.43 -31.67
CA LYS A 1210 -5.72 -12.85 -30.31
C LYS A 1210 -7.19 -13.17 -30.17
N PHE A 1211 -7.51 -14.20 -29.38
CA PHE A 1211 -8.87 -14.53 -28.92
C PHE A 1211 -9.92 -14.64 -30.04
N CYS A 1212 -9.53 -15.16 -31.22
CA CYS A 1212 -10.43 -15.40 -32.36
C CYS A 1212 -10.79 -16.90 -32.43
N GLU A 1213 -11.87 -17.28 -31.76
CA GLU A 1213 -12.20 -18.70 -31.48
C GLU A 1213 -12.47 -19.55 -32.73
N ARG A 1214 -13.03 -18.98 -33.80
CA ARG A 1214 -13.43 -19.71 -35.01
C ARG A 1214 -12.39 -19.70 -36.14
N LEU A 1215 -11.26 -19.04 -35.95
CA LEU A 1215 -10.25 -18.91 -36.99
C LEU A 1215 -9.62 -20.27 -37.29
N LYS A 1216 -9.88 -20.82 -38.47
CA LYS A 1216 -9.38 -22.16 -38.88
C LYS A 1216 -8.05 -22.10 -39.59
N THR A 1217 -7.87 -21.08 -40.42
CA THR A 1217 -6.64 -20.82 -41.19
C THR A 1217 -6.36 -19.33 -41.25
N VAL A 1218 -5.09 -18.92 -41.16
CA VAL A 1218 -4.71 -17.51 -41.37
C VAL A 1218 -4.96 -17.13 -42.84
N PHE A 1219 -4.45 -17.93 -43.78
CA PHE A 1219 -4.65 -17.79 -45.22
C PHE A 1219 -5.31 -19.03 -45.81
N THR A 1220 -6.25 -18.87 -46.74
CA THR A 1220 -6.89 -20.01 -47.43
C THR A 1220 -6.02 -20.49 -48.59
N SER A 1221 -5.55 -21.74 -48.55
CA SER A 1221 -4.67 -22.29 -49.60
C SER A 1221 -5.47 -22.92 -50.75
N ASN A 1222 -5.31 -22.39 -51.96
CA ASN A 1222 -5.72 -23.08 -53.19
C ASN A 1222 -4.57 -23.98 -53.67
N LYS A 1223 -4.86 -25.26 -53.93
CA LYS A 1223 -3.89 -26.36 -54.21
C LYS A 1223 -3.00 -26.19 -55.47
N SER A 1224 -3.02 -25.03 -56.14
CA SER A 1224 -2.39 -24.84 -57.46
C SER A 1224 -1.33 -23.73 -57.55
N SER A 1225 -1.02 -23.00 -56.47
CA SER A 1225 0.03 -21.98 -56.48
C SER A 1225 0.81 -21.92 -55.16
N LYS A 1226 2.14 -21.81 -55.24
CA LYS A 1226 3.02 -21.57 -54.07
C LYS A 1226 2.62 -20.25 -53.41
N CYS A 1227 1.89 -20.32 -52.30
CA CYS A 1227 1.42 -19.18 -51.52
C CYS A 1227 2.53 -18.67 -50.58
N VAL A 1228 3.12 -17.51 -50.87
CA VAL A 1228 4.25 -16.92 -50.09
C VAL A 1228 3.88 -15.51 -49.61
N CYS A 1229 4.14 -15.20 -48.33
CA CYS A 1229 4.11 -13.83 -47.78
C CYS A 1229 5.56 -13.43 -47.44
N PRO A 1230 6.25 -12.72 -48.35
CA PRO A 1230 7.71 -12.66 -48.36
C PRO A 1230 8.32 -11.72 -47.31
N ARG A 1231 7.54 -10.79 -46.73
CA ARG A 1231 8.04 -9.73 -45.83
C ARG A 1231 7.58 -9.85 -44.38
N LEU A 1232 6.83 -10.89 -44.02
CA LEU A 1232 6.30 -11.06 -42.67
C LEU A 1232 7.41 -11.46 -41.69
N HIS A 1233 7.82 -10.51 -40.85
CA HIS A 1233 8.88 -10.69 -39.85
C HIS A 1233 8.36 -11.16 -38.50
N THR A 1234 7.15 -10.73 -38.10
CA THR A 1234 6.59 -11.05 -36.79
C THR A 1234 5.19 -11.62 -36.92
N LEU A 1235 4.98 -12.84 -36.40
CA LEU A 1235 3.69 -13.49 -36.29
C LEU A 1235 3.44 -13.88 -34.83
N ARG A 1236 2.45 -13.23 -34.19
CA ARG A 1236 2.05 -13.48 -32.80
C ARG A 1236 0.62 -13.99 -32.76
N LEU A 1237 0.44 -15.17 -32.19
CA LEU A 1237 -0.86 -15.85 -32.14
C LEU A 1237 -1.15 -16.20 -30.68
N LEU A 1238 -2.31 -15.80 -30.15
CA LEU A 1238 -2.68 -16.06 -28.76
C LEU A 1238 -4.13 -16.55 -28.67
N GLU A 1239 -4.33 -17.73 -28.08
CA GLU A 1239 -5.67 -18.29 -27.79
C GLU A 1239 -6.54 -18.44 -29.05
N LEU A 1240 -6.04 -19.20 -30.02
CA LEU A 1240 -6.73 -19.54 -31.27
C LEU A 1240 -7.02 -21.05 -31.30
N PRO A 1241 -8.11 -21.53 -30.67
CA PRO A 1241 -8.37 -22.96 -30.44
C PRO A 1241 -8.62 -23.76 -31.72
N GLU A 1242 -9.23 -23.14 -32.75
CA GLU A 1242 -9.56 -23.80 -34.02
C GLU A 1242 -8.48 -23.68 -35.11
N LEU A 1243 -7.39 -22.95 -34.85
CA LEU A 1243 -6.39 -22.67 -35.86
C LEU A 1243 -5.57 -23.93 -36.18
N THR A 1244 -5.68 -24.42 -37.42
CA THR A 1244 -5.04 -25.67 -37.87
C THR A 1244 -3.76 -25.44 -38.67
N SER A 1245 -3.72 -24.38 -39.48
CA SER A 1245 -2.56 -24.00 -40.30
C SER A 1245 -2.56 -22.50 -40.61
N ILE A 1246 -1.37 -21.94 -40.83
CA ILE A 1246 -1.16 -20.59 -41.36
C ILE A 1246 -1.54 -20.53 -42.84
N GLY A 1247 -1.27 -21.58 -43.63
CA GLY A 1247 -1.66 -21.64 -45.04
C GLY A 1247 -0.80 -20.83 -46.02
N ALA A 1248 0.38 -20.35 -45.61
CA ALA A 1248 1.35 -19.64 -46.47
C ALA A 1248 2.80 -19.88 -46.02
N MET A 1249 3.74 -19.75 -46.96
CA MET A 1249 5.18 -19.70 -46.67
C MET A 1249 5.60 -18.30 -46.23
N LEU A 1250 6.41 -18.21 -45.17
CA LEU A 1250 6.86 -16.99 -44.52
C LEU A 1250 8.41 -16.93 -44.47
N PRO A 1251 9.10 -16.73 -45.62
CA PRO A 1251 10.56 -16.84 -45.68
C PRO A 1251 11.30 -15.83 -44.78
N ALA A 1252 10.74 -14.64 -44.57
CA ALA A 1252 11.33 -13.57 -43.74
C ALA A 1252 10.98 -13.65 -42.24
N LEU A 1253 10.34 -14.72 -41.75
CA LEU A 1253 9.78 -14.78 -40.40
C LEU A 1253 10.84 -14.80 -39.26
N ASP A 1254 11.06 -13.68 -38.60
CA ASP A 1254 12.03 -13.57 -37.49
C ASP A 1254 11.44 -13.95 -36.15
N THR A 1255 10.18 -13.62 -35.90
CA THR A 1255 9.49 -13.88 -34.64
C THR A 1255 8.22 -14.67 -34.91
N PHE A 1256 8.13 -15.88 -34.35
CA PHE A 1256 6.93 -16.71 -34.36
C PHE A 1256 6.59 -17.08 -32.92
N ASP A 1257 5.49 -16.55 -32.40
CA ASP A 1257 5.06 -16.73 -31.00
C ASP A 1257 3.62 -17.26 -30.96
N PRO A 1258 3.40 -18.56 -31.22
CA PRO A 1258 2.09 -19.20 -31.05
C PRO A 1258 1.89 -19.64 -29.60
N ARG A 1259 1.01 -18.94 -28.87
CA ARG A 1259 0.61 -19.27 -27.50
C ARG A 1259 -0.83 -19.76 -27.49
N ARG A 1260 -1.10 -20.88 -26.82
CA ARG A 1260 -2.47 -21.43 -26.67
C ARG A 1260 -3.20 -21.65 -28.01
N CYS A 1261 -2.50 -22.15 -29.04
CA CYS A 1261 -3.05 -22.51 -30.36
C CYS A 1261 -2.95 -24.05 -30.59
N PRO A 1262 -3.80 -24.86 -29.93
CA PRO A 1262 -3.60 -26.30 -29.77
C PRO A 1262 -3.68 -27.14 -31.07
N LYS A 1263 -4.36 -26.64 -32.11
CA LYS A 1263 -4.53 -27.36 -33.39
C LYS A 1263 -3.49 -26.99 -34.44
N LEU A 1264 -2.63 -26.00 -34.18
CA LEU A 1264 -1.69 -25.46 -35.15
C LEU A 1264 -0.51 -26.42 -35.32
N LYS A 1265 -0.31 -26.90 -36.55
CA LYS A 1265 0.78 -27.86 -36.87
C LYS A 1265 2.04 -27.22 -37.43
N ASP A 1266 1.98 -25.93 -37.75
CA ASP A 1266 3.09 -25.22 -38.39
C ASP A 1266 4.17 -24.82 -37.36
N SER A 1267 5.43 -25.08 -37.69
CA SER A 1267 6.60 -24.59 -36.95
C SER A 1267 7.24 -23.41 -37.69
N LYS A 1268 8.07 -22.64 -36.98
CA LYS A 1268 8.83 -21.55 -37.61
C LYS A 1268 9.68 -22.05 -38.80
N GLU A 1269 10.27 -23.24 -38.71
CA GLU A 1269 11.04 -23.82 -39.81
C GLU A 1269 10.15 -24.33 -40.95
N SER A 1270 9.00 -24.96 -40.66
CA SER A 1270 8.09 -25.44 -41.70
C SER A 1270 7.49 -24.31 -42.52
N LEU A 1271 7.33 -23.14 -41.91
CA LEU A 1271 6.89 -21.92 -42.58
C LEU A 1271 7.99 -21.28 -43.44
N LYS A 1272 9.27 -21.58 -43.20
CA LYS A 1272 10.41 -21.00 -43.95
C LYS A 1272 10.92 -21.85 -45.11
N ARG A 1273 10.76 -23.18 -45.08
CA ARG A 1273 11.35 -24.10 -46.08
C ARG A 1273 10.43 -24.30 -47.28
N GLU A 1274 11.00 -24.32 -48.50
CA GLU A 1274 10.37 -25.03 -49.61
C GLU A 1274 10.39 -26.52 -49.25
N THR A 1275 9.23 -27.15 -49.05
CA THR A 1275 9.17 -28.61 -49.14
C THR A 1275 9.43 -28.99 -50.59
N GLU A 1276 10.59 -29.60 -50.86
CA GLU A 1276 10.85 -30.25 -52.14
C GLU A 1276 9.72 -31.26 -52.44
N PRO A 1277 9.25 -31.37 -53.69
CA PRO A 1277 8.39 -32.48 -54.06
C PRO A 1277 9.21 -33.78 -53.98
N LEU A 1278 8.55 -34.84 -53.50
CA LEU A 1278 9.04 -36.23 -53.38
C LEU A 1278 10.05 -36.67 -54.46
#